data_AF-A0A7C3IUQ8-F1
#
_entry.id   AF-A0A7C3IUQ8-F1
#
_cell.length_a   1.000
_cell.length_b   1.000
_cell.length_c   1.000
_cell.angle_alpha   90.00
_cell.angle_beta   90.00
_cell.angle_gamma   90.00
#
_symmetry.space_group_name_H-M   'P 1'
#
loop_
_entity.id
_entity.type
_entity.pdbx_description
1 polymer ?
#
loop_
_entity_poly.entity_id
_entity_poly.type
_entity_poly.pdbx_seq_one_letter_code
_entity_poly.pdbx_strand_id
1 'polypeptide(L)'
;MGLRLFLLLLVSAGFVFGRVEIIRSDSRGVVVSYYPGPVKVTSVCGRTQVEFDDAEPVAGFGKYDLPSRVVRLGIAQQGNVRLNFRIHRGGTVPDVALPVVNFIPFDDDNQPELQDRLRSGIFPSSPVEIDSPQVLRSVRFVTLRFNPVQYDAGRRQLVWFDRIEAELEFEQPAVNNPRSDPLDEAIVRLLANGAVAKNWKIDFGSQGQNPFAYFPFWLKVVVDSTGIYRITGQELTQAGVGLSGLDPRTVGLWTVRRNPHTGNYPDTFNPVALMITGTEDGRFDPGDTLIFYALGADYWMSDCSTHVHNLYTGENVYWLTWGAGSGRHIPGGFGPDTAGTPVRWQEWDVLHQEVDADCPARAGLLWIWATLDKPAGRTSTSFTCRLDLKYPVQIERIRGRLYNETAQNEIEVLFNNRLVSRFQFAQSPYPAPYDFVVDSLLPTDFRTNILELRLSGNGEKRVHLDYLQIRYRRRLSLATGPLSFYVDDTGRFRFRIIDVPARPLILDVTDPDNPRAVLDFELHGDTAQFCYQIRKRTVFAIAAPQQLRRVKRLELKQPGRLWAGLPADYYIITPREFLPAASELARYRNGRVPGIVNGRAEVVVLEDIYDEFNFGLREPRAVKRFLQEKRPGYVLLVGDATYDYRNNLRRMQTPGVPAYEIGEGFNPESGDRRTLALDAWYADLDGEGASPDLILGRVCVRSGYELREYVQKVIKYENQPAGYWARRFLLLADDEYQRYPDRPDELRFRHIEQCEGIGIMAGDRFDLVKVYLTEFPFLGPKSKPGANQELMRQLNLGALVWFFFGHGSAFALTHEEVLTVNRLSDISNGNRTPFCFMGSCSVGRFDDTRQECIGEELVRMSGGAIACVAASTATPSGNNLVFARNLLAPLLSAGDTARSIGFCFFQAWPTDRSYHLFGDPAVRVQIPRLNPEPPVIKPETLATGSRFRLRSLLPVEKANTEWRLFGPVLNRTYNSPLGISASYSLPGSELARGNFRLEDGRFYCEGIFPRGIVADTIFTGNGYYAPLSGSCRFSAVLATDSGPLGVLRDRIEFTTVLTPASDSTGPSVVFRYQGRVLKDNDLLPADALLEIVLEDPSGILLAPIPGMEPVLMVNDYRNTTPLADRLIFDDSSYSCCRCRVQLNLEGPQDSIFVSAADNLLNSSRVGLRLRPVVSEVLKLDSVLVYPNPVRCTAFFTFTLSQPAAVRIRIWTLSGRMVRDLGILPCGFGYNQIFWDGNDEQGVPVANGIYLFTVTAEFRNGTDVQRVAVRDKLLVQR
;
A
#
# COMPACT_ATOMS: atom_id res chain seq x y z
N MET A 1 5.16 -27.36 47.76
CA MET A 1 4.03 -26.41 47.59
C MET A 1 4.01 -25.71 46.21
N GLY A 2 5.15 -25.57 45.51
CA GLY A 2 5.25 -24.88 44.21
C GLY A 2 4.65 -25.56 42.97
N LEU A 3 4.48 -26.88 42.95
CA LEU A 3 3.89 -27.56 41.77
C LEU A 3 2.37 -27.40 41.66
N ARG A 4 1.67 -27.26 42.82
CA ARG A 4 0.22 -27.02 42.84
C ARG A 4 -0.14 -25.57 42.49
N LEU A 5 0.71 -24.59 42.81
CA LEU A 5 0.46 -23.17 42.46
C LEU A 5 0.71 -22.89 40.96
N PHE A 6 1.68 -23.58 40.34
CA PHE A 6 1.98 -23.45 38.91
C PHE A 6 0.92 -24.15 38.03
N LEU A 7 0.41 -25.30 38.48
CA LEU A 7 -0.78 -25.93 37.87
C LEU A 7 -2.05 -25.12 38.10
N LEU A 8 -2.23 -24.47 39.26
CA LEU A 8 -3.39 -23.60 39.49
C LEU A 8 -3.36 -22.32 38.64
N LEU A 9 -2.20 -21.76 38.30
CA LEU A 9 -2.07 -20.59 37.41
C LEU A 9 -2.30 -20.94 35.93
N LEU A 10 -1.85 -22.12 35.47
CA LEU A 10 -2.15 -22.64 34.14
C LEU A 10 -3.61 -23.08 34.00
N VAL A 11 -4.20 -23.63 35.07
CA VAL A 11 -5.62 -23.99 35.09
C VAL A 11 -6.50 -22.74 35.22
N SER A 12 -6.10 -21.71 35.98
CA SER A 12 -6.89 -20.47 36.10
C SER A 12 -6.85 -19.59 34.85
N ALA A 13 -5.75 -19.57 34.08
CA ALA A 13 -5.71 -18.87 32.80
C ALA A 13 -6.62 -19.54 31.75
N GLY A 14 -6.83 -20.85 31.83
CA GLY A 14 -7.72 -21.61 30.94
C GLY A 14 -9.21 -21.49 31.26
N PHE A 15 -9.59 -20.85 32.37
CA PHE A 15 -10.99 -20.64 32.77
C PHE A 15 -11.49 -19.19 32.59
N VAL A 16 -10.60 -18.25 32.25
CA VAL A 16 -10.96 -16.82 32.10
C VAL A 16 -11.28 -16.45 30.65
N PHE A 17 -10.78 -17.19 29.66
CA PHE A 17 -11.01 -16.93 28.24
C PHE A 17 -11.84 -18.06 27.61
N GLY A 18 -12.73 -17.72 26.67
CA GLY A 18 -13.44 -18.74 25.91
C GLY A 18 -12.48 -19.57 25.04
N ARG A 19 -12.85 -20.83 24.79
CA ARG A 19 -11.98 -21.82 24.12
C ARG A 19 -12.73 -22.64 23.10
N VAL A 20 -12.04 -22.98 22.02
CA VAL A 20 -12.52 -23.87 20.95
C VAL A 20 -11.68 -25.15 20.99
N GLU A 21 -12.35 -26.29 21.05
CA GLU A 21 -11.72 -27.61 21.16
C GLU A 21 -12.20 -28.54 20.03
N ILE A 22 -11.27 -29.12 19.29
CA ILE A 22 -11.58 -30.15 18.28
C ILE A 22 -11.67 -31.51 18.98
N ILE A 23 -12.88 -32.05 19.06
CA ILE A 23 -13.17 -33.34 19.70
C ILE A 23 -12.86 -34.51 18.74
N ARG A 24 -13.19 -34.34 17.45
CA ARG A 24 -12.93 -35.31 16.38
C ARG A 24 -12.60 -34.58 15.09
N SER A 25 -11.63 -35.06 14.33
CA SER A 25 -11.38 -34.62 12.95
C SER A 25 -10.79 -35.79 12.16
N ASP A 26 -11.62 -36.43 11.36
CA ASP A 26 -11.25 -37.59 10.55
C ASP A 26 -11.85 -37.51 9.14
N SER A 27 -11.70 -38.57 8.35
CA SER A 27 -12.19 -38.59 6.97
C SER A 27 -13.70 -38.47 6.83
N ARG A 28 -14.51 -38.67 7.89
CA ARG A 28 -15.97 -38.64 7.83
C ARG A 28 -16.56 -37.34 8.37
N GLY A 29 -15.81 -36.55 9.13
CA GLY A 29 -16.31 -35.30 9.67
C GLY A 29 -15.48 -34.69 10.78
N VAL A 30 -15.97 -33.57 11.29
CA VAL A 30 -15.34 -32.78 12.35
C VAL A 30 -16.34 -32.51 13.47
N VAL A 31 -15.94 -32.72 14.72
CA VAL A 31 -16.72 -32.33 15.90
C VAL A 31 -15.92 -31.29 16.66
N VAL A 32 -16.52 -30.12 16.89
CA VAL A 32 -15.92 -28.99 17.60
C VAL A 32 -16.82 -28.56 18.76
N SER A 33 -16.22 -28.28 19.91
CA SER A 33 -16.89 -27.69 21.06
C SER A 33 -16.36 -26.28 21.32
N TYR A 34 -17.27 -25.33 21.48
CA TYR A 34 -16.98 -23.98 21.90
C TYR A 34 -17.50 -23.75 23.33
N TYR A 35 -16.62 -23.22 24.18
CA TYR A 35 -16.89 -22.84 25.56
C TYR A 35 -16.71 -21.32 25.65
N PRO A 36 -17.79 -20.53 25.64
CA PRO A 36 -17.69 -19.08 25.64
C PRO A 36 -17.11 -18.53 26.94
N GLY A 37 -16.41 -17.40 26.87
CA GLY A 37 -16.04 -16.63 28.07
C GLY A 37 -17.27 -16.13 28.84
N PRO A 38 -17.11 -15.67 30.09
CA PRO A 38 -18.21 -15.15 30.89
C PRO A 38 -18.86 -13.93 30.23
N VAL A 39 -20.18 -13.99 30.04
CA VAL A 39 -20.96 -12.90 29.43
C VAL A 39 -21.09 -11.73 30.40
N LYS A 40 -20.62 -10.56 29.99
CA LYS A 40 -20.74 -9.28 30.68
C LYS A 40 -21.80 -8.45 29.96
N VAL A 41 -22.79 -7.97 30.71
CA VAL A 41 -23.78 -7.01 30.23
C VAL A 41 -23.53 -5.70 30.97
N THR A 42 -23.03 -4.70 30.26
CA THR A 42 -22.69 -3.39 30.80
C THR A 42 -23.60 -2.34 30.19
N SER A 43 -23.94 -1.32 30.98
CA SER A 43 -24.61 -0.12 30.47
C SER A 43 -23.57 0.97 30.37
N VAL A 44 -23.18 1.31 29.15
CA VAL A 44 -22.22 2.37 28.88
C VAL A 44 -23.00 3.54 28.28
N CYS A 45 -23.14 4.60 29.08
CA CYS A 45 -23.76 5.86 28.67
C CYS A 45 -25.18 5.73 28.07
N GLY A 46 -26.02 4.86 28.65
CA GLY A 46 -27.41 4.67 28.24
C GLY A 46 -27.62 3.65 27.12
N ARG A 47 -26.56 3.00 26.63
CA ARG A 47 -26.62 1.85 25.72
C ARG A 47 -26.18 0.58 26.44
N THR A 48 -26.96 -0.49 26.28
CA THR A 48 -26.60 -1.81 26.79
C THR A 48 -25.65 -2.49 25.81
N GLN A 49 -24.51 -2.98 26.29
CA GLN A 49 -23.54 -3.73 25.51
C GLN A 49 -23.36 -5.12 26.11
N VAL A 50 -23.18 -6.12 25.25
CA VAL A 50 -22.93 -7.51 25.63
C VAL A 50 -21.53 -7.87 25.15
N GLU A 51 -20.71 -8.35 26.06
CA GLU A 51 -19.31 -8.65 25.79
C GLU A 51 -18.89 -9.97 26.45
N PHE A 52 -17.93 -10.64 25.83
CA PHE A 52 -17.13 -11.68 26.46
C PHE A 52 -15.73 -11.64 25.84
N ASP A 53 -14.73 -12.11 26.57
CA ASP A 53 -13.33 -11.75 26.30
C ASP A 53 -12.81 -12.28 24.92
N ASP A 54 -13.45 -13.30 24.35
CA ASP A 54 -13.14 -13.90 23.04
C ASP A 54 -14.18 -13.61 21.93
N ALA A 55 -15.06 -12.63 22.18
CA ALA A 55 -16.08 -12.15 21.25
C ALA A 55 -15.50 -11.46 20.01
N GLU A 56 -16.13 -11.71 18.88
CA GLU A 56 -15.95 -10.97 17.63
C GLU A 56 -17.23 -10.19 17.31
N PRO A 57 -17.14 -8.87 17.02
CA PRO A 57 -18.29 -8.05 16.66
C PRO A 57 -18.66 -8.28 15.20
N VAL A 58 -19.39 -9.36 14.93
CA VAL A 58 -19.79 -9.79 13.58
C VAL A 58 -21.24 -9.46 13.25
N ALA A 59 -21.93 -8.71 14.11
CA ALA A 59 -23.30 -8.29 13.88
C ALA A 59 -23.38 -7.34 12.67
N GLY A 60 -24.10 -7.76 11.64
CA GLY A 60 -24.39 -6.91 10.48
C GLY A 60 -25.34 -5.75 10.83
N PHE A 61 -25.43 -4.76 9.94
CA PHE A 61 -26.35 -3.63 10.10
C PHE A 61 -27.78 -4.06 10.39
N GLY A 62 -28.47 -3.27 11.22
CA GLY A 62 -29.87 -3.48 11.54
C GLY A 62 -30.09 -4.72 12.40
N LYS A 63 -29.06 -5.51 12.74
CA LYS A 63 -29.17 -6.59 13.71
C LYS A 63 -28.82 -6.07 15.10
N TYR A 64 -29.27 -6.78 16.12
CA TYR A 64 -28.82 -6.52 17.49
C TYR A 64 -27.31 -6.71 17.59
N ASP A 65 -26.64 -5.79 18.30
CA ASP A 65 -25.20 -5.83 18.54
C ASP A 65 -24.86 -6.97 19.52
N LEU A 66 -24.77 -8.18 18.98
CA LEU A 66 -24.55 -9.42 19.73
C LEU A 66 -23.22 -10.05 19.33
N PRO A 67 -22.33 -10.30 20.32
CA PRO A 67 -21.05 -10.92 20.06
C PRO A 67 -21.18 -12.38 19.60
N SER A 68 -20.34 -12.78 18.64
CA SER A 68 -20.24 -14.17 18.16
C SER A 68 -18.78 -14.64 18.16
N ARG A 69 -18.54 -15.92 17.87
CA ARG A 69 -17.20 -16.48 17.67
C ARG A 69 -17.13 -17.15 16.31
N VAL A 70 -16.14 -16.79 15.48
CA VAL A 70 -15.94 -17.39 14.16
C VAL A 70 -14.84 -18.45 14.22
N VAL A 71 -15.10 -19.62 13.64
CA VAL A 71 -14.15 -20.74 13.57
C VAL A 71 -14.14 -21.31 12.16
N ARG A 72 -12.96 -21.40 11.54
CA ARG A 72 -12.81 -22.03 10.22
C ARG A 72 -12.39 -23.48 10.38
N LEU A 73 -13.06 -24.38 9.66
CA LEU A 73 -12.80 -25.82 9.70
C LEU A 73 -12.54 -26.34 8.29
N GLY A 74 -11.41 -27.00 8.08
CA GLY A 74 -11.14 -27.73 6.86
C GLY A 74 -12.10 -28.90 6.70
N ILE A 75 -12.53 -29.14 5.47
CA ILE A 75 -13.51 -30.15 5.09
C ILE A 75 -12.97 -31.05 3.97
N ALA A 76 -13.72 -32.10 3.61
CA ALA A 76 -13.38 -32.97 2.49
C ALA A 76 -13.25 -32.21 1.15
N GLN A 77 -12.38 -32.71 0.27
CA GLN A 77 -12.10 -32.12 -1.04
C GLN A 77 -13.31 -32.05 -1.96
N GLN A 78 -14.31 -32.90 -1.74
CA GLN A 78 -15.52 -33.00 -2.57
C GLN A 78 -16.76 -33.22 -1.67
N GLY A 79 -17.93 -32.94 -2.22
CA GLY A 79 -19.21 -33.03 -1.50
C GLY A 79 -19.52 -31.82 -0.60
N ASN A 80 -20.76 -31.76 -0.12
CA ASN A 80 -21.22 -30.80 0.87
C ASN A 80 -21.02 -31.34 2.30
N VAL A 81 -21.33 -30.50 3.29
CA VAL A 81 -21.30 -30.86 4.71
C VAL A 81 -22.68 -30.70 5.34
N ARG A 82 -23.03 -31.57 6.28
CA ARG A 82 -24.23 -31.44 7.10
C ARG A 82 -23.85 -30.96 8.49
N LEU A 83 -24.47 -29.87 8.94
CA LEU A 83 -24.26 -29.29 10.26
C LEU A 83 -25.32 -29.83 11.23
N ASN A 84 -24.87 -30.51 12.27
CA ASN A 84 -25.64 -30.84 13.47
C ASN A 84 -25.05 -30.06 14.66
N PHE A 85 -25.85 -29.63 15.63
CA PHE A 85 -25.33 -28.97 16.83
C PHE A 85 -26.13 -29.29 18.10
N ARG A 86 -25.46 -29.14 19.25
CA ARG A 86 -26.03 -29.29 20.59
C ARG A 86 -25.64 -28.07 21.43
N ILE A 87 -26.58 -27.58 22.22
CA ILE A 87 -26.38 -26.42 23.10
C ILE A 87 -26.54 -26.82 24.56
N HIS A 88 -25.71 -26.24 25.42
CA HIS A 88 -25.86 -26.26 26.86
C HIS A 88 -26.23 -24.85 27.31
N ARG A 89 -27.33 -24.73 28.05
CA ARG A 89 -27.88 -23.43 28.44
C ARG A 89 -27.21 -22.98 29.74
N GLY A 90 -26.57 -21.81 29.70
CA GLY A 90 -25.95 -21.19 30.86
C GLY A 90 -26.98 -20.43 31.70
N GLY A 91 -27.62 -19.41 31.12
CA GLY A 91 -28.57 -18.57 31.86
C GLY A 91 -29.32 -17.52 31.02
N THR A 92 -30.02 -16.62 31.69
CA THR A 92 -30.77 -15.52 31.06
C THR A 92 -30.64 -14.21 31.83
N VAL A 93 -30.68 -13.07 31.12
CA VAL A 93 -30.74 -11.72 31.69
C VAL A 93 -32.02 -11.03 31.21
N PRO A 94 -32.98 -10.71 32.11
CA PRO A 94 -34.22 -10.01 31.74
C PRO A 94 -34.01 -8.49 31.58
N ASP A 95 -35.01 -7.81 31.01
CA ASP A 95 -35.10 -6.34 30.88
C ASP A 95 -33.93 -5.65 30.17
N VAL A 96 -33.31 -6.34 29.22
CA VAL A 96 -32.17 -5.84 28.45
C VAL A 96 -32.69 -4.99 27.29
N ALA A 97 -32.17 -3.78 27.13
CA ALA A 97 -32.45 -2.91 25.99
C ALA A 97 -31.25 -2.90 25.03
N LEU A 98 -31.22 -3.79 24.05
CA LEU A 98 -30.12 -3.83 23.09
C LEU A 98 -30.31 -2.84 21.95
N PRO A 99 -29.28 -2.05 21.62
CA PRO A 99 -29.27 -1.26 20.41
C PRO A 99 -29.16 -2.18 19.19
N VAL A 100 -29.74 -1.73 18.08
CA VAL A 100 -29.44 -2.29 16.76
C VAL A 100 -28.21 -1.58 16.20
N VAL A 101 -27.39 -2.31 15.46
CA VAL A 101 -26.21 -1.75 14.79
C VAL A 101 -26.68 -0.74 13.76
N ASN A 102 -26.54 0.55 14.07
CA ASN A 102 -26.87 1.66 13.18
C ASN A 102 -25.59 2.09 12.44
N PHE A 103 -25.38 1.52 11.28
CA PHE A 103 -24.32 1.85 10.33
C PHE A 103 -24.87 1.67 8.92
N ILE A 104 -25.20 2.76 8.20
CA ILE A 104 -25.82 2.69 6.86
C ILE A 104 -25.11 1.61 6.00
N PRO A 105 -25.75 0.47 5.69
CA PRO A 105 -25.19 -0.51 4.77
C PRO A 105 -25.77 -0.25 3.38
N PHE A 106 -25.12 -0.85 2.42
CA PHE A 106 -25.15 -0.46 1.04
C PHE A 106 -26.09 -1.28 0.15
N ASP A 107 -27.03 -2.08 0.70
CA ASP A 107 -27.76 -3.07 -0.13
C ASP A 107 -29.17 -3.52 0.33
N ASP A 108 -29.93 -2.75 1.13
CA ASP A 108 -31.29 -3.18 1.50
C ASP A 108 -32.33 -2.05 1.39
N ASP A 109 -33.23 -2.17 0.40
CA ASP A 109 -34.50 -1.43 0.30
C ASP A 109 -35.49 -1.78 1.44
N ASN A 110 -35.11 -2.69 2.34
CA ASN A 110 -35.98 -3.27 3.37
C ASN A 110 -35.92 -2.60 4.75
N GLN A 111 -35.50 -1.33 4.87
CA GLN A 111 -35.43 -0.64 6.16
C GLN A 111 -36.74 -0.66 6.98
N PRO A 112 -37.95 -0.50 6.39
CA PRO A 112 -39.19 -0.61 7.15
C PRO A 112 -39.49 -2.04 7.61
N GLU A 113 -39.27 -3.05 6.75
CA GLU A 113 -39.55 -4.46 7.07
C GLU A 113 -38.57 -5.03 8.11
N LEU A 114 -37.29 -4.63 8.07
CA LEU A 114 -36.28 -5.07 9.03
C LEU A 114 -36.58 -4.53 10.44
N GLN A 115 -36.99 -3.26 10.55
CA GLN A 115 -37.37 -2.66 11.83
C GLN A 115 -38.63 -3.29 12.44
N ASP A 116 -39.60 -3.74 11.64
CA ASP A 116 -40.76 -4.46 12.14
C ASP A 116 -40.43 -5.92 12.52
N ARG A 117 -39.53 -6.60 11.79
CA ARG A 117 -39.06 -7.95 12.14
C ARG A 117 -38.26 -7.99 13.45
N LEU A 118 -37.53 -6.93 13.79
CA LEU A 118 -36.75 -6.86 15.03
C LEU A 118 -37.62 -6.66 16.28
N ARG A 119 -38.91 -6.33 16.14
CA ARG A 119 -39.81 -6.13 17.30
C ARG A 119 -40.28 -7.43 17.95
N SER A 120 -40.10 -8.58 17.30
CA SER A 120 -40.49 -9.89 17.84
C SER A 120 -39.65 -11.01 17.23
N GLY A 121 -39.01 -11.83 18.07
CA GLY A 121 -38.17 -12.95 17.62
C GLY A 121 -36.90 -13.13 18.46
N ILE A 122 -36.19 -14.23 18.21
CA ILE A 122 -34.90 -14.56 18.82
C ILE A 122 -33.79 -14.27 17.81
N PHE A 123 -32.78 -13.50 18.21
CA PHE A 123 -31.67 -13.06 17.36
C PHE A 123 -30.30 -13.37 17.99
N PRO A 124 -29.32 -13.89 17.23
CA PRO A 124 -29.48 -14.55 15.92
C PRO A 124 -30.46 -15.71 16.00
N SER A 125 -31.04 -16.13 14.87
CA SER A 125 -32.07 -17.20 14.86
C SER A 125 -31.52 -18.57 15.21
N SER A 126 -30.22 -18.81 15.05
CA SER A 126 -29.54 -20.07 15.37
C SER A 126 -28.34 -19.86 16.29
N PRO A 127 -28.08 -20.75 17.26
CA PRO A 127 -26.84 -20.77 18.05
C PRO A 127 -25.58 -21.10 17.23
N VAL A 128 -25.72 -21.77 16.09
CA VAL A 128 -24.63 -22.06 15.15
C VAL A 128 -25.08 -21.80 13.72
N GLU A 129 -24.28 -21.06 12.97
CA GLU A 129 -24.46 -20.84 11.53
C GLU A 129 -23.23 -21.32 10.76
N ILE A 130 -23.42 -21.69 9.50
CA ILE A 130 -22.38 -22.19 8.61
C ILE A 130 -22.44 -21.44 7.28
N ASP A 131 -21.29 -20.98 6.80
CA ASP A 131 -21.15 -20.36 5.50
C ASP A 131 -20.95 -21.41 4.39
N SER A 132 -21.09 -20.98 3.14
CA SER A 132 -20.78 -21.84 1.99
C SER A 132 -19.31 -22.29 2.02
N PRO A 133 -19.02 -23.54 1.59
CA PRO A 133 -17.65 -24.02 1.46
C PRO A 133 -16.79 -23.09 0.60
N GLN A 134 -15.55 -22.91 1.03
CA GLN A 134 -14.54 -22.10 0.37
C GLN A 134 -13.22 -22.85 0.25
N VAL A 135 -12.25 -22.28 -0.47
CA VAL A 135 -10.90 -22.81 -0.64
C VAL A 135 -9.88 -21.85 -0.05
N LEU A 136 -8.97 -22.40 0.76
CA LEU A 136 -7.76 -21.74 1.26
C LEU A 136 -6.55 -22.48 0.71
N ARG A 137 -5.85 -21.86 -0.24
CA ARG A 137 -4.68 -22.38 -0.96
C ARG A 137 -4.98 -23.64 -1.77
N SER A 138 -5.15 -24.75 -1.07
CA SER A 138 -5.49 -26.05 -1.64
C SER A 138 -6.39 -26.88 -0.72
N VAL A 139 -6.88 -26.30 0.38
CA VAL A 139 -7.71 -26.99 1.37
C VAL A 139 -9.09 -26.35 1.36
N ARG A 140 -10.14 -27.15 1.19
CA ARG A 140 -11.52 -26.67 1.35
C ARG A 140 -11.81 -26.45 2.83
N PHE A 141 -12.54 -25.38 3.15
CA PHE A 141 -13.00 -25.11 4.50
C PHE A 141 -14.41 -24.54 4.52
N VAL A 142 -15.03 -24.54 5.69
CA VAL A 142 -16.25 -23.78 5.99
C VAL A 142 -16.01 -22.89 7.19
N THR A 143 -16.72 -21.78 7.26
CA THR A 143 -16.73 -20.89 8.41
C THR A 143 -17.95 -21.20 9.26
N LEU A 144 -17.73 -21.51 10.54
CA LEU A 144 -18.76 -21.65 11.56
C LEU A 144 -18.83 -20.39 12.42
N ARG A 145 -20.04 -19.87 12.58
CA ARG A 145 -20.35 -18.77 13.50
C ARG A 145 -21.10 -19.32 14.70
N PHE A 146 -20.44 -19.34 15.85
CA PHE A 146 -21.07 -19.65 17.13
C PHE A 146 -21.68 -18.39 17.73
N ASN A 147 -22.97 -18.45 18.04
CA ASN A 147 -23.76 -17.38 18.66
C ASN A 147 -24.05 -17.76 20.11
N PRO A 148 -23.10 -17.54 21.04
CA PRO A 148 -23.25 -17.94 22.44
C PRO A 148 -24.28 -17.11 23.20
N VAL A 149 -24.78 -16.04 22.59
CA VAL A 149 -25.83 -15.19 23.14
C VAL A 149 -26.92 -14.98 22.10
N GLN A 150 -28.16 -15.14 22.52
CA GLN A 150 -29.35 -14.80 21.75
C GLN A 150 -30.22 -13.80 22.51
N TYR A 151 -30.83 -12.87 21.81
CA TYR A 151 -31.77 -11.89 22.35
C TYR A 151 -33.19 -12.18 21.87
N ASP A 152 -34.10 -12.40 22.82
CA ASP A 152 -35.54 -12.44 22.59
C ASP A 152 -36.07 -11.00 22.67
N ALA A 153 -36.32 -10.39 21.51
CA ALA A 153 -36.78 -9.01 21.43
C ALA A 153 -38.20 -8.81 21.97
N GLY A 154 -39.06 -9.84 21.88
CA GLY A 154 -40.44 -9.78 22.38
C GLY A 154 -40.51 -9.81 23.91
N ARG A 155 -39.58 -10.54 24.55
CA ARG A 155 -39.44 -10.60 26.02
C ARG A 155 -38.40 -9.64 26.59
N ARG A 156 -37.64 -8.94 25.73
CA ARG A 156 -36.47 -8.13 26.11
C ARG A 156 -35.49 -8.91 26.99
N GLN A 157 -35.24 -10.18 26.62
CA GLN A 157 -34.46 -11.12 27.43
C GLN A 157 -33.25 -11.63 26.64
N LEU A 158 -32.07 -11.54 27.23
CA LEU A 158 -30.86 -12.21 26.76
C LEU A 158 -30.82 -13.65 27.27
N VAL A 159 -30.42 -14.58 26.42
CA VAL A 159 -30.14 -15.98 26.74
C VAL A 159 -28.70 -16.27 26.33
N TRP A 160 -27.92 -16.90 27.19
CA TRP A 160 -26.55 -17.28 26.86
C TRP A 160 -26.28 -18.77 27.11
N PHE A 161 -25.31 -19.31 26.36
CA PHE A 161 -24.91 -20.71 26.35
C PHE A 161 -23.52 -20.85 26.95
N ASP A 162 -23.32 -21.83 27.84
CA ASP A 162 -22.01 -22.11 28.46
C ASP A 162 -21.17 -23.09 27.63
N ARG A 163 -21.82 -23.84 26.74
CA ARG A 163 -21.16 -24.68 25.74
C ARG A 163 -22.03 -24.87 24.50
N ILE A 164 -21.40 -24.81 23.33
CA ILE A 164 -22.02 -25.15 22.04
C ILE A 164 -21.14 -26.18 21.34
N GLU A 165 -21.70 -27.32 20.96
CA GLU A 165 -21.01 -28.37 20.19
C GLU A 165 -21.60 -28.44 18.78
N ALA A 166 -20.75 -28.43 17.76
CA ALA A 166 -21.13 -28.57 16.36
C ALA A 166 -20.42 -29.77 15.73
N GLU A 167 -21.17 -30.58 15.00
CA GLU A 167 -20.71 -31.72 14.21
C GLU A 167 -20.95 -31.44 12.73
N LEU A 168 -19.87 -31.50 11.95
CA LEU A 168 -19.86 -31.44 10.51
C LEU A 168 -19.66 -32.85 9.96
N GLU A 169 -20.70 -33.41 9.36
CA GLU A 169 -20.63 -34.69 8.65
C GLU A 169 -20.33 -34.44 7.17
N PHE A 170 -19.33 -35.14 6.64
CA PHE A 170 -18.98 -35.05 5.23
C PHE A 170 -19.83 -36.02 4.41
N GLU A 171 -20.49 -35.53 3.36
CA GLU A 171 -21.25 -36.39 2.45
C GLU A 171 -20.34 -37.35 1.66
N GLN A 172 -19.09 -36.95 1.45
CA GLN A 172 -18.04 -37.78 0.88
C GLN A 172 -16.82 -37.78 1.79
N PRO A 173 -16.15 -38.93 1.97
CA PRO A 173 -15.01 -38.98 2.87
C PRO A 173 -13.82 -38.18 2.33
N ALA A 174 -13.13 -37.47 3.22
CA ALA A 174 -11.90 -36.77 2.87
C ALA A 174 -10.80 -37.78 2.50
N VAL A 175 -10.05 -37.48 1.45
CA VAL A 175 -8.94 -38.31 0.95
C VAL A 175 -7.62 -37.78 1.52
N ASN A 176 -6.75 -38.65 1.99
CA ASN A 176 -5.43 -38.22 2.47
C ASN A 176 -4.47 -37.96 1.29
N ASN A 177 -4.06 -36.72 1.09
CA ASN A 177 -3.18 -36.22 0.02
C ASN A 177 -2.12 -35.23 0.58
N PRO A 178 -1.10 -35.72 1.30
CA PRO A 178 -0.08 -34.88 1.95
C PRO A 178 0.98 -34.41 0.95
N ARG A 179 0.64 -33.42 0.12
CA ARG A 179 1.64 -32.68 -0.68
C ARG A 179 2.23 -31.56 0.17
N SER A 180 3.52 -31.27 0.06
CA SER A 180 4.12 -30.12 0.76
C SER A 180 3.72 -28.81 0.08
N ASP A 181 3.38 -27.78 0.87
CA ASP A 181 3.18 -26.42 0.39
C ASP A 181 3.85 -25.40 1.33
N PRO A 182 4.51 -24.35 0.82
CA PRO A 182 5.10 -23.28 1.64
C PRO A 182 4.17 -22.65 2.68
N LEU A 183 2.86 -22.63 2.41
CA LEU A 183 1.85 -22.03 3.26
C LEU A 183 1.18 -23.03 4.20
N ASP A 184 1.69 -24.26 4.32
CA ASP A 184 1.15 -25.27 5.24
C ASP A 184 1.08 -24.78 6.69
N GLU A 185 2.09 -24.04 7.17
CA GLU A 185 2.03 -23.46 8.52
C GLU A 185 0.90 -22.42 8.62
N ALA A 186 0.69 -21.62 7.58
CA ALA A 186 -0.36 -20.61 7.56
C ALA A 186 -1.75 -21.26 7.59
N ILE A 187 -1.96 -22.32 6.81
CA ILE A 187 -3.19 -23.11 6.76
C ILE A 187 -3.49 -23.73 8.13
N VAL A 188 -2.47 -24.33 8.76
CA VAL A 188 -2.61 -24.97 10.08
C VAL A 188 -3.10 -24.00 11.15
N ARG A 189 -2.74 -22.73 11.06
CA ARG A 189 -3.15 -21.68 12.01
C ARG A 189 -4.53 -21.09 11.71
N LEU A 190 -4.88 -20.96 10.43
CA LEU A 190 -6.18 -20.41 10.01
C LEU A 190 -7.34 -21.37 10.24
N LEU A 191 -7.08 -22.69 10.18
CA LEU A 191 -8.10 -23.72 10.36
C LEU A 191 -7.95 -24.39 11.73
N ALA A 192 -9.03 -24.46 12.51
CA ALA A 192 -8.96 -25.04 13.85
C ALA A 192 -8.61 -26.55 13.86
N ASN A 193 -8.96 -27.28 12.80
CA ASN A 193 -8.51 -28.66 12.55
C ASN A 193 -7.37 -28.76 11.51
N GLY A 194 -6.65 -27.66 11.28
CA GLY A 194 -5.64 -27.54 10.23
C GLY A 194 -4.51 -28.57 10.28
N ALA A 195 -4.17 -29.07 11.46
CA ALA A 195 -3.18 -30.14 11.65
C ALA A 195 -3.54 -31.43 10.87
N VAL A 196 -4.84 -31.72 10.73
CA VAL A 196 -5.36 -32.85 9.94
C VAL A 196 -5.69 -32.37 8.52
N ALA A 197 -6.43 -31.25 8.41
CA ALA A 197 -6.96 -30.76 7.14
C ALA A 197 -5.90 -30.33 6.13
N LYS A 198 -4.67 -29.99 6.56
CA LYS A 198 -3.54 -29.75 5.64
C LYS A 198 -3.23 -30.94 4.73
N ASN A 199 -3.66 -32.15 5.10
CA ASN A 199 -3.49 -33.33 4.26
C ASN A 199 -4.69 -33.58 3.33
N TRP A 200 -5.74 -32.76 3.37
CA TRP A 200 -6.93 -32.88 2.51
C TRP A 200 -6.85 -31.94 1.31
N LYS A 201 -5.72 -31.97 0.60
CA LYS A 201 -5.45 -31.03 -0.49
C LYS A 201 -6.18 -31.39 -1.79
N ILE A 202 -6.80 -30.39 -2.42
CA ILE A 202 -7.36 -30.42 -3.78
C ILE A 202 -6.22 -30.40 -4.78
N ASP A 203 -6.29 -31.26 -5.79
CA ASP A 203 -5.40 -31.17 -6.95
C ASP A 203 -6.05 -30.31 -8.04
N PHE A 204 -5.50 -29.12 -8.28
CA PHE A 204 -5.99 -28.21 -9.31
C PHE A 204 -5.51 -28.59 -10.72
N GLY A 205 -4.56 -29.53 -10.84
CA GLY A 205 -3.89 -29.87 -12.09
C GLY A 205 -3.01 -28.74 -12.65
N SER A 206 -2.27 -29.01 -13.73
CA SER A 206 -1.63 -27.97 -14.54
C SER A 206 -2.69 -27.30 -15.42
N GLN A 207 -2.78 -25.97 -15.40
CA GLN A 207 -3.72 -25.26 -16.28
C GLN A 207 -3.03 -24.81 -17.57
N GLY A 208 -3.78 -24.84 -18.67
CA GLY A 208 -3.37 -24.28 -19.97
C GLY A 208 -2.23 -25.00 -20.72
N GLN A 209 -2.42 -25.19 -22.02
CA GLN A 209 -1.29 -25.38 -22.93
C GLN A 209 -0.78 -24.01 -23.36
N ASN A 210 0.53 -23.83 -23.46
CA ASN A 210 1.13 -22.58 -23.94
C ASN A 210 0.53 -22.21 -25.32
N PRO A 211 -0.30 -21.15 -25.41
CA PRO A 211 -1.00 -20.83 -26.64
C PRO A 211 -0.07 -20.26 -27.72
N PHE A 212 1.17 -19.93 -27.37
CA PHE A 212 2.18 -19.41 -28.28
C PHE A 212 3.16 -20.47 -28.79
N ALA A 213 3.06 -21.72 -28.32
CA ALA A 213 3.96 -22.80 -28.73
C ALA A 213 3.71 -23.32 -30.16
N TYR A 214 2.58 -22.95 -30.78
CA TYR A 214 2.17 -23.48 -32.09
C TYR A 214 2.99 -22.94 -33.27
N PHE A 215 3.54 -21.73 -33.14
CA PHE A 215 4.20 -21.05 -34.25
C PHE A 215 5.54 -20.43 -33.83
N PRO A 216 6.52 -20.38 -34.74
CA PRO A 216 7.87 -19.91 -34.43
C PRO A 216 8.00 -18.38 -34.33
N PHE A 217 7.07 -17.63 -34.92
CA PHE A 217 7.10 -16.17 -34.96
C PHE A 217 5.78 -15.59 -34.48
N TRP A 218 5.80 -14.43 -33.83
CA TRP A 218 4.61 -13.74 -33.39
C TRP A 218 4.79 -12.24 -33.54
N LEU A 219 3.90 -11.61 -34.30
CA LEU A 219 3.85 -10.16 -34.44
C LEU A 219 2.56 -9.67 -33.78
N LYS A 220 2.70 -8.84 -32.74
CA LYS A 220 1.58 -8.19 -32.07
C LYS A 220 1.08 -7.04 -32.95
N VAL A 221 -0.20 -7.08 -33.29
CA VAL A 221 -0.91 -6.09 -34.13
C VAL A 221 -1.91 -5.35 -33.25
N VAL A 222 -1.64 -4.06 -32.98
CA VAL A 222 -2.50 -3.24 -32.13
C VAL A 222 -3.44 -2.39 -33.00
N VAL A 223 -4.74 -2.41 -32.68
CA VAL A 223 -5.79 -1.60 -33.32
C VAL A 223 -6.51 -0.72 -32.29
N ASP A 224 -7.12 0.38 -32.73
CA ASP A 224 -7.76 1.38 -31.85
C ASP A 224 -9.26 1.57 -32.10
N SER A 225 -9.79 0.96 -33.15
CA SER A 225 -11.17 1.20 -33.58
C SER A 225 -11.68 0.06 -34.46
N THR A 226 -12.99 -0.11 -34.51
CA THR A 226 -13.61 -1.13 -35.37
C THR A 226 -13.56 -0.70 -36.85
N GLY A 227 -13.19 -1.61 -37.76
CA GLY A 227 -13.20 -1.34 -39.21
C GLY A 227 -12.33 -2.29 -40.04
N ILE A 228 -12.13 -1.92 -41.31
CA ILE A 228 -11.28 -2.66 -42.25
C ILE A 228 -9.86 -2.07 -42.19
N TYR A 229 -8.88 -2.90 -41.83
CA TYR A 229 -7.47 -2.54 -41.66
C TYR A 229 -6.61 -3.06 -42.80
N ARG A 230 -5.47 -2.40 -42.99
CA ARG A 230 -4.37 -2.87 -43.83
C ARG A 230 -3.02 -2.87 -43.11
N ILE A 231 -2.17 -3.82 -43.50
CA ILE A 231 -0.74 -3.86 -43.17
C ILE A 231 0.03 -4.11 -44.46
N THR A 232 0.98 -3.24 -44.79
CA THR A 232 1.85 -3.35 -45.97
C THR A 232 3.14 -4.13 -45.66
N GLY A 233 3.76 -4.73 -46.68
CA GLY A 233 5.07 -5.37 -46.52
C GLY A 233 6.16 -4.41 -46.05
N GLN A 234 6.09 -3.14 -46.43
CA GLN A 234 6.96 -2.10 -45.90
C GLN A 234 6.79 -1.89 -44.38
N GLU A 235 5.55 -1.88 -43.88
CA GLU A 235 5.26 -1.77 -42.44
C GLU A 235 5.75 -3.03 -41.67
N LEU A 236 5.61 -4.22 -42.25
CA LEU A 236 6.17 -5.45 -41.67
C LEU A 236 7.71 -5.39 -41.57
N THR A 237 8.37 -4.90 -42.62
CA THR A 237 9.83 -4.74 -42.64
C THR A 237 10.29 -3.74 -41.57
N GLN A 238 9.56 -2.62 -41.40
CA GLN A 238 9.83 -1.62 -40.36
C GLN A 238 9.64 -2.18 -38.94
N ALA A 239 8.71 -3.13 -38.76
CA ALA A 239 8.50 -3.84 -37.50
C ALA A 239 9.55 -4.95 -37.23
N GLY A 240 10.54 -5.12 -38.13
CA GLY A 240 11.62 -6.09 -37.99
C GLY A 240 11.33 -7.47 -38.59
N VAL A 241 10.28 -7.62 -39.40
CA VAL A 241 9.96 -8.88 -40.09
C VAL A 241 10.77 -9.01 -41.38
N GLY A 242 11.51 -10.10 -41.55
CA GLY A 242 12.19 -10.42 -42.80
C GLY A 242 11.24 -11.03 -43.84
N LEU A 243 11.02 -10.31 -44.95
CA LEU A 243 10.06 -10.74 -45.99
C LEU A 243 10.55 -11.91 -46.86
N SER A 244 11.86 -12.08 -47.04
CA SER A 244 12.46 -13.03 -47.99
C SER A 244 12.15 -14.51 -47.72
N GLY A 245 11.63 -14.85 -46.55
CA GLY A 245 11.23 -16.21 -46.16
C GLY A 245 9.77 -16.34 -45.72
N LEU A 246 8.95 -15.31 -45.95
CA LEU A 246 7.55 -15.29 -45.56
C LEU A 246 6.69 -15.84 -46.72
N ASP A 247 6.14 -17.04 -46.55
CA ASP A 247 5.19 -17.63 -47.50
C ASP A 247 3.79 -17.06 -47.25
N PRO A 248 3.21 -16.29 -48.20
CA PRO A 248 1.88 -15.68 -48.06
C PRO A 248 0.78 -16.68 -47.67
N ARG A 249 0.88 -17.95 -48.08
CA ARG A 249 -0.14 -18.99 -47.83
C ARG A 249 -0.18 -19.44 -46.37
N THR A 250 0.90 -19.22 -45.65
CA THR A 250 1.05 -19.60 -44.23
C THR A 250 0.72 -18.45 -43.28
N VAL A 251 0.50 -17.24 -43.80
CA VAL A 251 0.18 -16.07 -43.00
C VAL A 251 -1.23 -16.22 -42.44
N GLY A 252 -1.35 -16.17 -41.12
CA GLY A 252 -2.65 -16.11 -40.45
C GLY A 252 -2.73 -14.93 -39.49
N LEU A 253 -3.94 -14.64 -39.05
CA LEU A 253 -4.23 -13.66 -38.01
C LEU A 253 -5.09 -14.33 -36.94
N TRP A 254 -4.83 -13.99 -35.68
CA TRP A 254 -5.50 -14.56 -34.53
C TRP A 254 -5.90 -13.48 -33.54
N THR A 255 -7.00 -13.70 -32.83
CA THR A 255 -7.47 -12.86 -31.72
C THR A 255 -7.92 -13.77 -30.59
N VAL A 256 -8.17 -13.24 -29.39
CA VAL A 256 -8.85 -14.01 -28.35
C VAL A 256 -10.37 -13.94 -28.50
N ARG A 257 -11.07 -15.00 -28.09
CA ARG A 257 -12.53 -15.10 -28.14
C ARG A 257 -13.15 -14.07 -27.20
N ARG A 258 -14.16 -13.36 -27.70
CA ARG A 258 -14.79 -12.20 -27.05
C ARG A 258 -15.55 -12.60 -25.80
N ASN A 259 -15.32 -11.87 -24.71
CA ASN A 259 -16.07 -12.00 -23.46
C ASN A 259 -16.30 -10.58 -22.92
N PRO A 260 -17.49 -10.20 -22.42
CA PRO A 260 -17.63 -9.04 -21.56
C PRO A 260 -16.56 -9.08 -20.45
N HIS A 261 -15.88 -7.95 -20.22
CA HIS A 261 -14.56 -7.78 -19.58
C HIS A 261 -14.44 -8.16 -18.08
N THR A 262 -15.10 -9.23 -17.65
CA THR A 262 -15.05 -9.77 -16.29
C THR A 262 -14.98 -11.31 -16.25
N GLY A 263 -15.09 -11.98 -17.39
CA GLY A 263 -15.04 -13.45 -17.49
C GLY A 263 -13.66 -14.02 -17.81
N ASN A 264 -13.52 -15.34 -17.70
CA ASN A 264 -12.32 -16.05 -18.16
C ASN A 264 -12.20 -15.94 -19.68
N TYR A 265 -11.10 -15.38 -20.18
CA TYR A 265 -10.73 -15.57 -21.58
C TYR A 265 -10.38 -17.04 -21.79
N PRO A 266 -10.86 -17.68 -22.87
CA PRO A 266 -10.47 -19.04 -23.18
C PRO A 266 -8.98 -19.11 -23.52
N ASP A 267 -8.31 -20.22 -23.16
CA ASP A 267 -6.88 -20.47 -23.43
C ASP A 267 -6.58 -20.77 -24.91
N THR A 268 -7.41 -20.27 -25.84
CA THR A 268 -7.33 -20.60 -27.25
C THR A 268 -7.50 -19.36 -28.10
N PHE A 269 -6.57 -19.18 -29.04
CA PHE A 269 -6.71 -18.24 -30.13
C PHE A 269 -7.89 -18.59 -31.05
N ASN A 270 -8.60 -17.57 -31.51
CA ASN A 270 -9.59 -17.65 -32.56
C ASN A 270 -8.98 -17.14 -33.88
N PRO A 271 -8.97 -17.94 -34.96
CA PRO A 271 -8.45 -17.49 -36.24
C PRO A 271 -9.38 -16.43 -36.87
N VAL A 272 -8.77 -15.40 -37.43
CA VAL A 272 -9.43 -14.27 -38.10
C VAL A 272 -9.11 -14.35 -39.59
N ALA A 273 -10.13 -14.22 -40.43
CA ALA A 273 -9.94 -14.27 -41.88
C ALA A 273 -9.25 -13.00 -42.40
N LEU A 274 -8.24 -13.17 -43.26
CA LEU A 274 -7.51 -12.09 -43.92
C LEU A 274 -7.50 -12.24 -45.46
N MET A 275 -7.29 -11.14 -46.16
CA MET A 275 -7.11 -11.09 -47.60
C MET A 275 -5.70 -10.59 -47.89
N ILE A 276 -5.02 -11.22 -48.85
CA ILE A 276 -3.67 -10.83 -49.28
C ILE A 276 -3.74 -10.37 -50.73
N THR A 277 -3.12 -9.25 -51.04
CA THR A 277 -3.08 -8.68 -52.40
C THR A 277 -1.64 -8.38 -52.81
N GLY A 278 -1.31 -8.59 -54.09
CA GLY A 278 0.02 -8.33 -54.68
C GLY A 278 0.93 -9.57 -54.78
N THR A 279 0.52 -10.70 -54.18
CA THR A 279 1.31 -11.94 -54.13
C THR A 279 1.08 -12.86 -55.34
N GLU A 280 0.79 -12.31 -56.52
CA GLU A 280 0.55 -13.14 -57.73
C GLU A 280 1.80 -13.89 -58.19
N ASP A 281 2.98 -13.41 -57.79
CA ASP A 281 4.30 -14.01 -58.08
C ASP A 281 4.71 -15.10 -57.06
N GLY A 282 3.87 -15.37 -56.06
CA GLY A 282 4.10 -16.35 -55.00
C GLY A 282 5.08 -15.89 -53.92
N ARG A 283 5.47 -14.62 -53.89
CA ARG A 283 6.30 -14.01 -52.84
C ARG A 283 5.50 -12.99 -52.05
N PHE A 284 6.05 -12.57 -50.91
CA PHE A 284 5.52 -11.43 -50.15
C PHE A 284 6.53 -10.28 -50.23
N ASP A 285 6.23 -9.27 -51.02
CA ASP A 285 7.10 -8.13 -51.29
C ASP A 285 6.68 -6.88 -50.49
N PRO A 286 7.54 -5.83 -50.41
CA PRO A 286 7.20 -4.60 -49.71
C PRO A 286 5.92 -3.90 -50.19
N GLY A 287 5.51 -4.14 -51.45
CA GLY A 287 4.29 -3.60 -52.05
C GLY A 287 3.01 -4.37 -51.71
N ASP A 288 3.14 -5.57 -51.14
CA ASP A 288 2.00 -6.43 -50.83
C ASP A 288 1.27 -5.95 -49.58
N THR A 289 -0.02 -6.29 -49.51
CA THR A 289 -0.89 -5.81 -48.44
C THR A 289 -1.73 -6.94 -47.86
N LEU A 290 -1.72 -7.03 -46.53
CA LEU A 290 -2.66 -7.82 -45.73
C LEU A 290 -3.85 -6.93 -45.37
N ILE A 291 -5.07 -7.42 -45.62
CA ILE A 291 -6.32 -6.70 -45.35
C ILE A 291 -7.21 -7.59 -44.47
N PHE A 292 -7.77 -7.04 -43.41
CA PHE A 292 -8.64 -7.78 -42.48
C PHE A 292 -9.67 -6.86 -41.83
N TYR A 293 -10.75 -7.44 -41.30
CA TYR A 293 -11.69 -6.71 -40.45
C TYR A 293 -11.30 -6.90 -38.99
N ALA A 294 -11.25 -5.81 -38.24
CA ALA A 294 -10.90 -5.82 -36.82
C ALA A 294 -11.95 -5.08 -36.01
N LEU A 295 -12.18 -5.55 -34.79
CA LEU A 295 -12.92 -4.84 -33.76
C LEU A 295 -11.94 -4.02 -32.92
N GLY A 296 -12.37 -2.82 -32.53
CA GLY A 296 -11.71 -2.05 -31.47
C GLY A 296 -11.97 -2.67 -30.10
N ALA A 297 -11.43 -2.04 -29.05
CA ALA A 297 -11.75 -2.42 -27.68
C ALA A 297 -13.24 -2.18 -27.38
N ASP A 298 -13.78 -1.09 -27.93
CA ASP A 298 -15.20 -0.75 -27.87
C ASP A 298 -15.87 -1.15 -29.18
N TYR A 299 -16.95 -1.93 -29.08
CA TYR A 299 -17.63 -2.50 -30.25
C TYR A 299 -19.09 -2.87 -29.97
N TRP A 300 -19.87 -2.97 -31.05
CA TRP A 300 -21.22 -3.52 -30.99
C TRP A 300 -21.22 -5.03 -31.16
N MET A 301 -21.98 -5.73 -30.32
CA MET A 301 -22.28 -7.14 -30.59
C MET A 301 -22.98 -7.28 -31.95
N SER A 302 -22.84 -8.43 -32.61
CA SER A 302 -23.38 -8.66 -33.97
C SER A 302 -24.89 -8.51 -34.07
N ASP A 303 -25.58 -8.69 -32.94
CA ASP A 303 -27.02 -8.52 -32.80
C ASP A 303 -27.41 -7.09 -32.39
N CYS A 304 -26.49 -6.13 -32.31
CA CYS A 304 -26.68 -4.74 -31.87
C CYS A 304 -27.51 -4.57 -30.59
N SER A 305 -27.55 -5.58 -29.72
CA SER A 305 -28.30 -5.49 -28.47
C SER A 305 -27.50 -4.74 -27.41
N THR A 306 -26.17 -4.86 -27.46
CA THR A 306 -25.25 -4.32 -26.46
C THR A 306 -24.01 -3.71 -27.12
N HIS A 307 -23.68 -2.50 -26.67
CA HIS A 307 -22.37 -1.89 -26.90
C HIS A 307 -21.44 -2.36 -25.78
N VAL A 308 -20.32 -2.97 -26.15
CA VAL A 308 -19.26 -3.36 -25.21
C VAL A 308 -18.30 -2.19 -25.10
N HIS A 309 -18.14 -1.66 -23.88
CA HIS A 309 -17.18 -0.62 -23.53
C HIS A 309 -16.12 -1.22 -22.58
N ASN A 310 -14.84 -1.19 -22.97
CA ASN A 310 -13.76 -1.79 -22.20
C ASN A 310 -13.09 -0.80 -21.24
N LEU A 311 -13.53 -0.69 -20.00
CA LEU A 311 -13.01 0.29 -19.03
C LEU A 311 -11.48 0.27 -18.79
N TYR A 312 -10.76 -0.80 -19.15
CA TYR A 312 -9.33 -0.96 -18.89
C TYR A 312 -8.44 -0.44 -20.02
N THR A 313 -8.85 -0.60 -21.28
CA THR A 313 -8.02 -0.23 -22.43
C THR A 313 -8.84 0.20 -23.63
N GLY A 314 -8.38 1.23 -24.36
CA GLY A 314 -8.94 1.65 -25.64
C GLY A 314 -8.30 0.97 -26.86
N GLU A 315 -7.47 -0.04 -26.63
CA GLU A 315 -6.75 -0.77 -27.68
C GLU A 315 -7.18 -2.24 -27.70
N ASN A 316 -7.31 -2.81 -28.89
CA ASN A 316 -7.49 -4.25 -29.07
C ASN A 316 -6.25 -4.84 -29.76
N VAL A 317 -6.01 -6.14 -29.55
CA VAL A 317 -4.81 -6.82 -30.00
C VAL A 317 -5.16 -8.04 -30.84
N TYR A 318 -4.51 -8.10 -32.01
CA TYR A 318 -4.46 -9.25 -32.88
C TYR A 318 -3.01 -9.76 -32.94
N TRP A 319 -2.83 -11.02 -33.28
CA TRP A 319 -1.53 -11.66 -33.41
C TRP A 319 -1.39 -12.21 -34.82
N LEU A 320 -0.33 -11.81 -35.51
CA LEU A 320 0.02 -12.29 -36.85
C LEU A 320 1.17 -13.28 -36.74
N THR A 321 1.09 -14.40 -37.45
CA THR A 321 2.15 -15.41 -37.55
C THR A 321 2.15 -16.11 -38.92
N TRP A 322 3.22 -16.84 -39.22
CA TRP A 322 3.52 -17.49 -40.49
C TRP A 322 4.46 -18.70 -40.30
N GLY A 323 4.58 -19.53 -41.33
CA GLY A 323 5.54 -20.65 -41.38
C GLY A 323 5.00 -22.02 -40.94
N ALA A 324 3.77 -22.11 -40.43
CA ALA A 324 3.09 -23.39 -40.20
C ALA A 324 1.57 -23.26 -40.46
N GLY A 325 0.93 -24.32 -40.96
CA GLY A 325 -0.50 -24.34 -41.28
C GLY A 325 -0.91 -23.41 -42.43
N SER A 326 -2.19 -23.44 -42.81
CA SER A 326 -2.79 -22.48 -43.75
C SER A 326 -3.56 -21.41 -42.98
N GLY A 327 -3.30 -20.14 -43.29
CA GLY A 327 -4.08 -19.03 -42.77
C GLY A 327 -5.56 -19.11 -43.17
N ARG A 328 -6.44 -18.47 -42.39
CA ARG A 328 -7.84 -18.33 -42.78
C ARG A 328 -7.95 -17.15 -43.76
N HIS A 329 -8.45 -17.42 -44.97
CA HIS A 329 -8.63 -16.38 -45.97
C HIS A 329 -10.08 -15.93 -46.08
N ILE A 330 -10.31 -14.65 -46.37
CA ILE A 330 -11.65 -14.11 -46.66
C ILE A 330 -12.17 -14.81 -47.92
N PRO A 331 -13.22 -15.64 -47.84
CA PRO A 331 -13.74 -16.32 -49.02
C PRO A 331 -14.43 -15.30 -49.93
N GLY A 332 -14.23 -15.48 -51.23
CA GLY A 332 -14.99 -14.77 -52.25
C GLY A 332 -16.33 -15.45 -52.54
N GLY A 333 -17.38 -14.67 -52.69
CA GLY A 333 -18.53 -15.06 -53.52
C GLY A 333 -19.89 -14.53 -53.07
N PHE A 334 -20.68 -14.06 -54.05
CA PHE A 334 -22.13 -14.27 -54.29
C PHE A 334 -22.44 -13.82 -55.74
N GLY A 335 -23.33 -14.55 -56.44
CA GLY A 335 -23.54 -14.47 -57.90
C GLY A 335 -24.47 -13.38 -58.45
N PRO A 336 -24.81 -13.45 -59.77
CA PRO A 336 -25.11 -12.28 -60.61
C PRO A 336 -26.48 -11.64 -60.40
N ASP A 337 -26.56 -10.42 -60.93
CA ASP A 337 -27.70 -9.52 -60.90
C ASP A 337 -29.01 -10.17 -61.37
N THR A 338 -30.09 -9.97 -60.60
CA THR A 338 -31.46 -10.34 -61.01
C THR A 338 -32.32 -9.09 -61.11
N ALA A 339 -32.82 -8.82 -62.31
CA ALA A 339 -33.84 -7.80 -62.57
C ALA A 339 -35.05 -7.98 -61.63
N GLY A 340 -35.57 -6.88 -61.06
CA GLY A 340 -36.72 -6.88 -60.16
C GLY A 340 -36.42 -6.92 -58.66
N THR A 341 -35.14 -6.93 -58.25
CA THR A 341 -34.75 -6.92 -56.83
C THR A 341 -34.95 -5.52 -56.21
N PRO A 342 -35.57 -5.38 -55.02
CA PRO A 342 -35.76 -4.07 -54.37
C PRO A 342 -34.45 -3.35 -54.09
N VAL A 343 -34.36 -2.07 -54.51
CA VAL A 343 -33.16 -1.23 -54.33
C VAL A 343 -33.19 -0.51 -52.99
N ARG A 344 -32.16 -0.74 -52.16
CA ARG A 344 -31.90 -0.07 -50.89
C ARG A 344 -30.79 0.98 -51.09
N TRP A 345 -31.09 2.23 -50.76
CA TRP A 345 -30.14 3.36 -50.83
C TRP A 345 -29.96 4.04 -49.46
N GLN A 346 -30.69 3.58 -48.45
CA GLN A 346 -30.56 3.97 -47.05
C GLN A 346 -30.80 2.76 -46.15
N GLU A 347 -30.04 2.66 -45.07
CA GLU A 347 -30.23 1.65 -44.03
C GLU A 347 -29.96 2.24 -42.65
N TRP A 348 -30.26 1.49 -41.58
CA TRP A 348 -30.05 1.99 -40.23
C TRP A 348 -28.64 1.70 -39.71
N ASP A 349 -28.19 2.58 -38.84
CA ASP A 349 -26.93 2.53 -38.12
C ASP A 349 -27.15 3.02 -36.68
N VAL A 350 -26.17 2.79 -35.81
CA VAL A 350 -26.24 3.22 -34.41
C VAL A 350 -25.00 4.02 -34.06
N LEU A 351 -25.22 5.25 -33.62
CA LEU A 351 -24.20 6.06 -32.97
C LEU A 351 -24.24 5.74 -31.47
N HIS A 352 -23.16 5.19 -30.93
CA HIS A 352 -22.87 5.27 -29.50
C HIS A 352 -21.97 6.49 -29.28
N GLN A 353 -22.31 7.35 -28.33
CA GLN A 353 -21.52 8.54 -28.02
C GLN A 353 -21.46 8.72 -26.50
N GLU A 354 -20.24 8.73 -25.98
CA GLU A 354 -19.90 8.93 -24.57
C GLU A 354 -18.52 9.58 -24.48
N VAL A 355 -18.20 10.18 -23.33
CA VAL A 355 -16.84 10.61 -22.98
C VAL A 355 -16.65 10.25 -21.52
N ASP A 356 -15.61 9.51 -21.18
CA ASP A 356 -15.28 9.23 -19.78
C ASP A 356 -14.64 10.48 -19.15
N ALA A 357 -15.43 11.50 -18.81
CA ALA A 357 -14.92 12.82 -18.42
C ALA A 357 -14.58 12.92 -16.93
N ASP A 358 -15.30 12.21 -16.08
CA ASP A 358 -15.06 12.17 -14.64
C ASP A 358 -15.41 10.80 -14.05
N CYS A 359 -14.75 10.47 -12.95
CA CYS A 359 -15.08 9.33 -12.09
C CYS A 359 -15.40 9.89 -10.71
N PRO A 360 -16.68 10.12 -10.39
CA PRO A 360 -17.07 10.98 -9.25
C PRO A 360 -16.55 10.51 -7.89
N ALA A 361 -16.60 9.21 -7.62
CA ALA A 361 -16.05 8.62 -6.40
C ALA A 361 -14.51 8.66 -6.33
N ARG A 362 -13.81 9.01 -7.42
CA ARG A 362 -12.34 8.88 -7.54
C ARG A 362 -11.85 7.47 -7.15
N ALA A 363 -12.63 6.46 -7.47
CA ALA A 363 -12.42 5.04 -7.20
C ALA A 363 -13.52 4.26 -7.93
N GLY A 364 -13.35 2.95 -8.13
CA GLY A 364 -14.34 2.11 -8.79
C GLY A 364 -14.41 2.30 -10.31
N LEU A 365 -15.54 1.93 -10.89
CA LEU A 365 -15.72 1.76 -12.35
C LEU A 365 -16.77 2.69 -12.96
N LEU A 366 -17.37 3.60 -12.17
CA LEU A 366 -18.35 4.55 -12.69
C LEU A 366 -17.67 5.74 -13.37
N TRP A 367 -17.77 5.79 -14.70
CA TRP A 367 -17.38 6.94 -15.52
C TRP A 367 -18.62 7.69 -15.98
N ILE A 368 -18.52 9.02 -16.01
CA ILE A 368 -19.61 9.90 -16.46
C ILE A 368 -19.12 10.87 -17.52
N TRP A 369 -19.99 11.18 -18.46
CA TRP A 369 -19.76 12.17 -19.51
C TRP A 369 -19.99 13.59 -19.04
N ALA A 370 -21.08 13.85 -18.34
CA ALA A 370 -21.36 15.19 -17.87
C ALA A 370 -22.21 15.20 -16.60
N THR A 371 -21.96 16.17 -15.72
CA THR A 371 -22.82 16.46 -14.58
C THR A 371 -23.69 17.68 -14.89
N LEU A 372 -25.00 17.53 -14.76
CA LEU A 372 -25.97 18.60 -14.82
C LEU A 372 -26.27 19.07 -13.38
N ASP A 373 -25.66 20.17 -12.98
CA ASP A 373 -25.90 20.83 -11.69
C ASP A 373 -26.88 21.99 -11.84
N LYS A 374 -28.06 21.86 -11.25
CA LYS A 374 -29.08 22.92 -11.19
C LYS A 374 -29.15 23.50 -9.77
N PRO A 375 -28.66 24.72 -9.52
CA PRO A 375 -28.79 25.36 -8.20
C PRO A 375 -30.25 25.73 -7.90
N ALA A 376 -30.60 25.92 -6.62
CA ALA A 376 -31.98 26.19 -6.18
C ALA A 376 -32.59 27.45 -6.83
N GLY A 377 -31.78 28.47 -7.09
CA GLY A 377 -32.20 29.73 -7.71
C GLY A 377 -32.38 29.70 -9.23
N ARG A 378 -32.07 28.59 -9.92
CA ARG A 378 -32.27 28.43 -11.37
C ARG A 378 -33.44 27.51 -11.69
N THR A 379 -34.20 27.87 -12.72
CA THR A 379 -35.33 27.08 -13.23
C THR A 379 -34.87 25.79 -13.92
N SER A 380 -33.76 25.84 -14.65
CA SER A 380 -33.17 24.69 -15.33
C SER A 380 -31.66 24.85 -15.58
N THR A 381 -31.01 23.75 -15.93
CA THR A 381 -29.66 23.69 -16.51
C THR A 381 -29.68 22.72 -17.69
N SER A 382 -28.81 22.90 -18.68
CA SER A 382 -28.80 22.06 -19.88
C SER A 382 -27.43 21.49 -20.19
N PHE A 383 -27.40 20.25 -20.66
CA PHE A 383 -26.27 19.67 -21.38
C PHE A 383 -26.61 19.60 -22.86
N THR A 384 -25.71 20.08 -23.72
CA THR A 384 -25.90 20.09 -25.17
C THR A 384 -24.74 19.40 -25.86
N CYS A 385 -25.03 18.48 -26.76
CA CYS A 385 -24.02 17.83 -27.58
C CYS A 385 -24.41 17.81 -29.05
N ARG A 386 -23.39 17.82 -29.91
CA ARG A 386 -23.53 17.58 -31.35
C ARG A 386 -23.45 16.06 -31.57
N LEU A 387 -24.43 15.50 -32.28
CA LEU A 387 -24.44 14.09 -32.66
C LEU A 387 -23.57 13.88 -33.91
N ASP A 388 -22.58 13.00 -33.84
CA ASP A 388 -21.68 12.67 -34.97
C ASP A 388 -22.30 11.63 -35.94
N LEU A 389 -23.50 11.93 -36.43
CA LEU A 389 -24.22 11.06 -37.36
C LEU A 389 -23.61 11.09 -38.76
N LYS A 390 -23.39 9.93 -39.38
CA LYS A 390 -22.74 9.82 -40.70
C LYS A 390 -23.79 9.76 -41.82
N TYR A 391 -23.91 10.85 -42.58
CA TYR A 391 -24.83 10.95 -43.73
C TYR A 391 -26.31 10.65 -43.36
N PRO A 392 -26.85 11.25 -42.28
CA PRO A 392 -28.15 10.87 -41.72
C PRO A 392 -29.33 11.35 -42.56
N VAL A 393 -30.44 10.61 -42.47
CA VAL A 393 -31.75 10.95 -43.08
C VAL A 393 -32.77 11.24 -41.99
N GLN A 394 -32.83 10.38 -40.97
CA GLN A 394 -33.81 10.45 -39.90
C GLN A 394 -33.31 9.69 -38.67
N ILE A 395 -33.54 10.22 -37.48
CA ILE A 395 -33.38 9.45 -36.22
C ILE A 395 -34.65 8.63 -36.01
N GLU A 396 -34.50 7.37 -35.62
CA GLU A 396 -35.60 6.47 -35.28
C GLU A 396 -35.77 6.33 -33.76
N ARG A 397 -34.67 6.34 -33.02
CA ARG A 397 -34.66 6.15 -31.56
C ARG A 397 -33.48 6.85 -30.90
N ILE A 398 -33.74 7.43 -29.74
CA ILE A 398 -32.73 7.99 -28.82
C ILE A 398 -32.80 7.18 -27.53
N ARG A 399 -31.66 6.70 -27.05
CA ARG A 399 -31.49 6.16 -25.70
C ARG A 399 -30.42 6.93 -24.97
N GLY A 400 -30.53 7.01 -23.66
CA GLY A 400 -29.45 7.52 -22.82
C GLY A 400 -29.53 6.94 -21.42
N ARG A 401 -28.38 6.94 -20.75
CA ARG A 401 -28.24 6.48 -19.38
C ARG A 401 -27.88 7.65 -18.48
N LEU A 402 -28.64 7.80 -17.40
CA LEU A 402 -28.46 8.85 -16.41
C LEU A 402 -28.26 8.23 -15.03
N TYR A 403 -27.64 8.99 -14.14
CA TYR A 403 -27.54 8.72 -12.71
C TYR A 403 -27.93 9.97 -11.93
N ASN A 404 -28.33 9.84 -10.66
CA ASN A 404 -28.77 11.01 -9.91
C ASN A 404 -28.47 10.95 -8.41
N GLU A 405 -28.18 12.11 -7.85
CA GLU A 405 -27.97 12.31 -6.41
C GLU A 405 -29.18 12.94 -5.72
N THR A 406 -30.12 13.52 -6.47
CA THR A 406 -31.28 14.24 -5.93
C THR A 406 -32.61 13.56 -6.25
N ALA A 407 -33.67 13.88 -5.49
CA ALA A 407 -35.04 13.40 -5.72
C ALA A 407 -35.82 14.29 -6.70
N GLN A 408 -36.92 13.76 -7.26
CA GLN A 408 -37.88 14.51 -8.09
C GLN A 408 -37.19 15.25 -9.26
N ASN A 409 -36.33 14.54 -10.00
CA ASN A 409 -35.66 15.12 -11.17
C ASN A 409 -36.60 15.11 -12.37
N GLU A 410 -36.52 16.14 -13.19
CA GLU A 410 -37.23 16.21 -14.48
C GLU A 410 -36.23 16.51 -15.59
N ILE A 411 -36.15 15.63 -16.58
CA ILE A 411 -35.27 15.76 -17.75
C ILE A 411 -36.13 15.92 -19.00
N GLU A 412 -35.92 17.02 -19.72
CA GLU A 412 -36.45 17.25 -21.06
C GLU A 412 -35.39 16.88 -22.10
N VAL A 413 -35.79 16.12 -23.12
CA VAL A 413 -34.95 15.79 -24.27
C VAL A 413 -35.40 16.65 -25.44
N LEU A 414 -34.53 17.56 -25.88
CA LEU A 414 -34.77 18.43 -27.03
C LEU A 414 -33.83 18.04 -28.18
N PHE A 415 -34.36 18.02 -29.40
CA PHE A 415 -33.60 17.77 -30.61
C PHE A 415 -33.76 18.96 -31.56
N ASN A 416 -32.65 19.59 -31.96
CA ASN A 416 -32.65 20.83 -32.75
C ASN A 416 -33.63 21.88 -32.21
N ASN A 417 -33.55 22.15 -30.90
CA ASN A 417 -34.41 23.07 -30.13
C ASN A 417 -35.89 22.70 -30.01
N ARG A 418 -36.32 21.54 -30.54
CA ARG A 418 -37.68 21.03 -30.37
C ARG A 418 -37.74 20.03 -29.23
N LEU A 419 -38.66 20.24 -28.28
CA LEU A 419 -38.95 19.25 -27.23
C LEU A 419 -39.46 17.95 -27.87
N VAL A 420 -38.80 16.84 -27.57
CA VAL A 420 -39.13 15.50 -28.06
C VAL A 420 -39.82 14.67 -26.98
N SER A 421 -39.27 14.68 -25.75
CA SER A 421 -39.80 13.92 -24.62
C SER A 421 -39.44 14.57 -23.29
N ARG A 422 -40.12 14.14 -22.23
CA ARG A 422 -39.89 14.53 -20.85
C ARG A 422 -39.98 13.31 -19.94
N PHE A 423 -39.06 13.22 -18.98
CA PHE A 423 -38.93 12.12 -18.04
C PHE A 423 -38.87 12.66 -16.61
N GLN A 424 -39.55 11.98 -15.69
CA GLN A 424 -39.46 12.27 -14.25
C GLN A 424 -39.00 11.00 -13.53
N PHE A 425 -38.07 11.15 -12.59
CA PHE A 425 -37.52 10.03 -11.85
C PHE A 425 -37.10 10.45 -10.43
N ALA A 426 -37.20 9.50 -9.51
CA ALA A 426 -36.94 9.69 -8.09
C ALA A 426 -35.45 9.60 -7.76
N GLN A 427 -35.09 9.92 -6.51
CA GLN A 427 -33.75 9.69 -6.01
C GLN A 427 -33.50 8.19 -5.94
N SER A 428 -32.32 7.77 -6.39
CA SER A 428 -31.80 6.47 -6.00
C SER A 428 -30.85 6.64 -4.81
N PRO A 429 -30.95 5.81 -3.76
CA PRO A 429 -30.02 5.86 -2.62
C PRO A 429 -28.59 5.40 -2.98
N TYR A 430 -28.43 4.77 -4.16
CA TYR A 430 -27.17 4.35 -4.74
C TYR A 430 -27.05 4.79 -6.21
N PRO A 431 -25.87 4.69 -6.85
CA PRO A 431 -25.69 4.91 -8.29
C PRO A 431 -26.48 3.91 -9.14
N ALA A 432 -27.80 4.00 -9.13
CA ALA A 432 -28.65 3.19 -9.99
C ALA A 432 -28.78 3.90 -11.34
N PRO A 433 -28.55 3.20 -12.46
CA PRO A 433 -28.76 3.78 -13.77
C PRO A 433 -30.26 3.99 -14.02
N TYR A 434 -30.60 5.16 -14.53
CA TYR A 434 -31.89 5.49 -15.12
C TYR A 434 -31.73 5.54 -16.65
N ASP A 435 -32.17 4.47 -17.32
CA ASP A 435 -32.18 4.38 -18.77
C ASP A 435 -33.47 4.96 -19.34
N PHE A 436 -33.36 5.96 -20.22
CA PHE A 436 -34.49 6.50 -20.96
C PHE A 436 -34.45 6.08 -22.44
N VAL A 437 -35.64 5.93 -23.03
CA VAL A 437 -35.82 5.60 -24.45
C VAL A 437 -36.88 6.51 -25.05
N VAL A 438 -36.56 7.09 -26.20
CA VAL A 438 -37.47 7.91 -27.00
C VAL A 438 -37.54 7.31 -28.40
N ASP A 439 -38.69 6.74 -28.75
CA ASP A 439 -39.00 6.30 -30.11
C ASP A 439 -39.70 7.45 -30.86
N SER A 440 -38.98 8.08 -31.79
CA SER A 440 -39.50 9.22 -32.55
C SER A 440 -38.79 9.35 -33.89
N LEU A 441 -39.59 9.55 -34.93
CA LEU A 441 -39.13 9.74 -36.31
C LEU A 441 -38.74 11.21 -36.52
N LEU A 442 -37.50 11.57 -36.19
CA LEU A 442 -37.01 12.96 -36.21
C LEU A 442 -36.19 13.24 -37.48
N PRO A 443 -36.56 14.25 -38.30
CA PRO A 443 -35.79 14.61 -39.48
C PRO A 443 -34.41 15.17 -39.07
N THR A 444 -33.34 14.72 -39.74
CA THR A 444 -31.98 15.18 -39.46
C THR A 444 -31.51 16.20 -40.49
N ASP A 445 -30.67 17.14 -40.04
CA ASP A 445 -29.87 17.97 -40.93
C ASP A 445 -28.62 17.20 -41.40
N PHE A 446 -28.13 17.55 -42.59
CA PHE A 446 -26.94 16.92 -43.14
C PHE A 446 -25.66 17.21 -42.33
N ARG A 447 -25.52 18.45 -41.86
CA ARG A 447 -24.32 18.97 -41.21
C ARG A 447 -24.47 19.04 -39.70
N THR A 448 -25.60 19.46 -39.14
CA THR A 448 -25.71 19.78 -37.71
C THR A 448 -26.96 19.23 -37.04
N ASN A 449 -26.79 18.21 -36.21
CA ASN A 449 -27.83 17.64 -35.36
C ASN A 449 -27.43 17.81 -33.90
N ILE A 450 -28.22 18.54 -33.12
CA ILE A 450 -27.93 18.90 -31.74
C ILE A 450 -28.97 18.25 -30.83
N LEU A 451 -28.49 17.55 -29.81
CA LEU A 451 -29.31 17.04 -28.71
C LEU A 451 -29.04 17.88 -27.46
N GLU A 452 -30.11 18.33 -26.81
CA GLU A 452 -30.06 19.00 -25.51
C GLU A 452 -30.83 18.17 -24.48
N LEU A 453 -30.20 17.89 -23.34
CA LEU A 453 -30.84 17.37 -22.14
C LEU A 453 -30.98 18.54 -21.16
N ARG A 454 -32.21 18.89 -20.80
CA ARG A 454 -32.48 19.99 -19.86
C ARG A 454 -33.03 19.44 -18.55
N LEU A 455 -32.28 19.66 -17.48
CA LEU A 455 -32.65 19.31 -16.12
C LEU A 455 -33.42 20.45 -15.46
N SER A 456 -34.62 20.15 -14.98
CA SER A 456 -35.50 21.05 -14.22
C SER A 456 -36.00 20.37 -12.94
N GLY A 457 -36.77 21.12 -12.12
CA GLY A 457 -37.37 20.65 -10.87
C GLY A 457 -37.13 21.60 -9.68
N ASN A 458 -37.79 21.31 -8.55
CA ASN A 458 -37.74 22.15 -7.35
C ASN A 458 -36.43 21.96 -6.55
N GLY A 459 -35.87 23.05 -6.04
CA GLY A 459 -34.64 23.02 -5.25
C GLY A 459 -33.38 22.74 -6.07
N GLU A 460 -32.30 22.34 -5.41
CA GLU A 460 -31.06 21.91 -6.07
C GLU A 460 -31.25 20.53 -6.72
N LYS A 461 -30.74 20.35 -7.94
CA LYS A 461 -30.76 19.06 -8.65
C LYS A 461 -29.37 18.72 -9.18
N ARG A 462 -29.02 17.44 -9.11
CA ARG A 462 -27.78 16.90 -9.67
C ARG A 462 -28.04 15.56 -10.35
N VAL A 463 -27.74 15.50 -11.64
CA VAL A 463 -27.89 14.32 -12.51
C VAL A 463 -26.62 14.17 -13.34
N HIS A 464 -26.10 12.95 -13.47
CA HIS A 464 -24.95 12.62 -14.31
C HIS A 464 -25.41 11.90 -15.56
N LEU A 465 -24.86 12.29 -16.71
CA LEU A 465 -25.02 11.61 -17.99
C LEU A 465 -23.85 10.64 -18.17
N ASP A 466 -24.17 9.39 -18.47
CA ASP A 466 -23.20 8.36 -18.84
C ASP A 466 -23.00 8.38 -20.37
N TYR A 467 -23.93 7.79 -21.14
CA TYR A 467 -23.84 7.75 -22.60
C TYR A 467 -25.16 8.12 -23.30
N LEU A 468 -25.05 8.35 -24.62
CA LEU A 468 -26.16 8.44 -25.56
C LEU A 468 -26.03 7.40 -26.68
N GLN A 469 -27.15 6.78 -27.06
CA GLN A 469 -27.24 5.88 -28.21
C GLN A 469 -28.34 6.32 -29.16
N ILE A 470 -27.98 6.56 -30.42
CA ILE A 470 -28.87 7.07 -31.45
C ILE A 470 -28.98 6.05 -32.58
N ARG A 471 -30.15 5.44 -32.74
CA ARG A 471 -30.47 4.65 -33.93
C ARG A 471 -31.01 5.60 -35.00
N TYR A 472 -30.40 5.60 -36.17
CA TYR A 472 -30.75 6.51 -37.25
C TYR A 472 -30.65 5.82 -38.61
N ARG A 473 -31.44 6.30 -39.57
CA ARG A 473 -31.31 5.97 -40.98
C ARG A 473 -30.23 6.84 -41.59
N ARG A 474 -29.31 6.21 -42.32
CA ARG A 474 -28.26 6.87 -43.11
C ARG A 474 -28.36 6.49 -44.57
N ARG A 475 -28.03 7.43 -45.45
CA ARG A 475 -27.80 7.15 -46.86
C ARG A 475 -26.51 6.32 -46.99
N LEU A 476 -26.52 5.36 -47.91
CA LEU A 476 -25.37 4.51 -48.17
C LEU A 476 -24.36 5.26 -49.06
N SER A 477 -23.36 5.90 -48.46
CA SER A 477 -22.35 6.74 -49.13
C SER A 477 -20.97 6.58 -48.49
N LEU A 478 -19.90 6.70 -49.30
CA LEU A 478 -18.50 6.76 -48.85
C LEU A 478 -17.95 8.19 -48.73
N ALA A 479 -18.77 9.24 -48.92
CA ALA A 479 -18.34 10.64 -48.84
C ALA A 479 -17.81 11.04 -47.46
N THR A 480 -18.29 10.40 -46.40
CA THR A 480 -17.93 10.71 -44.99
C THR A 480 -16.93 9.74 -44.38
N GLY A 481 -16.31 8.88 -45.21
CA GLY A 481 -15.35 7.85 -44.78
C GLY A 481 -15.90 6.43 -44.98
N PRO A 482 -15.30 5.41 -44.32
CA PRO A 482 -15.80 4.04 -44.33
C PRO A 482 -17.28 3.96 -43.92
N LEU A 483 -18.01 3.06 -44.56
CA LEU A 483 -19.43 2.85 -44.36
C LEU A 483 -19.68 1.55 -43.62
N SER A 484 -20.47 1.61 -42.54
CA SER A 484 -21.08 0.46 -41.88
C SER A 484 -22.59 0.66 -41.80
N PHE A 485 -23.35 -0.42 -41.94
CA PHE A 485 -24.80 -0.40 -41.75
C PHE A 485 -25.35 -1.79 -41.45
N TYR A 486 -26.56 -1.80 -40.88
CA TYR A 486 -27.27 -3.00 -40.46
C TYR A 486 -28.51 -3.24 -41.32
N VAL A 487 -28.81 -4.51 -41.57
CA VAL A 487 -29.99 -4.93 -42.31
C VAL A 487 -30.73 -5.98 -41.49
N ASP A 488 -31.97 -5.67 -41.10
CA ASP A 488 -32.85 -6.55 -40.33
C ASP A 488 -33.80 -7.36 -41.20
N ASP A 489 -34.22 -6.78 -42.32
CA ASP A 489 -35.21 -7.36 -43.20
C ASP A 489 -34.64 -8.62 -43.86
N THR A 490 -35.38 -9.73 -43.81
CA THR A 490 -35.02 -10.95 -44.53
C THR A 490 -35.52 -10.86 -45.97
N GLY A 491 -34.67 -11.17 -46.94
CA GLY A 491 -35.01 -11.06 -48.36
C GLY A 491 -33.79 -10.89 -49.24
N ARG A 492 -34.02 -10.79 -50.54
CA ARG A 492 -32.97 -10.41 -51.50
C ARG A 492 -33.08 -8.91 -51.76
N PHE A 493 -31.98 -8.18 -51.60
CA PHE A 493 -31.94 -6.73 -51.78
C PHE A 493 -30.77 -6.34 -52.68
N ARG A 494 -30.96 -5.25 -53.43
CA ARG A 494 -29.90 -4.58 -54.18
C ARG A 494 -29.48 -3.33 -53.42
N PHE A 495 -28.24 -3.26 -52.96
CA PHE A 495 -27.72 -2.09 -52.24
C PHE A 495 -27.04 -1.14 -53.22
N ARG A 496 -27.40 0.15 -53.17
CA ARG A 496 -26.79 1.21 -53.97
C ARG A 496 -25.94 2.10 -53.07
N ILE A 497 -24.63 2.06 -53.25
CA ILE A 497 -23.63 2.87 -52.54
C ILE A 497 -23.17 4.00 -53.46
N ILE A 498 -23.25 5.24 -53.01
CA ILE A 498 -22.84 6.43 -53.77
C ILE A 498 -21.53 7.05 -53.24
N ASP A 499 -20.98 8.03 -53.97
CA ASP A 499 -19.75 8.75 -53.63
C ASP A 499 -18.54 7.82 -53.46
N VAL A 500 -18.44 6.79 -54.31
CA VAL A 500 -17.40 5.76 -54.29
C VAL A 500 -16.16 6.27 -55.05
N PRO A 501 -15.04 6.60 -54.38
CA PRO A 501 -13.90 7.28 -55.01
C PRO A 501 -13.00 6.33 -55.84
N ALA A 502 -13.03 5.05 -55.52
CA ALA A 502 -12.30 3.97 -56.18
C ALA A 502 -13.01 2.65 -55.86
N ARG A 503 -12.67 1.56 -56.58
CA ARG A 503 -13.27 0.24 -56.37
C ARG A 503 -13.18 -0.16 -54.88
N PRO A 504 -14.32 -0.24 -54.15
CA PRO A 504 -14.30 -0.44 -52.71
C PRO A 504 -14.19 -1.92 -52.37
N LEU A 505 -13.74 -2.20 -51.14
CA LEU A 505 -13.91 -3.49 -50.52
C LEU A 505 -15.27 -3.52 -49.81
N ILE A 506 -16.08 -4.53 -50.11
CA ILE A 506 -17.40 -4.75 -49.51
C ILE A 506 -17.35 -6.08 -48.75
N LEU A 507 -17.53 -6.02 -47.44
CA LEU A 507 -17.50 -7.19 -46.56
C LEU A 507 -18.85 -7.37 -45.84
N ASP A 508 -19.40 -8.57 -45.87
CA ASP A 508 -20.34 -9.03 -44.84
C ASP A 508 -19.53 -9.37 -43.59
N VAL A 509 -19.73 -8.60 -42.52
CA VAL A 509 -19.01 -8.70 -41.24
C VAL A 509 -19.95 -9.16 -40.11
N THR A 510 -21.04 -9.84 -40.45
CA THR A 510 -21.98 -10.42 -39.46
C THR A 510 -21.29 -11.42 -38.54
N ASP A 511 -20.37 -12.21 -39.07
CA ASP A 511 -19.33 -12.89 -38.31
C ASP A 511 -18.00 -12.15 -38.54
N PRO A 512 -17.63 -11.22 -37.66
CA PRO A 512 -16.43 -10.39 -37.86
C PRO A 512 -15.10 -11.14 -37.71
N ASP A 513 -15.07 -12.38 -37.21
CA ASP A 513 -13.87 -13.24 -37.29
C ASP A 513 -13.80 -13.98 -38.64
N ASN A 514 -14.94 -14.12 -39.33
CA ASN A 514 -15.08 -14.79 -40.63
C ASN A 514 -15.82 -13.93 -41.67
N PRO A 515 -15.33 -12.71 -41.97
CA PRO A 515 -15.96 -11.86 -42.95
C PRO A 515 -15.99 -12.51 -44.34
N ARG A 516 -16.99 -12.14 -45.15
CA ARG A 516 -17.13 -12.62 -46.53
C ARG A 516 -17.06 -11.45 -47.51
N ALA A 517 -16.26 -11.59 -48.56
CA ALA A 517 -16.12 -10.55 -49.57
C ALA A 517 -17.23 -10.63 -50.61
N VAL A 518 -17.87 -9.50 -50.90
CA VAL A 518 -18.78 -9.33 -52.03
C VAL A 518 -17.95 -8.88 -53.23
N LEU A 519 -17.64 -9.83 -54.12
CA LEU A 519 -16.76 -9.60 -55.29
C LEU A 519 -17.54 -9.18 -56.54
N ASP A 520 -18.76 -9.69 -56.70
CA ASP A 520 -19.63 -9.42 -57.86
C ASP A 520 -20.52 -8.21 -57.57
N PHE A 521 -20.04 -7.03 -57.95
CA PHE A 521 -20.79 -5.78 -57.88
C PHE A 521 -20.50 -4.92 -59.11
N GLU A 522 -21.49 -4.13 -59.51
CA GLU A 522 -21.37 -3.20 -60.63
C GLU A 522 -20.88 -1.84 -60.14
N LEU A 523 -19.94 -1.24 -60.86
CA LEU A 523 -19.47 0.13 -60.61
C LEU A 523 -19.83 1.00 -61.82
N HIS A 524 -20.75 1.94 -61.62
CA HIS A 524 -21.19 2.91 -62.63
C HIS A 524 -20.82 4.31 -62.16
N GLY A 525 -19.73 4.87 -62.68
CA GLY A 525 -19.20 6.16 -62.23
C GLY A 525 -18.77 6.09 -60.75
N ASP A 526 -19.38 6.93 -59.92
CA ASP A 526 -19.16 7.01 -58.46
C ASP A 526 -20.12 6.13 -57.64
N THR A 527 -20.88 5.24 -58.30
CA THR A 527 -21.91 4.42 -57.66
C THR A 527 -21.58 2.94 -57.77
N ALA A 528 -21.50 2.25 -56.64
CA ALA A 528 -21.37 0.79 -56.56
C ALA A 528 -22.74 0.14 -56.25
N GLN A 529 -23.06 -0.97 -56.92
CA GLN A 529 -24.30 -1.72 -56.69
C GLN A 529 -24.05 -3.22 -56.56
N PHE A 530 -24.60 -3.83 -55.52
CA PHE A 530 -24.50 -5.27 -55.29
C PHE A 530 -25.82 -5.88 -54.83
N CYS A 531 -26.07 -7.12 -55.21
CA CYS A 531 -27.23 -7.89 -54.75
C CYS A 531 -26.81 -8.85 -53.61
N TYR A 532 -27.62 -8.96 -52.56
CA TYR A 532 -27.33 -9.85 -51.44
C TYR A 532 -28.59 -10.52 -50.88
N GLN A 533 -28.46 -11.78 -50.47
CA GLN A 533 -29.53 -12.54 -49.81
C GLN A 533 -29.38 -12.46 -48.29
N ILE A 534 -30.23 -11.66 -47.66
CA ILE A 534 -30.31 -11.52 -46.21
C ILE A 534 -31.21 -12.62 -45.64
N ARG A 535 -30.67 -13.45 -44.74
CA ARG A 535 -31.40 -14.54 -44.07
C ARG A 535 -31.61 -14.30 -42.57
N LYS A 536 -30.79 -13.43 -42.00
CA LYS A 536 -30.77 -12.98 -40.60
C LYS A 536 -30.19 -11.58 -40.58
N ARG A 537 -30.22 -10.90 -39.43
CA ARG A 537 -29.53 -9.62 -39.23
C ARG A 537 -28.12 -9.71 -39.80
N THR A 538 -27.82 -8.80 -40.73
CA THR A 538 -26.54 -8.77 -41.46
C THR A 538 -25.90 -7.41 -41.29
N VAL A 539 -24.57 -7.41 -41.13
CA VAL A 539 -23.76 -6.19 -40.98
C VAL A 539 -22.82 -6.08 -42.17
N PHE A 540 -22.82 -4.94 -42.85
CA PHE A 540 -21.86 -4.67 -43.92
C PHE A 540 -20.82 -3.64 -43.48
N ALA A 541 -19.57 -3.85 -43.88
CA ALA A 541 -18.49 -2.88 -43.79
C ALA A 541 -17.92 -2.63 -45.19
N ILE A 542 -17.83 -1.36 -45.58
CA ILE A 542 -17.41 -0.93 -46.92
C ILE A 542 -16.37 0.18 -46.80
N ALA A 543 -15.25 0.05 -47.52
CA ALA A 543 -14.22 1.08 -47.57
C ALA A 543 -13.52 1.11 -48.93
N ALA A 544 -13.21 2.30 -49.43
CA ALA A 544 -12.27 2.45 -50.53
C ALA A 544 -10.82 2.18 -50.07
N PRO A 545 -9.87 1.86 -50.98
CA PRO A 545 -8.48 1.57 -50.61
C PRO A 545 -7.79 2.66 -49.76
N GLN A 546 -8.09 3.93 -50.03
CA GLN A 546 -7.55 5.07 -49.28
C GLN A 546 -8.22 5.27 -47.91
N GLN A 547 -9.38 4.64 -47.69
CA GLN A 547 -10.15 4.69 -46.45
C GLN A 547 -9.87 3.49 -45.53
N LEU A 548 -9.04 2.53 -45.94
CA LEU A 548 -8.59 1.43 -45.10
C LEU A 548 -7.80 1.97 -43.91
N ARG A 549 -8.12 1.50 -42.71
CA ARG A 549 -7.44 1.89 -41.47
C ARG A 549 -6.01 1.35 -41.46
N ARG A 550 -5.08 2.10 -40.85
CA ARG A 550 -3.74 1.62 -40.52
C ARG A 550 -3.75 1.09 -39.10
N VAL A 551 -2.97 0.04 -38.85
CA VAL A 551 -2.77 -0.47 -37.49
C VAL A 551 -2.02 0.57 -36.64
N LYS A 552 -2.31 0.61 -35.34
CA LYS A 552 -1.72 1.61 -34.43
C LYS A 552 -0.25 1.31 -34.16
N ARG A 553 0.09 0.04 -33.91
CA ARG A 553 1.46 -0.44 -33.67
C ARG A 553 1.64 -1.88 -34.14
N LEU A 554 2.86 -2.19 -34.54
CA LEU A 554 3.35 -3.54 -34.85
C LEU A 554 4.58 -3.83 -33.99
N GLU A 555 4.56 -4.92 -33.24
CA GLU A 555 5.67 -5.28 -32.34
C GLU A 555 6.04 -6.75 -32.54
N LEU A 556 7.27 -7.02 -33.00
CA LEU A 556 7.78 -8.39 -33.09
C LEU A 556 8.08 -8.92 -31.69
N LYS A 557 7.50 -10.07 -31.33
CA LYS A 557 7.55 -10.64 -29.98
C LYS A 557 7.98 -12.10 -30.00
N GLN A 558 8.44 -12.59 -28.85
CA GLN A 558 8.71 -14.00 -28.60
C GLN A 558 7.98 -14.46 -27.32
N PRO A 559 6.64 -14.50 -27.36
CA PRO A 559 5.81 -14.90 -26.22
C PRO A 559 5.94 -16.41 -25.96
N GLY A 560 5.50 -16.83 -24.77
CA GLY A 560 5.50 -18.22 -24.30
C GLY A 560 6.62 -18.54 -23.31
N ARG A 561 7.46 -17.57 -22.95
CA ARG A 561 8.59 -17.78 -22.03
C ARG A 561 8.11 -17.93 -20.60
N LEU A 562 7.10 -17.16 -20.20
CA LEU A 562 6.53 -17.25 -18.86
C LEU A 562 5.77 -18.56 -18.69
N TRP A 563 5.18 -19.12 -19.75
CA TRP A 563 4.61 -20.47 -19.73
C TRP A 563 5.68 -21.54 -19.50
N ALA A 564 6.77 -21.52 -20.27
CA ALA A 564 7.84 -22.53 -20.20
C ALA A 564 8.79 -22.40 -18.99
N GLY A 565 8.80 -21.24 -18.31
CA GLY A 565 9.70 -20.97 -17.20
C GLY A 565 9.44 -21.86 -15.97
N LEU A 566 10.54 -22.30 -15.33
CA LEU A 566 10.50 -23.00 -14.05
C LEU A 566 9.79 -22.13 -13.00
N PRO A 567 8.84 -22.68 -12.22
CA PRO A 567 8.18 -21.94 -11.14
C PRO A 567 9.19 -21.32 -10.16
N ALA A 568 8.83 -20.15 -9.62
CA ALA A 568 9.51 -19.50 -8.51
C ALA A 568 8.59 -19.42 -7.29
N ASP A 569 9.18 -19.36 -6.11
CA ASP A 569 8.45 -19.28 -4.84
C ASP A 569 7.97 -17.85 -4.55
N TYR A 570 8.73 -16.87 -5.06
CA TYR A 570 8.46 -15.45 -4.89
C TYR A 570 8.58 -14.73 -6.25
N TYR A 571 7.47 -14.21 -6.77
CA TYR A 571 7.49 -13.32 -7.93
C TYR A 571 7.44 -11.84 -7.54
N ILE A 572 8.30 -11.05 -8.17
CA ILE A 572 8.26 -9.59 -8.14
C ILE A 572 7.72 -9.13 -9.51
N ILE A 573 6.48 -8.64 -9.53
CA ILE A 573 5.81 -8.19 -10.76
C ILE A 573 5.99 -6.68 -10.88
N THR A 574 6.59 -6.24 -11.98
CA THR A 574 7.01 -4.84 -12.13
C THR A 574 6.97 -4.36 -13.59
N PRO A 575 6.69 -3.08 -13.87
CA PRO A 575 6.90 -2.50 -15.19
C PRO A 575 8.35 -2.61 -15.65
N ARG A 576 8.58 -2.68 -16.97
CA ARG A 576 9.94 -2.83 -17.53
C ARG A 576 10.92 -1.76 -17.06
N GLU A 577 10.44 -0.53 -16.80
CA GLU A 577 11.25 0.60 -16.33
C GLU A 577 11.94 0.34 -14.97
N PHE A 578 11.32 -0.45 -14.09
CA PHE A 578 11.81 -0.68 -12.73
C PHE A 578 12.63 -1.97 -12.59
N LEU A 579 12.80 -2.70 -13.70
CA LEU A 579 13.49 -3.99 -13.77
C LEU A 579 14.86 -4.01 -13.07
N PRO A 580 15.75 -3.00 -13.20
CA PRO A 580 17.07 -3.04 -12.55
C PRO A 580 16.99 -3.11 -11.02
N ALA A 581 16.14 -2.30 -10.39
CA ALA A 581 16.00 -2.27 -8.94
C ALA A 581 15.19 -3.47 -8.41
N ALA A 582 14.16 -3.91 -9.14
CA ALA A 582 13.46 -5.17 -8.83
C ALA A 582 14.40 -6.38 -8.88
N SER A 583 15.33 -6.42 -9.86
CA SER A 583 16.32 -7.50 -9.99
C SER A 583 17.33 -7.51 -8.84
N GLU A 584 17.61 -6.35 -8.24
CA GLU A 584 18.42 -6.26 -7.02
C GLU A 584 17.70 -6.91 -5.84
N LEU A 585 16.41 -6.62 -5.65
CA LEU A 585 15.60 -7.25 -4.60
C LEU A 585 15.46 -8.76 -4.80
N ALA A 586 15.19 -9.23 -6.03
CA ALA A 586 15.12 -10.67 -6.31
C ALA A 586 16.43 -11.39 -5.97
N ARG A 587 17.59 -10.81 -6.33
CA ARG A 587 18.90 -11.36 -5.94
C ARG A 587 19.09 -11.41 -4.43
N TYR A 588 18.65 -10.39 -3.71
CA TYR A 588 18.68 -10.38 -2.26
C TYR A 588 17.76 -11.47 -1.66
N ARG A 589 16.58 -11.69 -2.25
CA ARG A 589 15.59 -12.66 -1.76
C ARG A 589 15.88 -14.13 -2.12
N ASN A 590 16.72 -14.40 -3.12
CA ASN A 590 17.18 -15.77 -3.41
C ASN A 590 17.84 -16.42 -2.18
N GLY A 591 17.33 -17.58 -1.77
CA GLY A 591 17.73 -18.28 -0.54
C GLY A 591 17.26 -17.64 0.76
N ARG A 592 16.48 -16.54 0.70
CA ARG A 592 15.99 -15.78 1.85
C ARG A 592 14.46 -15.61 1.86
N VAL A 593 13.74 -16.38 1.06
CA VAL A 593 12.27 -16.39 1.08
C VAL A 593 11.78 -17.01 2.39
N PRO A 594 11.00 -16.29 3.23
CA PRO A 594 10.58 -16.80 4.52
C PRO A 594 9.76 -18.09 4.40
N GLY A 595 10.01 -19.05 5.29
CA GLY A 595 9.31 -20.34 5.29
C GLY A 595 9.72 -21.32 4.18
N ILE A 596 10.64 -20.95 3.28
CA ILE A 596 11.01 -21.78 2.11
C ILE A 596 12.53 -21.98 2.05
N VAL A 597 12.96 -23.24 2.23
CA VAL A 597 14.38 -23.61 2.16
C VAL A 597 14.88 -23.47 0.72
N ASN A 598 15.97 -22.72 0.51
CA ASN A 598 16.51 -22.40 -0.82
C ASN A 598 15.50 -21.72 -1.76
N GLY A 599 14.55 -20.96 -1.21
CA GLY A 599 13.49 -20.33 -2.01
C GLY A 599 14.02 -19.44 -3.13
N ARG A 600 13.39 -19.53 -4.30
CA ARG A 600 13.76 -18.80 -5.51
C ARG A 600 12.86 -17.57 -5.68
N ALA A 601 13.48 -16.42 -5.89
CA ALA A 601 12.81 -15.18 -6.24
C ALA A 601 13.09 -14.79 -7.70
N GLU A 602 12.05 -14.38 -8.42
CA GLU A 602 12.13 -14.04 -9.84
C GLU A 602 11.37 -12.75 -10.15
N VAL A 603 11.95 -11.91 -11.01
CA VAL A 603 11.30 -10.71 -11.50
C VAL A 603 10.57 -11.03 -12.80
N VAL A 604 9.31 -10.63 -12.90
CA VAL A 604 8.50 -10.76 -14.11
C VAL A 604 8.03 -9.38 -14.53
N VAL A 605 8.24 -9.09 -15.82
CA VAL A 605 7.88 -7.81 -16.42
C VAL A 605 6.38 -7.81 -16.75
N LEU A 606 5.67 -6.78 -16.29
CA LEU A 606 4.22 -6.66 -16.41
C LEU A 606 3.74 -6.70 -17.88
N GLU A 607 4.48 -6.07 -18.79
CA GLU A 607 4.15 -6.06 -20.21
C GLU A 607 4.19 -7.46 -20.84
N ASP A 608 5.08 -8.34 -20.36
CA ASP A 608 5.19 -9.72 -20.85
C ASP A 608 4.03 -10.58 -20.28
N ILE A 609 3.54 -10.25 -19.07
CA ILE A 609 2.31 -10.86 -18.52
C ILE A 609 1.09 -10.49 -19.38
N TYR A 610 0.94 -9.21 -19.76
CA TYR A 610 -0.16 -8.81 -20.63
C TYR A 610 -0.12 -9.57 -21.96
N ASP A 611 1.06 -9.66 -22.59
CA ASP A 611 1.25 -10.37 -23.85
C ASP A 611 0.91 -11.86 -23.73
N GLU A 612 1.36 -12.55 -22.68
CA GLU A 612 1.24 -14.02 -22.58
C GLU A 612 -0.02 -14.55 -21.89
N PHE A 613 -0.62 -13.78 -20.98
CA PHE A 613 -1.76 -14.22 -20.14
C PHE A 613 -3.06 -13.47 -20.39
N ASN A 614 -3.02 -12.43 -21.23
CA ASN A 614 -4.22 -11.77 -21.72
C ASN A 614 -4.08 -11.34 -23.19
N PHE A 615 -3.25 -12.07 -23.95
CA PHE A 615 -3.10 -11.93 -25.39
C PHE A 615 -2.77 -10.49 -25.84
N GLY A 616 -2.04 -9.76 -25.00
CA GLY A 616 -1.59 -8.40 -25.23
C GLY A 616 -2.52 -7.30 -24.72
N LEU A 617 -3.74 -7.63 -24.25
CA LEU A 617 -4.68 -6.69 -23.66
C LEU A 617 -4.25 -6.31 -22.23
N ARG A 618 -4.17 -5.00 -21.98
CA ARG A 618 -3.71 -4.44 -20.70
C ARG A 618 -4.86 -4.39 -19.70
N GLU A 619 -5.07 -5.48 -18.98
CA GLU A 619 -6.14 -5.61 -17.99
C GLU A 619 -5.65 -6.33 -16.72
N PRO A 620 -6.18 -6.01 -15.53
CA PRO A 620 -5.88 -6.71 -14.28
C PRO A 620 -5.93 -8.25 -14.39
N ARG A 621 -6.86 -8.78 -15.21
CA ARG A 621 -7.05 -10.22 -15.40
C ARG A 621 -5.78 -10.96 -15.84
N ALA A 622 -4.89 -10.30 -16.59
CA ALA A 622 -3.63 -10.89 -17.04
C ALA A 622 -2.75 -11.32 -15.85
N VAL A 623 -2.59 -10.42 -14.88
CA VAL A 623 -1.82 -10.66 -13.65
C VAL A 623 -2.46 -11.79 -12.85
N LYS A 624 -3.79 -11.75 -12.72
CA LYS A 624 -4.55 -12.81 -12.04
C LYS A 624 -4.33 -14.19 -12.69
N ARG A 625 -4.40 -14.26 -14.01
CA ARG A 625 -4.23 -15.51 -14.76
C ARG A 625 -2.80 -16.05 -14.63
N PHE A 626 -1.79 -15.18 -14.71
CA PHE A 626 -0.39 -15.55 -14.45
C PHE A 626 -0.22 -16.16 -13.05
N LEU A 627 -0.82 -15.56 -12.02
CA LEU A 627 -0.74 -16.06 -10.65
C LEU A 627 -1.53 -17.37 -10.46
N GLN A 628 -2.67 -17.54 -11.14
CA GLN A 628 -3.42 -18.81 -11.16
C GLN A 628 -2.61 -19.95 -11.79
N GLU A 629 -1.84 -19.64 -12.83
CA GLU A 629 -0.95 -20.59 -13.51
C GLU A 629 0.26 -20.95 -12.65
N LYS A 630 0.93 -19.95 -12.06
CA LYS A 630 2.17 -20.17 -11.32
C LYS A 630 1.99 -20.56 -9.86
N ARG A 631 0.86 -20.22 -9.24
CA ARG A 631 0.51 -20.43 -7.82
C ARG A 631 1.70 -20.25 -6.85
N PRO A 632 2.43 -19.11 -6.86
CA PRO A 632 3.57 -18.89 -5.96
C PRO A 632 3.14 -18.79 -4.49
N GLY A 633 4.12 -18.87 -3.57
CA GLY A 633 3.88 -18.60 -2.14
C GLY A 633 3.85 -17.11 -1.82
N TYR A 634 4.73 -16.33 -2.47
CA TYR A 634 4.89 -14.88 -2.25
C TYR A 634 4.79 -14.10 -3.57
N VAL A 635 4.19 -12.91 -3.50
CA VAL A 635 4.09 -11.95 -4.62
C VAL A 635 4.32 -10.53 -4.11
N LEU A 636 5.13 -9.77 -4.85
CA LEU A 636 5.28 -8.34 -4.67
C LEU A 636 4.86 -7.62 -5.93
N LEU A 637 3.84 -6.77 -5.82
CA LEU A 637 3.44 -5.85 -6.86
C LEU A 637 4.27 -4.57 -6.73
N VAL A 638 4.92 -4.15 -7.80
CA VAL A 638 5.82 -2.99 -7.79
C VAL A 638 5.32 -1.93 -8.76
N GLY A 639 5.24 -0.71 -8.24
CA GLY A 639 4.68 0.43 -8.92
C GLY A 639 3.32 0.81 -8.38
N ASP A 640 2.95 2.04 -8.66
CA ASP A 640 1.71 2.67 -8.21
C ASP A 640 0.46 2.06 -8.88
N ALA A 641 -0.73 2.47 -8.47
CA ALA A 641 -1.98 2.04 -9.09
C ALA A 641 -2.93 3.20 -9.36
N THR A 642 -3.97 2.94 -10.17
CA THR A 642 -4.98 3.95 -10.46
C THR A 642 -6.30 3.31 -10.88
N TYR A 643 -7.41 3.96 -10.53
CA TYR A 643 -8.73 3.68 -11.10
C TYR A 643 -8.87 4.15 -12.56
N ASP A 644 -7.98 5.03 -13.06
CA ASP A 644 -8.03 5.61 -14.41
C ASP A 644 -7.20 4.79 -15.41
N TYR A 645 -7.57 3.54 -15.67
CA TYR A 645 -6.78 2.64 -16.53
C TYR A 645 -6.49 3.18 -17.95
N ARG A 646 -7.42 3.94 -18.54
CA ARG A 646 -7.32 4.50 -19.89
C ARG A 646 -6.64 5.86 -19.95
N ASN A 647 -6.29 6.45 -18.80
CA ASN A 647 -5.84 7.84 -18.67
C ASN A 647 -6.84 8.86 -19.26
N ASN A 648 -8.12 8.60 -18.99
CA ASN A 648 -9.25 9.44 -19.39
C ASN A 648 -9.12 10.86 -18.81
N LEU A 649 -8.63 11.00 -17.57
CA LEU A 649 -8.44 12.30 -16.92
C LEU A 649 -7.18 13.04 -17.39
N ARG A 650 -6.37 12.42 -18.26
CA ARG A 650 -5.12 12.97 -18.82
C ARG A 650 -4.15 13.49 -17.77
N ARG A 651 -4.07 12.79 -16.64
CA ARG A 651 -3.11 13.09 -15.57
C ARG A 651 -1.80 12.37 -15.84
N MET A 652 -0.73 12.81 -15.15
CA MET A 652 0.52 12.06 -15.15
C MET A 652 0.26 10.73 -14.46
N GLN A 653 0.34 9.64 -15.21
CA GLN A 653 0.23 8.31 -14.66
C GLN A 653 1.61 7.72 -14.44
N THR A 654 1.77 7.17 -13.25
CA THR A 654 2.95 6.44 -12.87
C THR A 654 2.92 5.03 -13.46
N PRO A 655 4.04 4.47 -13.96
CA PRO A 655 4.12 3.06 -14.29
C PRO A 655 3.86 2.18 -13.06
N GLY A 656 2.97 1.21 -13.17
CA GLY A 656 2.73 0.26 -12.08
C GLY A 656 1.77 -0.87 -12.41
N VAL A 657 1.67 -1.81 -11.47
CA VAL A 657 0.71 -2.92 -11.57
C VAL A 657 -0.67 -2.39 -11.20
N PRO A 658 -1.69 -2.50 -12.07
CA PRO A 658 -3.02 -1.94 -11.78
C PRO A 658 -3.62 -2.54 -10.51
N ALA A 659 -4.31 -1.72 -9.72
CA ALA A 659 -5.27 -2.21 -8.74
C ALA A 659 -6.45 -2.88 -9.48
N TYR A 660 -7.19 -3.74 -8.80
CA TYR A 660 -8.48 -4.21 -9.31
C TYR A 660 -9.59 -3.39 -8.67
N GLU A 661 -10.23 -2.54 -9.47
CA GLU A 661 -11.36 -1.70 -9.05
C GLU A 661 -12.70 -2.44 -9.18
N ILE A 662 -13.59 -2.25 -8.22
CA ILE A 662 -14.99 -2.70 -8.31
C ILE A 662 -15.96 -1.61 -7.84
N GLY A 663 -17.20 -1.72 -8.33
CA GLY A 663 -18.36 -0.95 -7.91
C GLY A 663 -18.42 0.48 -8.43
N GLU A 664 -19.50 1.17 -8.05
CA GLU A 664 -19.89 2.48 -8.56
C GLU A 664 -20.18 3.43 -7.38
N GLY A 665 -19.82 4.71 -7.50
CA GLY A 665 -19.99 5.68 -6.40
C GLY A 665 -19.91 7.13 -6.86
N PHE A 666 -20.49 8.05 -6.07
CA PHE A 666 -20.47 9.50 -6.32
C PHE A 666 -19.52 10.29 -5.43
N ASN A 667 -19.25 9.80 -4.22
CA ASN A 667 -18.56 10.59 -3.20
C ASN A 667 -17.23 9.93 -2.80
N PRO A 668 -16.09 10.60 -3.03
CA PRO A 668 -14.79 10.08 -2.66
C PRO A 668 -14.55 10.06 -1.14
N GLU A 669 -15.29 10.84 -0.35
CA GLU A 669 -15.06 11.04 1.09
C GLU A 669 -16.13 10.37 1.97
N SER A 670 -17.20 9.81 1.40
CA SER A 670 -18.31 9.24 2.19
C SER A 670 -17.97 7.94 2.92
N GLY A 671 -16.73 7.45 2.84
CA GLY A 671 -16.36 6.14 3.38
C GLY A 671 -17.17 5.02 2.74
N ASP A 672 -17.51 5.18 1.46
CA ASP A 672 -18.37 4.26 0.73
C ASP A 672 -17.61 2.99 0.36
N ARG A 673 -18.07 1.85 0.87
CA ARG A 673 -17.49 0.53 0.59
C ARG A 673 -18.00 -0.09 -0.72
N ARG A 674 -18.82 0.62 -1.50
CA ARG A 674 -19.25 0.19 -2.84
C ARG A 674 -18.10 0.24 -3.83
N THR A 675 -17.27 1.27 -3.76
CA THR A 675 -16.07 1.40 -4.60
C THR A 675 -14.85 0.87 -3.84
N LEU A 676 -14.14 -0.09 -4.41
CA LEU A 676 -12.98 -0.71 -3.77
C LEU A 676 -11.84 -0.97 -4.75
N ALA A 677 -10.65 -0.50 -4.40
CA ALA A 677 -9.37 -0.97 -4.94
C ALA A 677 -8.92 -2.21 -4.16
N LEU A 678 -8.80 -3.37 -4.83
CA LEU A 678 -8.58 -4.68 -4.18
C LEU A 678 -7.41 -5.48 -4.79
N ASP A 679 -6.19 -5.30 -4.29
CA ASP A 679 -5.12 -6.27 -4.59
C ASP A 679 -5.38 -7.65 -3.95
N ALA A 680 -6.21 -7.68 -2.91
CA ALA A 680 -6.85 -8.86 -2.35
C ALA A 680 -7.39 -9.80 -3.43
N TRP A 681 -7.95 -9.25 -4.52
CA TRP A 681 -8.44 -10.04 -5.64
C TRP A 681 -7.32 -10.79 -6.37
N TYR A 682 -6.09 -10.29 -6.43
CA TYR A 682 -4.96 -11.04 -6.99
C TYR A 682 -4.55 -12.23 -6.13
N ALA A 683 -4.70 -12.11 -4.81
CA ALA A 683 -4.34 -13.16 -3.86
C ALA A 683 -5.34 -14.32 -3.80
N ASP A 684 -6.63 -14.08 -4.07
CA ASP A 684 -7.72 -15.08 -4.06
C ASP A 684 -7.84 -15.81 -5.43
N LEU A 685 -6.94 -16.74 -5.71
CA LEU A 685 -6.79 -17.44 -7.00
C LEU A 685 -8.05 -18.17 -7.44
N ASP A 686 -8.89 -18.62 -6.52
CA ASP A 686 -10.07 -19.40 -6.83
C ASP A 686 -11.33 -18.52 -7.03
N GLY A 687 -11.29 -17.26 -6.57
CA GLY A 687 -12.25 -16.21 -6.91
C GLY A 687 -13.53 -16.23 -6.07
N GLU A 688 -13.49 -16.87 -4.90
CA GLU A 688 -14.63 -17.05 -3.99
C GLU A 688 -14.82 -15.85 -3.05
N GLY A 689 -13.82 -14.96 -2.98
CA GLY A 689 -13.89 -13.64 -2.36
C GLY A 689 -13.57 -13.58 -0.86
N ALA A 690 -13.14 -14.69 -0.26
CA ALA A 690 -13.18 -14.85 1.20
C ALA A 690 -11.92 -15.45 1.84
N SER A 691 -10.94 -15.91 1.06
CA SER A 691 -9.63 -16.34 1.59
C SER A 691 -8.48 -16.06 0.60
N PRO A 692 -7.26 -15.78 1.07
CA PRO A 692 -6.11 -15.56 0.21
C PRO A 692 -5.39 -16.89 -0.08
N ASP A 693 -4.95 -17.10 -1.32
CA ASP A 693 -4.17 -18.28 -1.71
C ASP A 693 -2.66 -18.03 -1.78
N LEU A 694 -2.21 -16.78 -1.68
CA LEU A 694 -0.80 -16.41 -1.68
C LEU A 694 -0.56 -15.19 -0.78
N ILE A 695 0.70 -15.00 -0.36
CA ILE A 695 1.11 -13.86 0.43
C ILE A 695 1.45 -12.70 -0.53
N LEU A 696 0.70 -11.61 -0.46
CA LEU A 696 0.84 -10.47 -1.36
C LEU A 696 1.22 -9.19 -0.60
N GLY A 697 2.11 -8.39 -1.18
CA GLY A 697 2.35 -7.00 -0.79
C GLY A 697 2.57 -6.11 -2.02
N ARG A 698 2.51 -4.79 -1.81
CA ARG A 698 2.70 -3.78 -2.86
C ARG A 698 3.70 -2.71 -2.44
N VAL A 699 4.58 -2.30 -3.34
CA VAL A 699 5.41 -1.10 -3.15
C VAL A 699 4.99 -0.05 -4.18
N CYS A 700 4.30 1.00 -3.74
CA CYS A 700 3.88 2.12 -4.56
C CYS A 700 5.07 3.07 -4.77
N VAL A 701 5.70 2.95 -5.94
CA VAL A 701 6.88 3.73 -6.35
C VAL A 701 6.63 4.27 -7.74
N ARG A 702 7.24 5.43 -8.03
CA ARG A 702 7.03 6.14 -9.27
C ARG A 702 8.23 6.19 -10.19
N SER A 703 9.37 5.72 -9.72
CA SER A 703 10.58 5.61 -10.51
C SER A 703 11.43 4.43 -10.04
N GLY A 704 12.33 3.99 -10.92
CA GLY A 704 13.35 3.01 -10.54
C GLY A 704 14.28 3.50 -9.43
N TYR A 705 14.41 4.81 -9.23
CA TYR A 705 15.18 5.39 -8.11
C TYR A 705 14.46 5.21 -6.77
N GLU A 706 13.17 5.56 -6.69
CA GLU A 706 12.37 5.36 -5.48
C GLU A 706 12.33 3.87 -5.09
N LEU A 707 12.18 2.97 -6.07
CA LEU A 707 12.28 1.53 -5.81
C LEU A 707 13.64 1.13 -5.25
N ARG A 708 14.73 1.66 -5.80
CA ARG A 708 16.08 1.35 -5.29
C ARG A 708 16.24 1.83 -3.85
N GLU A 709 15.77 3.02 -3.50
CA GLU A 709 15.80 3.53 -2.11
C GLU A 709 15.01 2.61 -1.17
N TYR A 710 13.83 2.15 -1.58
CA TYR A 710 13.07 1.17 -0.82
C TYR A 710 13.83 -0.17 -0.63
N VAL A 711 14.44 -0.68 -1.70
CA VAL A 711 15.25 -1.93 -1.64
C VAL A 711 16.43 -1.77 -0.69
N GLN A 712 17.12 -0.63 -0.72
CA GLN A 712 18.19 -0.35 0.24
C GLN A 712 17.68 -0.26 1.68
N LYS A 713 16.48 0.32 1.88
CA LYS A 713 15.82 0.36 3.19
C LYS A 713 15.54 -1.05 3.72
N VAL A 714 15.03 -1.96 2.87
CA VAL A 714 14.82 -3.38 3.22
C VAL A 714 16.11 -4.08 3.61
N ILE A 715 17.16 -3.95 2.78
CA ILE A 715 18.45 -4.58 3.05
C ILE A 715 19.04 -4.06 4.37
N LYS A 716 18.99 -2.74 4.60
CA LYS A 716 19.49 -2.16 5.85
C LYS A 716 18.68 -2.61 7.06
N TYR A 717 17.35 -2.61 6.97
CA TYR A 717 16.47 -3.00 8.07
C TYR A 717 16.74 -4.43 8.54
N GLU A 718 16.92 -5.37 7.62
CA GLU A 718 17.15 -6.79 7.96
C GLU A 718 18.58 -7.11 8.41
N ASN A 719 19.57 -6.26 8.09
CA ASN A 719 20.99 -6.51 8.37
C ASN A 719 21.60 -5.59 9.45
N GLN A 720 20.93 -4.51 9.85
CA GLN A 720 21.44 -3.64 10.91
C GLN A 720 21.34 -4.31 12.29
N PRO A 721 22.30 -4.06 13.21
CA PRO A 721 22.18 -4.51 14.59
C PRO A 721 20.92 -3.93 15.26
N ALA A 722 20.24 -4.75 16.06
CA ALA A 722 19.10 -4.29 16.83
C ALA A 722 19.53 -3.29 17.91
N GLY A 723 18.99 -2.06 17.87
CA GLY A 723 19.09 -1.08 18.94
C GLY A 723 17.82 -1.03 19.79
N TYR A 724 17.73 -0.14 20.76
CA TYR A 724 16.58 -0.09 21.69
C TYR A 724 15.23 0.08 20.99
N TRP A 725 15.21 0.70 19.81
CA TRP A 725 14.04 0.82 18.95
C TRP A 725 13.35 -0.53 18.67
N ALA A 726 14.10 -1.65 18.66
CA ALA A 726 13.58 -3.00 18.45
C ALA A 726 12.69 -3.50 19.61
N ARG A 727 12.74 -2.88 20.80
CA ARG A 727 11.84 -3.17 21.92
C ARG A 727 10.62 -2.26 21.97
N ARG A 728 10.58 -1.18 21.19
CA ARG A 728 9.53 -0.16 21.29
C ARG A 728 8.31 -0.53 20.44
N PHE A 729 7.13 -0.46 21.05
CA PHE A 729 5.84 -0.58 20.38
C PHE A 729 5.02 0.71 20.59
N LEU A 730 4.91 1.51 19.53
CA LEU A 730 4.14 2.75 19.51
C LEU A 730 2.65 2.48 19.30
N LEU A 731 1.82 3.04 20.17
CA LEU A 731 0.36 3.02 20.14
C LEU A 731 -0.14 4.46 20.05
N LEU A 732 -0.94 4.74 19.02
CA LEU A 732 -1.62 6.02 18.82
C LEU A 732 -3.13 5.80 18.90
N ALA A 733 -3.81 6.53 19.79
CA ALA A 733 -5.26 6.46 19.94
C ALA A 733 -5.89 7.83 19.75
N ASP A 734 -6.92 7.88 18.91
CA ASP A 734 -7.84 9.01 18.79
C ASP A 734 -8.66 9.23 20.08
N ASP A 735 -9.27 10.39 20.23
CA ASP A 735 -9.97 10.80 21.46
C ASP A 735 -11.51 10.81 21.34
N GLU A 736 -12.18 11.36 22.36
CA GLU A 736 -13.63 11.43 22.43
C GLU A 736 -14.26 12.56 21.61
N TYR A 737 -13.47 13.31 20.86
CA TYR A 737 -13.90 14.46 20.09
C TYR A 737 -13.81 14.21 18.60
N GLN A 738 -14.66 14.92 17.87
CA GLN A 738 -14.39 15.22 16.48
C GLN A 738 -13.53 16.48 16.43
N ARG A 739 -13.71 17.29 15.39
CA ARG A 739 -12.96 18.53 15.12
C ARG A 739 -12.91 19.57 16.25
N TYR A 740 -13.80 19.51 17.24
CA TYR A 740 -13.98 20.52 18.27
C TYR A 740 -14.34 19.93 19.63
N PRO A 741 -13.97 20.59 20.74
CA PRO A 741 -14.27 20.11 22.10
C PRO A 741 -15.77 20.11 22.45
N ASP A 742 -16.62 20.74 21.65
CA ASP A 742 -18.08 20.73 21.80
C ASP A 742 -18.78 19.70 20.89
N ARG A 743 -18.01 18.96 20.08
CA ARG A 743 -18.53 17.93 19.17
C ARG A 743 -18.05 16.54 19.62
N PRO A 744 -18.85 15.81 20.40
CA PRO A 744 -18.49 14.47 20.86
C PRO A 744 -18.44 13.49 19.69
N ASP A 745 -17.48 12.58 19.71
CA ASP A 745 -17.45 11.42 18.84
C ASP A 745 -18.40 10.32 19.35
N GLU A 746 -19.02 9.58 18.44
CA GLU A 746 -19.90 8.45 18.79
C GLU A 746 -19.13 7.24 19.34
N LEU A 747 -17.87 7.06 18.93
CA LEU A 747 -16.98 5.99 19.36
C LEU A 747 -16.30 6.28 20.71
N ARG A 748 -16.27 7.55 21.15
CA ARG A 748 -15.74 7.97 22.46
C ARG A 748 -14.34 7.40 22.71
N PHE A 749 -14.15 6.64 23.80
CA PHE A 749 -12.85 6.09 24.21
C PHE A 749 -12.51 4.73 23.60
N ARG A 750 -13.31 4.21 22.65
CA ARG A 750 -13.11 2.88 22.06
C ARG A 750 -11.72 2.70 21.45
N HIS A 751 -11.15 3.75 20.86
CA HIS A 751 -9.80 3.71 20.28
C HIS A 751 -8.70 3.50 21.32
N ILE A 752 -8.87 4.07 22.52
CA ILE A 752 -7.98 3.85 23.67
C ILE A 752 -8.12 2.40 24.16
N GLU A 753 -9.35 1.90 24.31
CA GLU A 753 -9.62 0.51 24.72
C GLU A 753 -8.97 -0.51 23.76
N GLN A 754 -9.01 -0.22 22.45
CA GLN A 754 -8.34 -1.01 21.42
C GLN A 754 -6.81 -1.01 21.59
N CYS A 755 -6.21 0.16 21.82
CA CYS A 755 -4.78 0.27 22.09
C CYS A 755 -4.38 -0.47 23.37
N GLU A 756 -5.15 -0.33 24.46
CA GLU A 756 -4.89 -1.05 25.71
C GLU A 756 -4.98 -2.57 25.50
N GLY A 757 -5.99 -3.04 24.76
CA GLY A 757 -6.14 -4.47 24.44
C GLY A 757 -4.96 -5.04 23.65
N ILE A 758 -4.46 -4.30 22.65
CA ILE A 758 -3.26 -4.67 21.89
C ILE A 758 -1.99 -4.60 22.75
N GLY A 759 -1.89 -3.59 23.62
CA GLY A 759 -0.77 -3.45 24.55
C GLY A 759 -0.68 -4.62 25.54
N ILE A 760 -1.82 -5.08 26.07
CA ILE A 760 -1.90 -6.27 26.94
C ILE A 760 -1.42 -7.52 26.19
N MET A 761 -1.86 -7.68 24.94
CA MET A 761 -1.49 -8.81 24.10
C MET A 761 0.01 -8.85 23.79
N ALA A 762 0.64 -7.69 23.58
CA ALA A 762 2.08 -7.58 23.36
C ALA A 762 2.90 -8.09 24.56
N GLY A 763 2.35 -7.97 25.78
CA GLY A 763 2.97 -8.41 27.03
C GLY A 763 4.35 -7.81 27.24
N ASP A 764 5.23 -8.57 27.86
CA ASP A 764 6.57 -8.12 28.27
C ASP A 764 7.61 -8.11 27.13
N ARG A 765 7.21 -8.54 25.91
CA ARG A 765 8.11 -8.57 24.76
C ARG A 765 8.48 -7.15 24.30
N PHE A 766 7.63 -6.18 24.58
CA PHE A 766 7.76 -4.79 24.16
C PHE A 766 7.70 -3.82 25.33
N ASP A 767 8.37 -2.69 25.16
CA ASP A 767 8.11 -1.48 25.91
C ASP A 767 7.09 -0.64 25.14
N LEU A 768 5.91 -0.49 25.73
CA LEU A 768 4.82 0.27 25.12
C LEU A 768 5.17 1.77 25.15
N VAL A 769 4.84 2.45 24.07
CA VAL A 769 4.87 3.91 23.95
C VAL A 769 3.47 4.34 23.57
N LYS A 770 2.80 5.15 24.40
CA LYS A 770 1.40 5.53 24.20
C LYS A 770 1.29 7.01 23.92
N VAL A 771 0.72 7.37 22.77
CA VAL A 771 0.36 8.73 22.38
C VAL A 771 -1.15 8.77 22.27
N TYR A 772 -1.84 9.14 23.35
CA TYR A 772 -3.29 9.23 23.37
C TYR A 772 -3.70 10.69 23.32
N LEU A 773 -4.61 11.04 22.41
CA LEU A 773 -4.99 12.44 22.18
C LEU A 773 -5.65 13.11 23.41
N THR A 774 -6.23 12.31 24.31
CA THR A 774 -6.77 12.72 25.62
C THR A 774 -5.73 13.40 26.53
N GLU A 775 -4.44 13.12 26.31
CA GLU A 775 -3.34 13.67 27.11
C GLU A 775 -2.89 15.06 26.64
N PHE A 776 -3.48 15.56 25.54
CA PHE A 776 -3.12 16.84 24.93
C PHE A 776 -4.35 17.75 24.80
N PRO A 777 -4.27 19.02 25.25
CA PRO A 777 -5.37 19.95 25.12
C PRO A 777 -5.52 20.45 23.68
N PHE A 778 -6.72 20.92 23.34
CA PHE A 778 -6.92 21.73 22.14
C PHE A 778 -6.24 23.09 22.29
N LEU A 779 -5.50 23.52 21.28
CA LEU A 779 -4.99 24.89 21.15
C LEU A 779 -5.73 25.69 20.05
N GLY A 780 -6.71 25.08 19.40
CA GLY A 780 -7.58 25.69 18.39
C GLY A 780 -8.49 24.67 17.72
N PRO A 781 -9.37 25.10 16.79
CA PRO A 781 -10.16 24.21 15.94
C PRO A 781 -9.28 23.13 15.30
N LYS A 782 -9.67 21.85 15.42
CA LYS A 782 -8.92 20.70 14.89
C LYS A 782 -7.42 20.72 15.25
N SER A 783 -7.03 21.24 16.41
CA SER A 783 -5.61 21.49 16.68
C SER A 783 -5.19 21.00 18.05
N LYS A 784 -4.46 19.88 18.04
CA LYS A 784 -3.72 19.32 19.18
C LYS A 784 -2.22 19.19 18.84
N PRO A 785 -1.49 20.31 18.70
CA PRO A 785 -0.11 20.29 18.25
C PRO A 785 0.83 19.55 19.22
N GLY A 786 0.50 19.48 20.51
CA GLY A 786 1.24 18.65 21.47
C GLY A 786 1.20 17.16 21.13
N ALA A 787 0.06 16.64 20.69
CA ALA A 787 -0.07 15.24 20.28
C ALA A 787 0.76 14.96 19.02
N ASN A 788 0.75 15.89 18.07
CA ASN A 788 1.60 15.80 16.89
C ASN A 788 3.10 15.84 17.25
N GLN A 789 3.52 16.80 18.08
CA GLN A 789 4.92 16.93 18.49
C GLN A 789 5.40 15.66 19.18
N GLU A 790 4.59 15.09 20.07
CA GLU A 790 4.92 13.83 20.73
C GLU A 790 4.97 12.67 19.74
N LEU A 791 4.00 12.55 18.82
CA LEU A 791 4.04 11.53 17.77
C LEU A 791 5.32 11.62 16.94
N MET A 792 5.69 12.82 16.46
CA MET A 792 6.91 13.04 15.67
C MET A 792 8.16 12.66 16.47
N ARG A 793 8.23 13.06 17.75
CA ARG A 793 9.32 12.71 18.65
C ARG A 793 9.45 11.19 18.81
N GLN A 794 8.35 10.49 19.08
CA GLN A 794 8.33 9.04 19.27
C GLN A 794 8.73 8.29 18.00
N LEU A 795 8.25 8.73 16.84
CA LEU A 795 8.61 8.18 15.53
C LEU A 795 10.11 8.37 15.24
N ASN A 796 10.66 9.57 15.49
CA ASN A 796 12.07 9.90 15.23
C ASN A 796 13.06 9.12 16.11
N LEU A 797 12.64 8.80 17.34
CA LEU A 797 13.35 7.86 18.21
C LEU A 797 13.34 6.41 17.67
N GLY A 798 12.39 6.07 16.79
CA GLY A 798 12.28 4.78 16.09
C GLY A 798 11.60 3.66 16.89
N ALA A 799 10.70 2.90 16.27
CA ALA A 799 10.00 1.78 16.91
C ALA A 799 10.05 0.54 16.02
N LEU A 800 9.86 -0.65 16.60
CA LEU A 800 9.72 -1.88 15.81
C LEU A 800 8.33 -1.98 15.20
N VAL A 801 7.32 -1.62 16.01
CA VAL A 801 5.90 -1.72 15.65
C VAL A 801 5.21 -0.40 15.99
N TRP A 802 4.30 0.05 15.11
CA TRP A 802 3.44 1.21 15.34
C TRP A 802 1.99 0.90 14.95
N PHE A 803 1.08 0.85 15.93
CA PHE A 803 -0.34 0.65 15.67
C PHE A 803 -1.12 1.94 15.97
N PHE A 804 -2.06 2.27 15.09
CA PHE A 804 -2.99 3.38 15.23
C PHE A 804 -4.43 2.86 15.25
N PHE A 805 -5.25 3.39 16.16
CA PHE A 805 -6.70 3.23 16.14
C PHE A 805 -7.35 4.61 16.22
N GLY A 806 -8.20 4.94 15.24
CA GLY A 806 -8.80 6.26 15.17
C GLY A 806 -9.52 6.55 13.87
N HIS A 807 -10.02 7.77 13.76
CA HIS A 807 -10.52 8.31 12.50
C HIS A 807 -9.36 8.64 11.55
N GLY A 808 -9.65 8.59 10.26
CA GLY A 808 -8.63 8.77 9.25
C GLY A 808 -9.24 8.94 7.87
N SER A 809 -8.41 9.47 7.00
CA SER A 809 -8.63 9.59 5.57
C SER A 809 -7.33 9.24 4.86
N ALA A 810 -7.34 9.26 3.54
CA ALA A 810 -6.12 9.12 2.75
C ALA A 810 -5.03 10.14 3.15
N PHE A 811 -5.43 11.33 3.65
CA PHE A 811 -4.52 12.47 3.77
C PHE A 811 -4.26 12.95 5.21
N ALA A 812 -5.02 12.43 6.18
CA ALA A 812 -4.92 12.82 7.58
C ALA A 812 -5.33 11.69 8.54
N LEU A 813 -4.65 11.59 9.69
CA LEU A 813 -5.05 10.81 10.85
C LEU A 813 -5.67 11.74 11.91
N THR A 814 -6.75 11.25 12.53
CA THR A 814 -7.64 11.93 13.49
C THR A 814 -8.33 13.18 12.93
N HIS A 815 -9.37 13.66 13.62
CA HIS A 815 -10.08 14.88 13.22
C HIS A 815 -9.27 16.17 13.45
N GLU A 816 -8.27 16.09 14.33
CA GLU A 816 -7.30 17.12 14.73
C GLU A 816 -6.05 17.14 13.85
N GLU A 817 -6.02 16.30 12.80
CA GLU A 817 -4.97 16.29 11.79
C GLU A 817 -3.58 16.09 12.42
N VAL A 818 -3.50 15.19 13.41
CA VAL A 818 -2.27 14.90 14.18
C VAL A 818 -1.14 14.42 13.27
N LEU A 819 -1.47 13.71 12.19
CA LEU A 819 -0.55 13.42 11.10
C LEU A 819 -1.26 13.70 9.77
N THR A 820 -0.61 14.45 8.88
CA THR A 820 -1.08 14.67 7.51
C THR A 820 0.04 14.37 6.52
N VAL A 821 -0.30 14.15 5.25
CA VAL A 821 0.69 13.87 4.18
C VAL A 821 1.79 14.94 4.13
N ASN A 822 1.43 16.21 4.29
CA ASN A 822 2.39 17.33 4.28
C ASN A 822 3.40 17.27 5.43
N ARG A 823 3.04 16.63 6.55
CA ARG A 823 3.87 16.52 7.75
C ARG A 823 4.70 15.24 7.80
N LEU A 824 4.56 14.34 6.82
CA LEU A 824 5.39 13.13 6.75
C LEU A 824 6.88 13.46 6.61
N SER A 825 7.21 14.61 6.00
CA SER A 825 8.59 15.10 5.91
C SER A 825 9.24 15.43 7.27
N ASP A 826 8.45 15.58 8.34
CA ASP A 826 8.94 15.78 9.71
C ASP A 826 9.51 14.47 10.32
N ILE A 827 9.23 13.32 9.68
CA ILE A 827 9.73 12.01 10.11
C ILE A 827 11.18 11.81 9.62
N SER A 828 12.09 11.68 10.57
CA SER A 828 13.54 11.58 10.42
C SER A 828 14.14 10.39 11.21
N ASN A 829 13.41 9.29 11.28
CA ASN A 829 13.78 8.09 12.02
C ASN A 829 14.91 7.24 11.40
N GLY A 830 15.44 7.65 10.24
CA GLY A 830 16.54 6.97 9.55
C GLY A 830 16.19 5.51 9.24
N ASN A 831 17.07 4.58 9.61
CA ASN A 831 16.84 3.15 9.39
C ASN A 831 15.97 2.48 10.48
N ARG A 832 15.48 3.23 11.49
CA ARG A 832 14.68 2.69 12.61
C ARG A 832 13.19 2.74 12.26
N THR A 833 12.84 2.09 11.16
CA THR A 833 11.53 2.20 10.52
C THR A 833 10.56 1.13 11.03
N PRO A 834 9.45 1.50 11.70
CA PRO A 834 8.49 0.52 12.20
C PRO A 834 7.77 -0.20 11.06
N PHE A 835 7.28 -1.41 11.38
CA PHE A 835 6.11 -1.96 10.72
C PHE A 835 4.85 -1.31 11.32
N CYS A 836 3.96 -0.81 10.46
CA CYS A 836 2.79 -0.06 10.91
C CYS A 836 1.47 -0.74 10.58
N PHE A 837 0.48 -0.61 11.47
CA PHE A 837 -0.92 -0.94 11.21
C PHE A 837 -1.78 0.29 11.46
N MET A 838 -2.58 0.66 10.46
CA MET A 838 -3.50 1.80 10.49
C MET A 838 -4.93 1.28 10.61
N GLY A 839 -5.41 1.12 11.84
CA GLY A 839 -6.79 0.73 12.15
C GLY A 839 -7.77 1.86 11.91
N SER A 840 -7.89 2.30 10.66
CA SER A 840 -8.64 3.49 10.26
C SER A 840 -9.08 3.46 8.79
N CYS A 841 -10.04 4.32 8.45
CA CYS A 841 -10.64 4.42 7.12
C CYS A 841 -9.68 5.03 6.09
N SER A 842 -9.59 4.41 4.90
CA SER A 842 -9.00 4.96 3.67
C SER A 842 -7.54 5.46 3.75
N VAL A 843 -6.80 5.16 4.82
CA VAL A 843 -5.39 5.58 4.99
C VAL A 843 -4.48 4.96 3.92
N GLY A 844 -4.91 3.85 3.31
CA GLY A 844 -4.25 3.14 2.23
C GLY A 844 -4.97 3.29 0.89
N ARG A 845 -5.56 4.45 0.57
CA ARG A 845 -6.23 4.70 -0.72
C ARG A 845 -5.21 4.98 -1.84
N PHE A 846 -4.60 3.93 -2.34
CA PHE A 846 -3.47 3.94 -3.28
C PHE A 846 -3.84 4.03 -4.77
N ASP A 847 -5.12 4.13 -5.09
CA ASP A 847 -5.65 4.22 -6.46
C ASP A 847 -5.96 5.66 -6.89
N ASP A 848 -5.81 6.63 -5.99
CA ASP A 848 -6.26 8.00 -6.19
C ASP A 848 -5.33 8.82 -7.10
N THR A 849 -5.85 9.23 -8.26
CA THR A 849 -5.07 9.99 -9.26
C THR A 849 -4.71 11.44 -8.87
N ARG A 850 -5.23 11.97 -7.77
CA ARG A 850 -4.99 13.38 -7.39
C ARG A 850 -3.95 13.55 -6.32
N GLN A 851 -3.86 12.61 -5.38
CA GLN A 851 -3.00 12.73 -4.22
C GLN A 851 -2.70 11.37 -3.61
N GLU A 852 -1.45 11.19 -3.22
CA GLU A 852 -0.90 9.99 -2.56
C GLU A 852 -1.43 9.87 -1.14
N CYS A 853 -1.69 8.64 -0.69
CA CYS A 853 -2.16 8.42 0.67
C CYS A 853 -1.00 8.26 1.69
N ILE A 854 -1.31 8.45 2.97
CA ILE A 854 -0.33 8.30 4.07
C ILE A 854 0.31 6.90 4.08
N GLY A 855 -0.47 5.86 3.79
CA GLY A 855 0.01 4.48 3.80
C GLY A 855 1.16 4.23 2.81
N GLU A 856 1.06 4.81 1.62
CA GLU A 856 2.07 4.72 0.56
C GLU A 856 3.30 5.55 0.89
N GLU A 857 3.10 6.82 1.26
CA GLU A 857 4.19 7.75 1.52
C GLU A 857 5.11 7.29 2.65
N LEU A 858 4.52 6.73 3.72
CA LEU A 858 5.29 6.17 4.83
C LEU A 858 6.26 5.08 4.36
N VAL A 859 5.85 4.25 3.40
CA VAL A 859 6.68 3.16 2.87
C VAL A 859 7.61 3.65 1.76
N ARG A 860 7.21 4.64 0.98
CA ARG A 860 7.99 5.21 -0.15
C ARG A 860 9.17 6.04 0.31
N MET A 861 9.02 6.82 1.38
CA MET A 861 10.10 7.68 1.89
C MET A 861 11.30 6.88 2.43
N SER A 862 12.48 7.51 2.47
CA SER A 862 13.73 6.86 2.92
C SER A 862 13.74 6.47 4.41
N GLY A 863 13.02 7.22 5.25
CA GLY A 863 12.67 6.85 6.62
C GLY A 863 11.27 6.23 6.69
N GLY A 864 10.40 6.77 7.55
CA GLY A 864 9.00 6.39 7.62
C GLY A 864 8.82 4.98 8.17
N ALA A 865 8.15 4.12 7.41
CA ALA A 865 7.86 2.73 7.77
C ALA A 865 8.60 1.74 6.85
N ILE A 866 8.90 0.54 7.36
CA ILE A 866 9.41 -0.56 6.52
C ILE A 866 8.30 -1.20 5.69
N ALA A 867 7.10 -1.25 6.29
CA ALA A 867 5.86 -1.68 5.70
C ALA A 867 4.68 -1.07 6.46
N CYS A 868 3.54 -0.92 5.80
CA CYS A 868 2.31 -0.38 6.36
C CYS A 868 1.12 -1.25 5.97
N VAL A 869 0.27 -1.60 6.91
CA VAL A 869 -1.04 -2.22 6.65
C VAL A 869 -2.12 -1.18 6.85
N ALA A 870 -2.83 -0.84 5.78
CA ALA A 870 -3.87 0.19 5.79
C ALA A 870 -4.98 -0.17 4.81
N ALA A 871 -6.20 0.32 5.08
CA ALA A 871 -7.37 0.05 4.24
C ALA A 871 -7.54 1.09 3.12
N SER A 872 -8.01 0.64 1.95
CA SER A 872 -8.31 1.52 0.80
C SER A 872 -9.65 2.27 0.93
N THR A 873 -10.52 1.82 1.84
CA THR A 873 -11.87 2.39 2.07
C THR A 873 -12.19 2.48 3.56
N ALA A 874 -13.43 2.83 3.91
CA ALA A 874 -13.89 2.83 5.30
C ALA A 874 -13.90 1.45 5.93
N THR A 875 -13.57 1.39 7.21
CA THR A 875 -13.48 0.16 7.99
C THR A 875 -14.25 0.30 9.30
N PRO A 876 -15.06 -0.69 9.71
CA PRO A 876 -15.67 -0.69 11.03
C PRO A 876 -14.61 -0.78 12.15
N SER A 877 -14.75 0.05 13.19
CA SER A 877 -13.81 0.07 14.33
C SER A 877 -13.63 -1.33 14.97
N GLY A 878 -14.70 -2.11 15.12
CA GLY A 878 -14.61 -3.48 15.65
C GLY A 878 -13.74 -4.42 14.81
N ASN A 879 -13.85 -4.34 13.47
CA ASN A 879 -13.03 -5.12 12.55
C ASN A 879 -11.54 -4.74 12.66
N ASN A 880 -11.24 -3.46 12.88
CA ASN A 880 -9.86 -2.99 13.03
C ASN A 880 -9.14 -3.67 14.20
N LEU A 881 -9.84 -3.85 15.34
CA LEU A 881 -9.29 -4.56 16.49
C LEU A 881 -9.04 -6.05 16.19
N VAL A 882 -10.01 -6.72 15.55
CA VAL A 882 -9.88 -8.14 15.18
C VAL A 882 -8.73 -8.33 14.20
N PHE A 883 -8.62 -7.46 13.19
CA PHE A 883 -7.54 -7.49 12.21
C PHE A 883 -6.18 -7.32 12.89
N ALA A 884 -6.04 -6.30 13.76
CA ALA A 884 -4.82 -6.05 14.54
C ALA A 884 -4.42 -7.24 15.42
N ARG A 885 -5.37 -7.89 16.08
CA ARG A 885 -5.13 -9.11 16.88
C ARG A 885 -4.62 -10.25 16.00
N ASN A 886 -5.29 -10.51 14.87
CA ASN A 886 -4.89 -11.58 13.95
C ASN A 886 -3.54 -11.30 13.28
N LEU A 887 -3.19 -10.03 13.11
CA LEU A 887 -1.90 -9.57 12.61
C LEU A 887 -0.78 -9.73 13.65
N LEU A 888 -1.05 -9.39 14.92
CA LEU A 888 -0.06 -9.42 16.00
C LEU A 888 0.14 -10.83 16.58
N ALA A 889 -0.89 -11.68 16.66
CA ALA A 889 -0.78 -13.00 17.30
C ALA A 889 0.33 -13.89 16.71
N PRO A 890 0.49 -13.99 15.37
CA PRO A 890 1.56 -14.78 14.78
C PRO A 890 2.95 -14.24 15.11
N LEU A 891 3.11 -12.90 15.18
CA LEU A 891 4.36 -12.24 15.57
C LEU A 891 4.80 -12.62 16.99
N LEU A 892 3.86 -12.82 17.90
CA LEU A 892 4.15 -13.13 19.31
C LEU A 892 4.33 -14.62 19.61
N SER A 893 3.98 -15.50 18.66
CA SER A 893 3.99 -16.95 18.87
C SER A 893 5.41 -17.51 19.04
N ALA A 894 5.58 -18.47 19.96
CA ALA A 894 6.89 -19.06 20.25
C ALA A 894 7.36 -19.98 19.10
N GLY A 895 8.64 -19.91 18.75
CA GLY A 895 9.29 -20.90 17.86
C GLY A 895 10.17 -20.32 16.74
N ASP A 896 9.93 -19.07 16.32
CA ASP A 896 10.78 -18.36 15.36
C ASP A 896 10.66 -16.85 15.59
N THR A 897 11.77 -16.16 15.83
CA THR A 897 11.74 -14.71 16.16
C THR A 897 11.73 -13.80 14.96
N ALA A 898 11.88 -14.36 13.75
CA ALA A 898 11.89 -13.62 12.51
C ALA A 898 10.72 -14.06 11.62
N ARG A 899 9.51 -13.60 11.94
CA ARG A 899 8.32 -13.80 11.09
C ARG A 899 8.24 -12.71 10.02
N SER A 900 7.84 -13.12 8.83
CA SER A 900 7.62 -12.15 7.75
C SER A 900 6.32 -11.39 7.94
N ILE A 901 6.30 -10.09 7.66
CA ILE A 901 5.10 -9.24 7.76
C ILE A 901 3.98 -9.81 6.88
N GLY A 902 4.31 -10.31 5.69
CA GLY A 902 3.35 -10.93 4.78
C GLY A 902 2.66 -12.15 5.37
N PHE A 903 3.37 -12.99 6.13
CA PHE A 903 2.75 -14.13 6.83
C PHE A 903 1.72 -13.66 7.86
N CYS A 904 2.06 -12.64 8.64
CA CYS A 904 1.17 -12.05 9.64
C CYS A 904 -0.06 -11.40 8.98
N PHE A 905 0.16 -10.67 7.88
CA PHE A 905 -0.93 -10.09 7.10
C PHE A 905 -1.84 -11.15 6.49
N PHE A 906 -1.30 -12.25 5.97
CA PHE A 906 -2.07 -13.38 5.44
C PHE A 906 -2.99 -14.02 6.49
N GLN A 907 -2.57 -14.06 7.76
CA GLN A 907 -3.41 -14.54 8.86
C GLN A 907 -4.57 -13.57 9.19
N ALA A 908 -4.34 -12.26 9.02
CA ALA A 908 -5.30 -11.21 9.35
C ALA A 908 -6.27 -10.88 8.20
N TRP A 909 -5.83 -11.05 6.96
CA TRP A 909 -6.56 -10.69 5.75
C TRP A 909 -8.02 -11.19 5.70
N PRO A 910 -8.35 -12.43 6.13
CA PRO A 910 -9.73 -12.91 6.12
C PRO A 910 -10.71 -12.11 7.00
N THR A 911 -10.22 -11.20 7.84
CA THR A 911 -11.05 -10.29 8.64
C THR A 911 -11.64 -9.15 7.79
N ASP A 912 -10.86 -8.54 6.90
CA ASP A 912 -11.34 -7.48 6.01
C ASP A 912 -10.39 -7.32 4.81
N ARG A 913 -10.91 -7.67 3.62
CA ARG A 913 -10.16 -7.64 2.35
C ARG A 913 -9.83 -6.24 1.83
N SER A 914 -10.35 -5.19 2.48
CA SER A 914 -10.03 -3.80 2.13
C SER A 914 -8.66 -3.35 2.64
N TYR A 915 -8.02 -4.12 3.52
CA TYR A 915 -6.65 -3.88 3.97
C TYR A 915 -5.64 -4.40 2.97
N HIS A 916 -4.58 -3.63 2.76
CA HIS A 916 -3.45 -3.94 1.88
C HIS A 916 -2.16 -3.87 2.67
N LEU A 917 -1.19 -4.71 2.29
CA LEU A 917 0.17 -4.64 2.80
C LEU A 917 1.02 -3.82 1.84
N PHE A 918 1.34 -2.59 2.22
CA PHE A 918 2.33 -1.77 1.56
C PHE A 918 3.73 -2.16 2.06
N GLY A 919 4.58 -2.68 1.18
CA GLY A 919 5.92 -3.17 1.46
C GLY A 919 6.18 -4.57 0.88
N ASP A 920 7.45 -4.98 0.92
CA ASP A 920 7.88 -6.33 0.59
C ASP A 920 7.33 -7.33 1.63
N PRO A 921 6.45 -8.27 1.25
CA PRO A 921 5.84 -9.22 2.18
C PRO A 921 6.84 -10.16 2.83
N ALA A 922 8.03 -10.31 2.25
CA ALA A 922 9.09 -11.17 2.78
C ALA A 922 9.93 -10.49 3.88
N VAL A 923 9.70 -9.19 4.17
CA VAL A 923 10.40 -8.48 5.26
C VAL A 923 10.17 -9.19 6.58
N ARG A 924 11.26 -9.54 7.27
CA ARG A 924 11.22 -10.18 8.59
C ARG A 924 11.32 -9.14 9.70
N VAL A 925 10.35 -9.16 10.62
CA VAL A 925 10.38 -8.35 11.85
C VAL A 925 11.04 -9.17 12.94
N GLN A 926 12.19 -8.71 13.43
CA GLN A 926 12.96 -9.40 14.46
C GLN A 926 12.51 -8.95 15.85
N ILE A 927 11.55 -9.68 16.44
CA ILE A 927 11.09 -9.39 17.80
C ILE A 927 12.12 -9.93 18.80
N PRO A 928 12.59 -9.11 19.75
CA PRO A 928 13.52 -9.57 20.77
C PRO A 928 12.98 -10.76 21.57
N ARG A 929 13.77 -11.83 21.65
CA ARG A 929 13.49 -12.94 22.58
C ARG A 929 13.67 -12.43 24.00
N LEU A 930 12.76 -12.72 24.92
CA LEU A 930 13.01 -12.41 26.32
C LEU A 930 13.94 -13.45 26.93
N ASN A 931 14.97 -12.98 27.63
CA ASN A 931 15.75 -13.84 28.51
C ASN A 931 14.83 -14.36 29.62
N PRO A 932 14.74 -15.70 29.84
CA PRO A 932 13.82 -16.26 30.82
C PRO A 932 14.22 -15.92 32.26
N GLU A 933 15.51 -15.65 32.51
CA GLU A 933 16.02 -15.27 33.83
C GLU A 933 16.09 -13.74 33.96
N PRO A 934 15.30 -13.12 34.85
CA PRO A 934 15.37 -11.68 35.05
C PRO A 934 16.71 -11.30 35.71
N PRO A 935 17.28 -10.12 35.38
CA PRO A 935 18.51 -9.67 36.02
C PRO A 935 18.27 -9.38 37.50
N VAL A 936 19.29 -9.62 38.32
CA VAL A 936 19.30 -9.33 39.76
C VAL A 936 19.69 -7.88 39.97
N ILE A 937 18.82 -7.10 40.60
CA ILE A 937 19.07 -5.70 41.01
C ILE A 937 19.41 -5.63 42.51
N LYS A 938 20.42 -4.83 42.87
CA LYS A 938 20.79 -4.55 44.26
C LYS A 938 21.01 -3.04 44.49
N PRO A 939 20.43 -2.45 45.56
CA PRO A 939 19.45 -3.04 46.49
C PRO A 939 18.14 -3.41 45.77
N GLU A 940 17.32 -4.30 46.37
CA GLU A 940 16.05 -4.75 45.77
C GLU A 940 14.99 -3.63 45.74
N THR A 941 15.08 -2.69 46.69
CA THR A 941 14.30 -1.46 46.74
C THR A 941 15.21 -0.28 46.45
N LEU A 942 14.91 0.49 45.41
CA LEU A 942 15.70 1.65 45.00
C LEU A 942 15.30 2.88 45.83
N ALA A 943 16.24 3.46 46.58
CA ALA A 943 16.03 4.74 47.26
C ALA A 943 16.46 5.90 46.37
N THR A 944 15.78 7.06 46.45
CA THR A 944 16.16 8.26 45.69
C THR A 944 17.58 8.71 46.05
N GLY A 945 18.40 8.92 45.02
CA GLY A 945 19.83 9.25 45.13
C GLY A 945 20.74 8.07 45.51
N SER A 946 20.23 6.85 45.63
CA SER A 946 21.04 5.67 45.93
C SER A 946 21.64 5.03 44.66
N ARG A 947 22.80 4.39 44.81
CA ARG A 947 23.41 3.58 43.74
C ARG A 947 22.71 2.25 43.61
N PHE A 948 22.48 1.81 42.38
CA PHE A 948 22.00 0.46 42.07
C PHE A 948 22.98 -0.27 41.17
N ARG A 949 22.95 -1.61 41.25
CA ARG A 949 23.72 -2.51 40.40
C ARG A 949 22.80 -3.62 39.88
N LEU A 950 22.86 -3.89 38.59
CA LEU A 950 22.16 -4.97 37.91
C LEU A 950 23.16 -6.00 37.37
N ARG A 951 22.85 -7.28 37.56
CA ARG A 951 23.65 -8.41 37.09
C ARG A 951 22.79 -9.47 36.44
N SER A 952 23.27 -10.08 35.36
CA SER A 952 22.63 -11.23 34.73
C SER A 952 23.69 -12.13 34.09
N LEU A 953 23.34 -13.40 33.91
CA LEU A 953 24.10 -14.33 33.09
C LEU A 953 23.28 -14.58 31.83
N LEU A 954 23.88 -14.31 30.66
CA LEU A 954 23.19 -14.36 29.38
C LEU A 954 23.73 -15.50 28.53
N PRO A 955 22.90 -16.12 27.67
CA PRO A 955 23.29 -17.23 26.79
C PRO A 955 24.12 -16.76 25.57
N VAL A 956 24.88 -15.68 25.70
CA VAL A 956 25.60 -15.00 24.63
C VAL A 956 26.96 -14.55 25.16
N GLU A 957 28.05 -14.82 24.43
CA GLU A 957 29.41 -14.49 24.87
C GLU A 957 29.71 -12.99 24.82
N LYS A 958 29.33 -12.33 23.70
CA LYS A 958 29.60 -10.91 23.43
C LYS A 958 28.42 -10.29 22.70
N ALA A 959 28.04 -9.09 23.13
CA ALA A 959 27.01 -8.29 22.49
C ALA A 959 27.14 -6.82 22.92
N ASN A 960 26.74 -5.92 22.02
CA ASN A 960 26.49 -4.52 22.35
C ASN A 960 25.05 -4.35 22.80
N THR A 961 24.84 -3.43 23.72
CA THR A 961 23.58 -3.34 24.44
C THR A 961 23.18 -1.91 24.73
N GLU A 962 21.88 -1.66 24.69
CA GLU A 962 21.27 -0.40 25.15
C GLU A 962 20.26 -0.76 26.24
N TRP A 963 20.33 -0.08 27.39
CA TRP A 963 19.41 -0.29 28.50
C TRP A 963 18.72 0.99 28.95
N ARG A 964 17.50 0.86 29.48
CA ARG A 964 16.71 1.93 30.08
C ARG A 964 16.11 1.49 31.41
N LEU A 965 16.01 2.44 32.33
CA LEU A 965 15.28 2.32 33.59
C LEU A 965 14.09 3.28 33.54
N PHE A 966 12.90 2.75 33.75
CA PHE A 966 11.66 3.49 33.78
C PHE A 966 11.12 3.60 35.20
N GLY A 967 10.47 4.73 35.47
CA GLY A 967 9.74 4.99 36.70
C GLY A 967 8.47 4.15 36.82
N PRO A 968 7.65 4.41 37.84
CA PRO A 968 6.40 3.68 38.02
C PRO A 968 5.45 3.96 36.85
N VAL A 969 4.71 2.92 36.44
CA VAL A 969 3.54 3.03 35.57
C VAL A 969 2.53 3.96 36.22
N LEU A 970 1.91 4.84 35.43
CA LEU A 970 0.89 5.77 35.92
C LEU A 970 -0.49 5.27 35.50
N ASN A 971 -1.39 5.06 36.46
CA ASN A 971 -2.80 4.87 36.19
C ASN A 971 -3.44 6.24 35.99
N ARG A 972 -3.86 6.51 34.76
CA ARG A 972 -4.55 7.74 34.38
C ARG A 972 -6.05 7.55 34.52
N THR A 973 -6.68 8.37 35.35
CA THR A 973 -8.13 8.59 35.32
C THR A 973 -8.38 9.93 34.66
N TYR A 974 -9.04 9.91 33.50
CA TYR A 974 -9.38 11.07 32.71
C TYR A 974 -10.88 11.35 32.79
N ASN A 975 -11.25 12.58 33.10
CA ASN A 975 -12.62 13.08 33.17
C ASN A 975 -12.83 14.10 32.06
N SER A 976 -13.62 13.73 31.06
CA SER A 976 -13.97 14.61 29.95
C SER A 976 -14.98 15.68 30.39
N PRO A 977 -14.87 16.91 29.89
CA PRO A 977 -15.92 17.93 29.95
C PRO A 977 -17.31 17.46 29.51
N LEU A 978 -17.40 16.38 28.72
CA LEU A 978 -18.67 15.78 28.26
C LEU A 978 -19.38 14.93 29.32
N GLY A 979 -18.88 14.87 30.55
CA GLY A 979 -19.47 14.08 31.65
C GLY A 979 -19.20 12.58 31.54
N ILE A 980 -18.17 12.19 30.79
CA ILE A 980 -17.71 10.81 30.62
C ILE A 980 -16.27 10.68 31.10
N SER A 981 -15.87 9.48 31.49
CA SER A 981 -14.52 9.23 32.01
C SER A 981 -13.92 7.98 31.40
N ALA A 982 -12.59 7.96 31.31
CA ALA A 982 -11.80 6.81 30.91
C ALA A 982 -10.73 6.51 31.96
N SER A 983 -10.26 5.27 32.02
CA SER A 983 -9.08 4.91 32.81
C SER A 983 -8.18 3.98 32.02
N TYR A 984 -6.90 4.31 31.96
CA TYR A 984 -5.88 3.59 31.21
C TYR A 984 -4.50 3.75 31.86
N SER A 985 -3.55 2.92 31.45
CA SER A 985 -2.19 2.93 32.00
C SER A 985 -1.23 3.67 31.08
N LEU A 986 -0.36 4.52 31.63
CA LEU A 986 0.73 5.16 30.90
C LEU A 986 2.07 4.55 31.34
N PRO A 987 2.99 4.24 30.40
CA PRO A 987 4.32 3.78 30.73
C PRO A 987 5.04 4.78 31.65
N GLY A 988 5.86 4.27 32.56
CA GLY A 988 6.69 5.12 33.41
C GLY A 988 7.66 5.95 32.57
N SER A 989 7.98 7.16 33.04
CA SER A 989 8.98 8.01 32.39
C SER A 989 10.36 7.37 32.42
N GLU A 990 11.18 7.66 31.41
CA GLU A 990 12.57 7.24 31.39
C GLU A 990 13.37 8.01 32.44
N LEU A 991 14.02 7.27 33.35
CA LEU A 991 14.76 7.85 34.48
C LEU A 991 16.26 7.84 34.23
N ALA A 992 16.76 6.76 33.64
CA ALA A 992 18.18 6.57 33.34
C ALA A 992 18.34 5.63 32.14
N ARG A 993 19.46 5.76 31.44
CA ARG A 993 19.86 4.85 30.36
C ARG A 993 21.37 4.77 30.26
N GLY A 994 21.87 3.80 29.52
CA GLY A 994 23.28 3.68 29.21
C GLY A 994 23.58 2.54 28.27
N ASN A 995 24.87 2.33 28.06
CA ASN A 995 25.42 1.24 27.26
C ASN A 995 26.35 0.38 28.11
N PHE A 996 26.50 -0.89 27.75
CA PHE A 996 27.57 -1.74 28.26
C PHE A 996 27.99 -2.75 27.20
N ARG A 997 29.14 -3.38 27.44
CA ARG A 997 29.65 -4.49 26.64
C ARG A 997 29.56 -5.77 27.43
N LEU A 998 28.95 -6.80 26.84
CA LEU A 998 28.90 -8.13 27.43
C LEU A 998 30.24 -8.85 27.24
N GLU A 999 30.80 -9.41 28.32
CA GLU A 999 32.01 -10.24 28.30
C GLU A 999 31.77 -11.54 29.09
N ASP A 1000 32.15 -12.68 28.52
CA ASP A 1000 31.99 -14.03 29.09
C ASP A 1000 30.55 -14.32 29.58
N GLY A 1001 29.55 -13.81 28.86
CA GLY A 1001 28.13 -13.93 29.23
C GLY A 1001 27.68 -13.16 30.47
N ARG A 1002 28.55 -12.37 31.10
CA ARG A 1002 28.22 -11.61 32.32
C ARG A 1002 27.76 -10.19 32.00
N PHE A 1003 26.48 -9.95 32.22
CA PHE A 1003 25.88 -8.62 32.20
C PHE A 1003 26.19 -7.91 33.52
N TYR A 1004 26.71 -6.67 33.45
CA TYR A 1004 26.87 -5.78 34.60
C TYR A 1004 26.47 -4.35 34.21
N CYS A 1005 25.56 -3.76 34.98
CA CYS A 1005 25.15 -2.37 34.85
C CYS A 1005 25.12 -1.73 36.24
N GLU A 1006 25.48 -0.46 36.33
CA GLU A 1006 25.30 0.34 37.55
C GLU A 1006 24.82 1.75 37.21
N GLY A 1007 24.25 2.43 38.19
CA GLY A 1007 23.74 3.79 38.04
C GLY A 1007 23.24 4.37 39.36
N ILE A 1008 22.75 5.60 39.33
CA ILE A 1008 22.08 6.27 40.46
C ILE A 1008 20.59 6.38 40.15
N PHE A 1009 19.75 5.98 41.11
CA PHE A 1009 18.31 6.19 41.01
C PHE A 1009 18.02 7.68 41.24
N PRO A 1010 17.40 8.41 40.28
CA PRO A 1010 17.33 9.86 40.36
C PRO A 1010 16.59 10.40 41.58
N ARG A 1011 17.02 11.56 42.08
CA ARG A 1011 16.24 12.37 43.02
C ARG A 1011 15.12 13.12 42.28
N GLY A 1012 14.05 13.45 43.01
CA GLY A 1012 12.93 14.24 42.46
C GLY A 1012 11.86 13.41 41.73
N ILE A 1013 11.93 12.08 41.78
CA ILE A 1013 10.83 11.21 41.32
C ILE A 1013 9.62 11.39 42.25
N VAL A 1014 8.48 11.75 41.68
CA VAL A 1014 7.22 11.91 42.40
C VAL A 1014 6.54 10.54 42.54
N ALA A 1015 6.18 10.17 43.77
CA ALA A 1015 5.44 8.93 44.08
C ALA A 1015 4.00 9.19 44.53
N ASP A 1016 3.57 10.46 44.56
CA ASP A 1016 2.22 10.85 44.95
C ASP A 1016 1.29 10.95 43.74
N THR A 1017 -0.01 10.82 43.98
CA THR A 1017 -1.05 11.06 42.97
C THR A 1017 -1.03 12.51 42.49
N ILE A 1018 -0.88 12.71 41.19
CA ILE A 1018 -0.87 14.04 40.56
C ILE A 1018 -2.29 14.37 40.11
N PHE A 1019 -2.90 15.40 40.70
CA PHE A 1019 -4.23 15.88 40.32
C PHE A 1019 -4.14 16.95 39.22
N THR A 1020 -5.08 16.89 38.29
CA THR A 1020 -5.19 17.78 37.12
C THR A 1020 -6.63 18.24 36.95
N GLY A 1021 -6.87 19.30 36.15
CA GLY A 1021 -8.22 19.82 35.91
C GLY A 1021 -9.18 18.80 35.26
N ASN A 1022 -8.65 17.77 34.61
CA ASN A 1022 -9.39 16.71 33.91
C ASN A 1022 -9.15 15.32 34.52
N GLY A 1023 -8.86 15.22 35.82
CA GLY A 1023 -8.71 13.94 36.52
C GLY A 1023 -7.36 13.83 37.26
N TYR A 1024 -6.76 12.64 37.31
CA TYR A 1024 -5.51 12.43 38.04
C TYR A 1024 -4.64 11.32 37.45
N TYR A 1025 -3.37 11.29 37.88
CA TYR A 1025 -2.39 10.25 37.58
C TYR A 1025 -1.96 9.62 38.91
N ALA A 1026 -2.23 8.34 39.09
CA ALA A 1026 -1.84 7.60 40.28
C ALA A 1026 -0.66 6.67 39.94
N PRO A 1027 0.53 6.86 40.53
CA PRO A 1027 1.65 5.95 40.32
C PRO A 1027 1.35 4.58 40.93
N LEU A 1028 1.61 3.53 40.15
CA LEU A 1028 1.47 2.16 40.62
C LEU A 1028 2.74 1.75 41.38
N SER A 1029 2.62 1.51 42.69
CA SER A 1029 3.76 1.08 43.51
C SER A 1029 4.38 -0.22 42.98
N GLY A 1030 5.70 -0.33 43.09
CA GLY A 1030 6.42 -1.53 42.67
C GLY A 1030 6.26 -1.83 41.19
N SER A 1031 6.13 -0.81 40.33
CA SER A 1031 5.98 -0.98 38.87
C SER A 1031 7.13 -0.36 38.06
N CYS A 1032 8.22 0.07 38.71
CA CYS A 1032 9.43 0.47 37.99
C CYS A 1032 9.97 -0.72 37.20
N ARG A 1033 10.58 -0.41 36.05
CA ARG A 1033 11.00 -1.41 35.06
C ARG A 1033 12.41 -1.11 34.57
N PHE A 1034 13.24 -2.15 34.51
CA PHE A 1034 14.50 -2.13 33.77
C PHE A 1034 14.35 -2.95 32.49
N SER A 1035 14.73 -2.38 31.35
CA SER A 1035 14.60 -3.00 30.04
C SER A 1035 15.88 -2.80 29.23
N ALA A 1036 16.37 -3.84 28.58
CA ALA A 1036 17.55 -3.78 27.73
C ALA A 1036 17.39 -4.65 26.49
N VAL A 1037 18.10 -4.29 25.42
CA VAL A 1037 18.22 -5.10 24.20
C VAL A 1037 19.68 -5.37 23.89
N LEU A 1038 19.94 -6.58 23.38
CA LEU A 1038 21.23 -7.03 22.94
C LEU A 1038 21.13 -7.47 21.48
N ALA A 1039 22.04 -6.97 20.65
CA ALA A 1039 22.23 -7.50 19.30
C ALA A 1039 23.08 -8.77 19.37
N THR A 1040 22.57 -9.89 18.85
CA THR A 1040 23.26 -11.18 18.83
C THR A 1040 23.20 -11.79 17.43
N ASP A 1041 24.10 -12.72 17.12
CA ASP A 1041 24.11 -13.45 15.84
C ASP A 1041 22.82 -14.26 15.62
N SER A 1042 22.14 -14.65 16.70
CA SER A 1042 20.86 -15.37 16.67
C SER A 1042 19.64 -14.44 16.59
N GLY A 1043 19.84 -13.13 16.46
CA GLY A 1043 18.80 -12.11 16.53
C GLY A 1043 18.73 -11.42 17.90
N PRO A 1044 17.84 -10.44 18.07
CA PRO A 1044 17.79 -9.63 19.29
C PRO A 1044 17.37 -10.43 20.52
N LEU A 1045 18.06 -10.19 21.64
CA LEU A 1045 17.71 -10.69 22.96
C LEU A 1045 17.32 -9.50 23.86
N GLY A 1046 16.14 -9.55 24.45
CA GLY A 1046 15.65 -8.61 25.45
C GLY A 1046 15.93 -9.12 26.86
N VAL A 1047 16.32 -8.21 27.75
CA VAL A 1047 16.49 -8.47 29.18
C VAL A 1047 15.55 -7.54 29.94
N LEU A 1048 14.74 -8.10 30.83
CA LEU A 1048 13.69 -7.37 31.52
C LEU A 1048 13.71 -7.70 33.02
N ARG A 1049 13.65 -6.66 33.85
CA ARG A 1049 13.29 -6.77 35.27
C ARG A 1049 12.13 -5.83 35.54
N ASP A 1050 10.99 -6.44 35.79
CA ASP A 1050 9.79 -5.75 36.23
C ASP A 1050 9.64 -5.79 37.73
N ARG A 1051 8.68 -4.99 38.19
CA ARG A 1051 8.28 -4.87 39.58
C ARG A 1051 9.43 -4.48 40.50
N ILE A 1052 10.20 -3.48 40.07
CA ILE A 1052 11.25 -2.90 40.89
C ILE A 1052 10.57 -1.97 41.91
N GLU A 1053 10.81 -2.26 43.19
CA GLU A 1053 10.34 -1.42 44.28
C GLU A 1053 11.23 -0.18 44.42
N PHE A 1054 10.63 0.94 44.82
CA PHE A 1054 11.39 2.14 45.13
C PHE A 1054 10.81 2.87 46.34
N THR A 1055 11.63 3.72 46.95
CA THR A 1055 11.23 4.60 48.05
C THR A 1055 11.72 6.02 47.80
N THR A 1056 10.90 7.00 48.19
CA THR A 1056 11.25 8.42 48.10
C THR A 1056 12.15 8.90 49.24
N VAL A 1057 12.50 8.02 50.19
CA VAL A 1057 13.44 8.32 51.27
C VAL A 1057 14.80 8.71 50.68
N LEU A 1058 15.19 9.97 50.92
CA LEU A 1058 16.43 10.52 50.41
C LEU A 1058 17.65 9.85 51.04
N THR A 1059 18.54 9.34 50.20
CA THR A 1059 19.84 8.84 50.65
C THR A 1059 20.85 9.99 50.65
N PRO A 1060 21.70 10.13 51.70
CA PRO A 1060 22.81 11.08 51.69
C PRO A 1060 23.72 10.82 50.49
N ALA A 1061 24.09 11.87 49.76
CA ALA A 1061 24.98 11.79 48.62
C ALA A 1061 26.21 12.67 48.85
N SER A 1062 27.37 12.18 48.42
CA SER A 1062 28.66 12.86 48.58
C SER A 1062 28.94 13.89 47.49
N ASP A 1063 28.21 13.83 46.38
CA ASP A 1063 28.41 14.69 45.22
C ASP A 1063 27.47 15.90 45.27
N SER A 1064 28.06 17.07 45.04
CA SER A 1064 27.42 18.38 45.07
C SER A 1064 27.78 19.23 43.85
N THR A 1065 28.43 18.65 42.85
CA THR A 1065 28.84 19.34 41.63
C THR A 1065 27.92 18.90 40.48
N GLY A 1066 27.50 19.85 39.64
CA GLY A 1066 26.70 19.51 38.46
C GLY A 1066 27.58 19.05 37.28
N PRO A 1067 26.95 18.53 36.20
CA PRO A 1067 27.68 17.92 35.09
C PRO A 1067 28.69 18.84 34.43
N SER A 1068 29.85 18.30 34.05
CA SER A 1068 30.76 19.02 33.16
C SER A 1068 30.19 19.03 31.73
N VAL A 1069 30.37 20.15 31.02
CA VAL A 1069 29.92 20.31 29.62
C VAL A 1069 31.13 20.68 28.76
N VAL A 1070 31.39 19.89 27.73
CA VAL A 1070 32.47 20.14 26.77
C VAL A 1070 31.90 20.25 25.36
N PHE A 1071 32.20 21.37 24.70
CA PHE A 1071 31.83 21.63 23.31
C PHE A 1071 32.95 21.20 22.37
N ARG A 1072 32.63 20.46 21.31
CA ARG A 1072 33.59 19.99 20.30
C ARG A 1072 33.09 20.27 18.89
N TYR A 1073 34.03 20.54 17.99
CA TYR A 1073 33.79 20.61 16.54
C TYR A 1073 34.91 19.85 15.83
N GLN A 1074 34.55 18.87 15.00
CA GLN A 1074 35.50 18.01 14.28
C GLN A 1074 36.60 17.41 15.19
N GLY A 1075 36.24 17.04 16.42
CA GLY A 1075 37.15 16.47 17.42
C GLY A 1075 37.97 17.50 18.22
N ARG A 1076 37.97 18.78 17.85
CA ARG A 1076 38.62 19.87 18.60
C ARG A 1076 37.69 20.39 19.69
N VAL A 1077 38.19 20.53 20.92
CA VAL A 1077 37.49 21.21 22.02
C VAL A 1077 37.43 22.72 21.74
N LEU A 1078 36.23 23.28 21.78
CA LEU A 1078 35.99 24.70 21.55
C LEU A 1078 36.24 25.54 22.81
N LYS A 1079 36.70 26.77 22.61
CA LYS A 1079 36.96 27.80 23.62
C LYS A 1079 36.21 29.08 23.28
N ASP A 1080 36.13 30.00 24.25
CA ASP A 1080 35.45 31.29 24.06
C ASP A 1080 36.11 32.09 22.93
N ASN A 1081 35.29 32.61 22.01
CA ASN A 1081 35.64 33.32 20.78
C ASN A 1081 36.28 32.47 19.67
N ASP A 1082 36.20 31.14 19.74
CA ASP A 1082 36.64 30.28 18.63
C ASP A 1082 35.84 30.55 17.34
N LEU A 1083 36.52 30.39 16.21
CA LEU A 1083 35.93 30.46 14.87
C LEU A 1083 35.39 29.09 14.45
N LEU A 1084 34.22 29.10 13.82
CA LEU A 1084 33.53 27.93 13.28
C LEU A 1084 32.68 28.35 12.07
N PRO A 1085 32.31 27.42 11.17
CA PRO A 1085 31.29 27.70 10.16
C PRO A 1085 29.95 28.09 10.78
N ALA A 1086 29.20 28.95 10.09
CA ALA A 1086 27.85 29.35 10.51
C ALA A 1086 26.90 28.15 10.68
N ASP A 1087 27.11 27.09 9.90
CA ASP A 1087 26.34 25.85 9.88
C ASP A 1087 27.10 24.67 10.53
N ALA A 1088 27.75 24.88 11.67
CA ALA A 1088 28.55 23.84 12.30
C ALA A 1088 27.71 22.72 12.96
N LEU A 1089 28.10 21.46 12.71
CA LEU A 1089 27.64 20.32 13.50
C LEU A 1089 28.44 20.23 14.82
N LEU A 1090 27.85 20.73 15.90
CA LEU A 1090 28.43 20.76 17.23
C LEU A 1090 28.28 19.41 17.93
N GLU A 1091 29.34 18.92 18.57
CA GLU A 1091 29.28 17.80 19.51
C GLU A 1091 29.33 18.33 20.95
N ILE A 1092 28.35 17.97 21.77
CA ILE A 1092 28.27 18.32 23.19
C ILE A 1092 28.54 17.05 23.98
N VAL A 1093 29.50 17.09 24.89
CA VAL A 1093 29.83 15.98 25.81
C VAL A 1093 29.44 16.41 27.22
N LEU A 1094 28.65 15.57 27.89
CA LEU A 1094 28.24 15.73 29.28
C LEU A 1094 28.88 14.63 30.11
N GLU A 1095 29.52 14.98 31.21
CA GLU A 1095 30.14 14.00 32.10
C GLU A 1095 29.93 14.36 33.57
N ASP A 1096 29.43 13.40 34.34
CA ASP A 1096 29.18 13.51 35.78
C ASP A 1096 29.24 12.14 36.48
N PRO A 1097 29.98 11.95 37.60
CA PRO A 1097 30.06 10.68 38.33
C PRO A 1097 28.71 10.15 38.84
N SER A 1098 27.76 11.06 39.08
CA SER A 1098 26.41 10.76 39.53
C SER A 1098 25.45 10.46 38.36
N GLY A 1099 25.93 10.56 37.12
CA GLY A 1099 25.16 10.32 35.90
C GLY A 1099 24.32 11.52 35.50
N ILE A 1100 23.93 11.56 34.23
CA ILE A 1100 23.16 12.68 33.67
C ILE A 1100 21.67 12.47 33.89
N LEU A 1101 20.97 13.49 34.38
CA LEU A 1101 19.53 13.45 34.63
C LEU A 1101 18.75 13.35 33.32
N LEU A 1102 17.97 12.28 33.18
CA LEU A 1102 17.01 12.10 32.10
C LEU A 1102 15.56 12.14 32.58
N ALA A 1103 15.34 11.99 33.89
CA ALA A 1103 14.01 12.08 34.48
C ALA A 1103 13.38 13.44 34.15
N PRO A 1104 12.09 13.48 33.74
CA PRO A 1104 11.43 14.69 33.27
C PRO A 1104 11.06 15.60 34.45
N ILE A 1105 12.08 16.23 35.03
CA ILE A 1105 11.95 17.16 36.16
C ILE A 1105 11.98 18.57 35.58
N PRO A 1106 10.86 19.32 35.67
CA PRO A 1106 10.74 20.64 35.05
C PRO A 1106 11.91 21.57 35.41
N GLY A 1107 12.59 22.10 34.38
CA GLY A 1107 13.70 23.04 34.51
C GLY A 1107 15.08 22.42 34.78
N MET A 1108 15.18 21.10 34.95
CA MET A 1108 16.45 20.39 35.19
C MET A 1108 16.91 19.55 33.99
N GLU A 1109 16.08 19.43 32.96
CA GLU A 1109 16.36 18.65 31.75
C GLU A 1109 17.53 19.23 30.93
N PRO A 1110 18.32 18.39 30.25
CA PRO A 1110 19.42 18.86 29.44
C PRO A 1110 18.92 19.61 28.20
N VAL A 1111 19.28 20.89 28.08
CA VAL A 1111 18.84 21.79 27.01
C VAL A 1111 20.00 22.62 26.45
N LEU A 1112 19.98 22.87 25.14
CA LEU A 1112 20.85 23.83 24.44
C LEU A 1112 20.07 25.12 24.17
N MET A 1113 20.71 26.26 24.38
CA MET A 1113 20.18 27.60 24.08
C MET A 1113 21.16 28.30 23.14
N VAL A 1114 20.66 29.00 22.13
CA VAL A 1114 21.45 29.81 21.20
C VAL A 1114 20.94 31.25 21.26
N ASN A 1115 21.80 32.17 21.70
CA ASN A 1115 21.57 33.62 21.91
C ASN A 1115 20.46 34.00 22.90
N ASP A 1116 19.35 33.28 22.91
CA ASP A 1116 18.18 33.50 23.74
C ASP A 1116 17.96 32.30 24.68
N TYR A 1117 17.84 32.59 25.97
CA TYR A 1117 17.54 31.59 27.01
C TYR A 1117 16.11 31.06 26.93
N ARG A 1118 15.22 31.70 26.18
CA ARG A 1118 13.83 31.27 25.97
C ARG A 1118 13.69 30.26 24.84
N ASN A 1119 14.63 30.24 23.90
CA ASN A 1119 14.62 29.30 22.78
C ASN A 1119 15.53 28.11 23.08
N THR A 1120 14.95 27.06 23.64
CA THR A 1120 15.66 25.86 24.10
C THR A 1120 15.49 24.69 23.14
N THR A 1121 16.58 24.00 22.82
CA THR A 1121 16.57 22.71 22.13
C THR A 1121 16.80 21.58 23.15
N PRO A 1122 15.81 20.70 23.40
CA PRO A 1122 15.99 19.54 24.26
C PRO A 1122 17.10 18.61 23.74
N LEU A 1123 17.98 18.18 24.64
CA LEU A 1123 19.10 17.30 24.31
C LEU A 1123 18.85 15.84 24.69
N ALA A 1124 17.93 15.57 25.62
CA ALA A 1124 17.71 14.25 26.22
C ALA A 1124 17.61 13.13 25.17
N ASP A 1125 16.79 13.28 24.13
CA ASP A 1125 16.60 12.27 23.07
C ASP A 1125 17.82 12.06 22.16
N ARG A 1126 18.79 12.99 22.17
CA ARG A 1126 20.00 12.97 21.33
C ARG A 1126 21.23 12.41 22.04
N LEU A 1127 21.17 12.21 23.36
CA LEU A 1127 22.31 11.75 24.16
C LEU A 1127 22.61 10.27 23.89
N ILE A 1128 23.82 9.99 23.41
CA ILE A 1128 24.37 8.64 23.23
C ILE A 1128 25.41 8.45 24.34
N PHE A 1129 25.22 7.43 25.17
CA PHE A 1129 26.14 7.11 26.26
C PHE A 1129 27.36 6.37 25.74
N ASP A 1130 28.52 6.66 26.31
CA ASP A 1130 29.75 5.96 25.97
C ASP A 1130 29.69 4.49 26.42
N ASP A 1131 30.48 3.63 25.79
CA ASP A 1131 30.50 2.20 26.10
C ASP A 1131 30.80 1.95 27.58
N SER A 1132 29.97 1.12 28.22
CA SER A 1132 30.07 0.80 29.65
C SER A 1132 30.00 2.02 30.57
N SER A 1133 29.29 3.08 30.15
CA SER A 1133 29.11 4.32 30.90
C SER A 1133 27.64 4.68 31.08
N TYR A 1134 27.32 5.16 32.29
CA TYR A 1134 26.09 5.90 32.63
C TYR A 1134 26.40 7.36 33.04
N SER A 1135 27.69 7.71 33.11
CA SER A 1135 28.22 8.97 33.61
C SER A 1135 28.70 9.91 32.51
N CYS A 1136 29.00 9.39 31.32
CA CYS A 1136 29.47 10.16 30.17
C CYS A 1136 28.58 9.89 28.95
N CYS A 1137 28.07 10.96 28.34
CA CYS A 1137 27.30 10.88 27.13
C CYS A 1137 27.59 12.06 26.20
N ARG A 1138 27.25 11.88 24.93
CA ARG A 1138 27.48 12.86 23.87
C ARG A 1138 26.27 13.02 22.98
N CYS A 1139 26.02 14.22 22.48
CA CYS A 1139 25.05 14.45 21.42
C CYS A 1139 25.63 15.34 20.34
N ARG A 1140 25.05 15.25 19.14
CA ARG A 1140 25.39 16.14 18.02
C ARG A 1140 24.17 17.00 17.66
N VAL A 1141 24.41 18.29 17.52
CA VAL A 1141 23.39 19.29 17.21
C VAL A 1141 23.87 20.18 16.09
N GLN A 1142 23.04 20.33 15.07
CA GLN A 1142 23.28 21.28 13.99
C GLN A 1142 23.05 22.69 14.53
N LEU A 1143 24.08 23.54 14.50
CA LEU A 1143 23.96 24.96 14.81
C LEU A 1143 23.73 25.75 13.53
N ASN A 1144 22.92 26.81 13.65
CA ASN A 1144 22.81 27.88 12.67
C ASN A 1144 23.12 29.19 13.39
N LEU A 1145 24.29 29.75 13.11
CA LEU A 1145 24.85 30.94 13.75
C LEU A 1145 24.83 32.09 12.74
N GLU A 1146 24.11 33.16 13.05
CA GLU A 1146 23.85 34.27 12.12
C GLU A 1146 24.50 35.58 12.59
N GLY A 1147 24.88 35.69 13.87
CA GLY A 1147 25.41 36.92 14.44
C GLY A 1147 26.91 37.11 14.17
N PRO A 1148 27.45 38.32 14.31
CA PRO A 1148 28.91 38.54 14.27
C PRO A 1148 29.64 37.80 15.41
N GLN A 1149 28.91 37.47 16.48
CA GLN A 1149 29.33 36.66 17.60
C GLN A 1149 28.07 36.14 18.29
N ASP A 1150 27.92 34.82 18.35
CA ASP A 1150 26.76 34.16 18.95
C ASP A 1150 27.13 33.47 20.26
N SER A 1151 26.20 33.39 21.21
CA SER A 1151 26.40 32.71 22.49
C SER A 1151 25.63 31.41 22.51
N ILE A 1152 26.29 30.31 22.84
CA ILE A 1152 25.64 29.01 23.09
C ILE A 1152 25.72 28.67 24.58
N PHE A 1153 24.65 28.10 25.13
CA PHE A 1153 24.61 27.63 26.52
C PHE A 1153 24.00 26.24 26.58
N VAL A 1154 24.56 25.38 27.41
CA VAL A 1154 23.95 24.10 27.78
C VAL A 1154 23.66 24.14 29.27
N SER A 1155 22.42 23.82 29.62
CA SER A 1155 21.99 23.60 31.01
C SER A 1155 21.71 22.11 31.16
N ALA A 1156 22.27 21.47 32.19
CA ALA A 1156 22.03 20.06 32.49
C ALA A 1156 22.15 19.82 34.00
N ALA A 1157 21.50 18.76 34.49
CA ALA A 1157 21.63 18.30 35.88
C ALA A 1157 22.08 16.85 35.95
N ASP A 1158 22.63 16.46 37.10
CA ASP A 1158 22.94 15.07 37.43
C ASP A 1158 21.73 14.37 38.10
N ASN A 1159 21.83 13.06 38.33
CA ASN A 1159 20.76 12.30 39.01
C ASN A 1159 20.55 12.69 40.49
N LEU A 1160 21.39 13.56 41.06
CA LEU A 1160 21.28 14.09 42.42
C LEU A 1160 20.71 15.51 42.47
N LEU A 1161 20.36 16.07 41.31
CA LEU A 1161 19.85 17.43 41.09
C LEU A 1161 20.89 18.55 41.24
N ASN A 1162 22.18 18.21 41.16
CA ASN A 1162 23.23 19.20 40.99
C ASN A 1162 23.20 19.66 39.53
N SER A 1163 23.05 20.97 39.29
CA SER A 1163 22.93 21.52 37.94
C SER A 1163 24.14 22.36 37.56
N SER A 1164 24.45 22.36 36.27
CA SER A 1164 25.45 23.20 35.66
C SER A 1164 24.85 23.95 34.47
N ARG A 1165 25.36 25.17 34.24
CA ARG A 1165 25.10 25.93 33.02
C ARG A 1165 26.43 26.41 32.48
N VAL A 1166 26.80 25.91 31.32
CA VAL A 1166 28.09 26.20 30.68
C VAL A 1166 27.81 26.77 29.29
N GLY A 1167 28.49 27.87 28.95
CA GLY A 1167 28.34 28.49 27.65
C GLY A 1167 29.64 29.00 27.07
N LEU A 1168 29.63 29.21 25.77
CA LEU A 1168 30.73 29.77 24.99
C LEU A 1168 30.19 30.82 24.04
N ARG A 1169 30.97 31.88 23.79
CA ARG A 1169 30.75 32.76 22.66
C ARG A 1169 31.54 32.26 21.47
N LEU A 1170 30.91 32.25 20.32
CA LEU A 1170 31.40 31.65 19.10
C LEU A 1170 31.31 32.68 17.98
N ARG A 1171 32.31 32.72 17.09
CA ARG A 1171 32.34 33.67 15.97
C ARG A 1171 32.11 32.90 14.67
N PRO A 1172 30.89 32.93 14.11
CA PRO A 1172 30.64 32.24 12.86
C PRO A 1172 31.43 32.88 11.73
N VAL A 1173 32.00 32.04 10.89
CA VAL A 1173 32.69 32.42 9.67
C VAL A 1173 31.81 32.03 8.51
N VAL A 1174 31.24 33.04 7.86
CA VAL A 1174 30.56 32.89 6.57
C VAL A 1174 31.63 33.11 5.51
N SER A 1175 32.13 32.03 4.91
CA SER A 1175 32.99 32.14 3.73
C SER A 1175 32.33 31.43 2.57
N GLU A 1176 31.86 32.20 1.60
CA GLU A 1176 31.34 31.67 0.33
C GLU A 1176 32.47 31.35 -0.67
N VAL A 1177 33.72 31.69 -0.32
CA VAL A 1177 34.90 31.55 -1.18
C VAL A 1177 35.95 30.72 -0.47
N LEU A 1178 36.32 29.58 -1.07
CA LEU A 1178 37.44 28.75 -0.62
C LEU A 1178 38.74 29.56 -0.68
N LYS A 1179 39.41 29.70 0.46
CA LYS A 1179 40.75 30.30 0.61
C LYS A 1179 41.68 29.26 1.21
N LEU A 1180 42.93 29.28 0.76
CA LEU A 1180 44.03 28.45 1.22
C LEU A 1180 45.17 29.39 1.63
N ASP A 1181 45.33 29.60 2.93
CA ASP A 1181 46.26 30.57 3.53
C ASP A 1181 47.31 29.89 4.42
N SER A 1182 48.36 30.62 4.80
CA SER A 1182 49.40 30.17 5.74
C SER A 1182 50.06 28.83 5.37
N VAL A 1183 50.21 28.57 4.06
CA VAL A 1183 50.83 27.35 3.56
C VAL A 1183 52.33 27.36 3.85
N LEU A 1184 52.79 26.45 4.71
CA LEU A 1184 54.17 26.35 5.17
C LEU A 1184 54.60 24.88 5.26
N VAL A 1185 55.91 24.66 5.24
CA VAL A 1185 56.52 23.36 5.56
C VAL A 1185 57.30 23.50 6.86
N TYR A 1186 57.08 22.61 7.82
CA TYR A 1186 57.75 22.63 9.11
C TYR A 1186 58.22 21.23 9.57
N PRO A 1187 59.48 21.05 9.98
CA PRO A 1187 60.58 22.01 9.86
C PRO A 1187 61.01 22.21 8.40
N ASN A 1188 61.50 23.41 8.06
CA ASN A 1188 62.14 23.73 6.79
C ASN A 1188 63.43 24.52 7.11
N PRO A 1189 64.64 23.94 6.93
CA PRO A 1189 64.95 22.74 6.12
C PRO A 1189 64.46 21.41 6.71
N VAL A 1190 63.98 20.53 5.84
CA VAL A 1190 63.53 19.17 6.15
C VAL A 1190 64.76 18.26 6.32
N ARG A 1191 64.92 17.66 7.52
CA ARG A 1191 66.04 16.74 7.82
C ARG A 1191 65.65 15.27 7.66
N CYS A 1192 64.57 14.86 8.30
CA CYS A 1192 64.04 13.50 8.23
C CYS A 1192 62.60 13.50 7.76
N THR A 1193 61.73 14.24 8.45
CA THR A 1193 60.30 14.32 8.20
C THR A 1193 59.84 15.78 8.26
N ALA A 1194 58.71 16.11 7.64
CA ALA A 1194 58.10 17.43 7.73
C ALA A 1194 56.58 17.38 7.65
N PHE A 1195 55.94 18.47 8.05
CA PHE A 1195 54.51 18.69 7.90
C PHE A 1195 54.26 19.84 6.95
N PHE A 1196 53.32 19.66 6.03
CA PHE A 1196 52.70 20.75 5.28
C PHE A 1196 51.55 21.30 6.12
N THR A 1197 51.65 22.55 6.56
CA THR A 1197 50.64 23.21 7.40
C THR A 1197 49.95 24.31 6.61
N PHE A 1198 48.64 24.47 6.74
CA PHE A 1198 47.86 25.49 6.02
C PHE A 1198 46.52 25.75 6.71
N THR A 1199 45.85 26.84 6.37
CA THR A 1199 44.52 27.21 6.88
C THR A 1199 43.51 27.25 5.73
N LEU A 1200 42.34 26.65 5.91
CA LEU A 1200 41.23 26.67 4.95
C LEU A 1200 40.06 27.52 5.45
N SER A 1201 39.41 28.28 4.56
CA SER A 1201 38.18 29.03 4.90
C SER A 1201 36.89 28.21 4.86
N GLN A 1202 36.93 26.97 4.35
CA GLN A 1202 35.85 25.97 4.36
C GLN A 1202 36.44 24.56 4.15
N PRO A 1203 35.76 23.47 4.56
CA PRO A 1203 36.26 22.12 4.34
C PRO A 1203 36.50 21.86 2.85
N ALA A 1204 37.62 21.23 2.49
CA ALA A 1204 37.98 20.99 1.09
C ALA A 1204 38.83 19.73 0.94
N ALA A 1205 38.78 19.12 -0.25
CA ALA A 1205 39.68 18.05 -0.65
C ALA A 1205 41.04 18.66 -1.02
N VAL A 1206 42.09 18.32 -0.26
CA VAL A 1206 43.43 18.86 -0.45
C VAL A 1206 44.36 17.82 -1.05
N ARG A 1207 45.16 18.22 -2.05
CA ARG A 1207 46.22 17.39 -2.63
C ARG A 1207 47.55 18.12 -2.56
N ILE A 1208 48.56 17.44 -2.05
CA ILE A 1208 49.93 17.95 -1.95
C ILE A 1208 50.85 17.16 -2.86
N ARG A 1209 51.60 17.86 -3.69
CA ARG A 1209 52.60 17.28 -4.57
C ARG A 1209 53.93 18.01 -4.42
N ILE A 1210 55.01 17.26 -4.55
CA ILE A 1210 56.39 17.71 -4.40
C ILE A 1210 57.13 17.39 -5.71
N TRP A 1211 57.96 18.31 -6.18
CA TRP A 1211 58.74 18.20 -7.41
C TRP A 1211 60.16 18.69 -7.22
N THR A 1212 61.06 18.19 -8.05
CA THR A 1212 62.38 18.77 -8.30
C THR A 1212 62.27 20.10 -9.05
N LEU A 1213 63.34 20.92 -9.05
CA LEU A 1213 63.41 22.15 -9.86
C LEU A 1213 63.26 21.89 -11.37
N SER A 1214 63.61 20.70 -11.85
CA SER A 1214 63.45 20.30 -13.26
C SER A 1214 62.05 19.77 -13.60
N GLY A 1215 61.09 19.82 -12.67
CA GLY A 1215 59.70 19.41 -12.88
C GLY A 1215 59.42 17.91 -12.72
N ARG A 1216 60.42 17.09 -12.35
CA ARG A 1216 60.19 15.67 -12.02
C ARG A 1216 59.44 15.56 -10.69
N MET A 1217 58.33 14.83 -10.66
CA MET A 1217 57.56 14.55 -9.45
C MET A 1217 58.38 13.70 -8.48
N VAL A 1218 58.37 14.10 -7.21
CA VAL A 1218 59.08 13.44 -6.10
C VAL A 1218 58.09 12.65 -5.26
N ARG A 1219 56.95 13.26 -4.92
CA ARG A 1219 55.92 12.63 -4.09
C ARG A 1219 54.55 13.26 -4.33
N ASP A 1220 53.51 12.44 -4.34
CA ASP A 1220 52.10 12.85 -4.23
C ASP A 1220 51.53 12.26 -2.94
N LEU A 1221 50.99 13.10 -2.06
CA LEU A 1221 50.45 12.67 -0.77
C LEU A 1221 48.98 12.23 -0.87
N GLY A 1222 48.42 12.16 -2.08
CA GLY A 1222 47.03 11.79 -2.32
C GLY A 1222 46.06 12.94 -2.08
N ILE A 1223 44.77 12.66 -2.30
CA ILE A 1223 43.67 13.60 -2.01
C ILE A 1223 43.19 13.29 -0.60
N LEU A 1224 43.31 14.26 0.29
CA LEU A 1224 42.97 14.15 1.70
C LEU A 1224 41.83 15.12 2.03
N PRO A 1225 40.76 14.68 2.71
CA PRO A 1225 39.74 15.60 3.19
C PRO A 1225 40.31 16.44 4.34
N CYS A 1226 40.25 17.77 4.19
CA CYS A 1226 40.73 18.72 5.18
C CYS A 1226 39.59 19.59 5.69
N GLY A 1227 39.62 19.90 6.98
CA GLY A 1227 38.58 20.65 7.68
C GLY A 1227 38.74 22.16 7.52
N PHE A 1228 37.74 22.90 7.99
CA PHE A 1228 37.83 24.36 8.17
C PHE A 1228 38.95 24.72 9.17
N GLY A 1229 39.69 25.80 8.92
CA GLY A 1229 40.75 26.28 9.80
C GLY A 1229 42.10 25.60 9.55
N TYR A 1230 42.91 25.48 10.60
CA TYR A 1230 44.30 24.97 10.51
C TYR A 1230 44.34 23.46 10.25
N ASN A 1231 45.16 23.05 9.29
CA ASN A 1231 45.40 21.68 8.87
C ASN A 1231 46.90 21.40 8.80
N GLN A 1232 47.28 20.14 9.03
CA GLN A 1232 48.65 19.66 8.87
C GLN A 1232 48.68 18.28 8.19
N ILE A 1233 49.54 18.10 7.20
CA ILE A 1233 49.72 16.84 6.46
C ILE A 1233 51.18 16.39 6.59
N PHE A 1234 51.38 15.16 7.08
CA PHE A 1234 52.69 14.57 7.29
C PHE A 1234 53.36 14.14 5.98
N TRP A 1235 54.66 14.34 5.90
CA TRP A 1235 55.55 13.78 4.89
C TRP A 1235 56.79 13.18 5.56
N ASP A 1236 57.10 11.95 5.17
CA ASP A 1236 58.22 11.15 5.69
C ASP A 1236 59.60 11.52 5.10
N GLY A 1237 59.66 12.54 4.24
CA GLY A 1237 60.88 12.98 3.59
C GLY A 1237 61.37 12.08 2.46
N ASN A 1238 60.58 11.07 2.06
CA ASN A 1238 60.92 10.11 1.02
C ASN A 1238 60.18 10.42 -0.30
N ASP A 1239 60.73 9.92 -1.41
CA ASP A 1239 60.09 9.95 -2.72
C ASP A 1239 59.01 8.86 -2.84
N GLU A 1240 58.39 8.75 -4.02
CA GLU A 1240 57.33 7.79 -4.31
C GLU A 1240 57.78 6.32 -4.21
N GLN A 1241 59.08 6.04 -4.35
CA GLN A 1241 59.67 4.70 -4.19
C GLN A 1241 60.06 4.39 -2.73
N GLY A 1242 59.78 5.31 -1.80
CA GLY A 1242 60.18 5.17 -0.39
C GLY A 1242 61.67 5.46 -0.16
N VAL A 1243 62.36 6.05 -1.15
CA VAL A 1243 63.78 6.40 -1.03
C VAL A 1243 63.91 7.81 -0.46
N PRO A 1244 64.80 8.02 0.52
CA PRO A 1244 65.05 9.33 1.07
C PRO A 1244 65.49 10.37 0.02
N VAL A 1245 64.79 11.51 -0.01
CA VAL A 1245 65.05 12.60 -0.96
C VAL A 1245 66.39 13.27 -0.67
N ALA A 1246 67.18 13.55 -1.71
CA ALA A 1246 68.52 14.14 -1.61
C ALA A 1246 68.50 15.61 -1.12
N ASN A 1247 69.66 16.12 -0.67
CA ASN A 1247 69.82 17.51 -0.25
C ASN A 1247 69.59 18.46 -1.43
N GLY A 1248 68.75 19.48 -1.26
CA GLY A 1248 68.42 20.40 -2.34
C GLY A 1248 67.12 21.17 -2.13
N ILE A 1249 66.83 22.07 -3.06
CA ILE A 1249 65.57 22.84 -3.09
C ILE A 1249 64.55 22.07 -3.93
N TYR A 1250 63.35 21.93 -3.39
CA TYR A 1250 62.21 21.28 -4.02
C TYR A 1250 61.04 22.27 -4.10
N LEU A 1251 60.17 22.07 -5.09
CA LEU A 1251 58.92 22.81 -5.23
C LEU A 1251 57.79 21.95 -4.71
N PHE A 1252 56.78 22.55 -4.09
CA PHE A 1252 55.56 21.86 -3.74
C PHE A 1252 54.34 22.68 -4.12
N THR A 1253 53.19 22.02 -4.20
CA THR A 1253 51.90 22.63 -4.49
C THR A 1253 50.88 21.99 -3.60
N VAL A 1254 50.15 22.82 -2.86
CA VAL A 1254 48.98 22.44 -2.09
C VAL A 1254 47.76 22.94 -2.88
N THR A 1255 46.88 22.03 -3.31
CA THR A 1255 45.64 22.36 -4.02
C THR A 1255 44.46 21.98 -3.16
N ALA A 1256 43.57 22.92 -2.86
CA ALA A 1256 42.29 22.67 -2.19
C ALA A 1256 41.15 22.78 -3.20
N GLU A 1257 40.20 21.84 -3.16
CA GLU A 1257 39.00 21.80 -3.99
C GLU A 1257 37.75 21.58 -3.12
N PHE A 1258 36.76 22.47 -3.24
CA PHE A 1258 35.46 22.34 -2.61
C PHE A 1258 34.39 22.12 -3.67
N ARG A 1259 33.44 21.22 -3.39
CA ARG A 1259 32.29 20.94 -4.27
C ARG A 1259 31.00 21.05 -3.48
N ASN A 1260 30.06 21.85 -3.97
CA ASN A 1260 28.69 21.91 -3.46
C ASN A 1260 27.70 21.89 -4.65
N GLY A 1261 27.03 20.76 -4.88
CA GLY A 1261 26.19 20.58 -6.07
C GLY A 1261 26.99 20.70 -7.37
N THR A 1262 26.61 21.63 -8.24
CA THR A 1262 27.31 21.94 -9.51
C THR A 1262 28.43 22.97 -9.37
N ASP A 1263 28.58 23.63 -8.21
CA ASP A 1263 29.61 24.65 -7.99
C ASP A 1263 30.91 24.02 -7.49
N VAL A 1264 32.02 24.36 -8.15
CA VAL A 1264 33.36 23.81 -7.87
C VAL A 1264 34.35 24.96 -7.69
N GLN A 1265 34.86 25.10 -6.48
CA GLN A 1265 35.87 26.11 -6.15
C GLN A 1265 37.21 25.45 -5.94
N ARG A 1266 38.27 26.03 -6.51
CA ARG A 1266 39.62 25.47 -6.45
C ARG A 1266 40.67 26.55 -6.23
N VAL A 1267 41.53 26.34 -5.23
CA VAL A 1267 42.66 27.23 -4.93
C VAL A 1267 43.93 26.41 -4.79
N ALA A 1268 45.05 26.95 -5.26
CA ALA A 1268 46.35 26.29 -5.14
C ALA A 1268 47.43 27.28 -4.74
N VAL A 1269 48.31 26.87 -3.83
CA VAL A 1269 49.51 27.61 -3.43
C VAL A 1269 50.73 26.79 -3.82
N ARG A 1270 51.72 27.45 -4.41
CA ARG A 1270 53.01 26.86 -4.75
C ARG A 1270 54.11 27.57 -3.98
N ASP A 1271 55.00 26.81 -3.38
CA ASP A 1271 56.19 27.36 -2.71
C ASP A 1271 57.34 26.33 -2.78
N LYS A 1272 58.48 26.67 -2.18
CA LYS A 1272 59.68 25.85 -2.14
C LYS A 1272 59.97 25.36 -0.72
N LEU A 1273 60.56 24.18 -0.64
CA LEU A 1273 61.10 23.61 0.60
C LEU A 1273 62.57 23.25 0.38
N LEU A 1274 63.38 23.32 1.44
CA LEU A 1274 64.76 22.88 1.43
C LEU A 1274 64.86 21.53 2.14
N VAL A 1275 65.51 20.55 1.53
CA VAL A 1275 65.89 19.29 2.19
C VAL A 1275 67.37 19.37 2.56
N GLN A 1276 67.69 19.13 3.82
CA GLN A 1276 69.05 19.13 4.37
C GLN A 1276 69.19 18.00 5.39
N ARG A 1277 69.56 16.82 4.90
CA ARG A 1277 69.85 15.62 5.67
C ARG A 1277 71.20 15.70 6.36
#